data_AF-A0A7X8SL58-F1
#
_entry.id   AF-A0A7X8SL58-F1
#
_cell.length_a   1.000
_cell.length_b   1.000
_cell.length_c   1.000
_cell.angle_alpha   90.00
_cell.angle_beta   90.00
_cell.angle_gamma   90.00
#
_symmetry.space_group_name_H-M   'P 1'
#
loop_
_entity.id
_entity.type
_entity.pdbx_description
1 polymer ?
#
loop_
_entity_poly.entity_id
_entity_poly.type
_entity_poly.pdbx_seq_one_letter_code
_entity_poly.pdbx_strand_id
1 'polypeptide(L)'
;MKRLLITLFVFTLSTLSIFSQNDRGLVLNEPQSTSQKKIKAVIVGVSEYSNFPQEAQLQFADDDATAFANFLMEHKAVAPEDIKLLVNKEATQSSLEHHIMKTLGDGQEGEEIIIYFAGHGDVDMVGDAYLLANDALAKNEEGYMMGIGGSLPLSRLKKYVNLLSSKKGFKVLMVTDACRSGELLSSDGTDSEFSQFYNDWNNTHKYVSCGPNELSKEGLQWGNGHGAFTFHLLQGLMGLADSNGDNKIYHGELNSYITSKVPAETDYDQNPQYKGIAKEIVMVVDDKLKDLALQNQNNFNKTSVASRGVSPNNGLLKYKDTFETRSFYDAIASQRIIEPKYLHQNEVLDIEFTNDIQIGNIKSVKVSGNKAWVFSKAKTIEIFNFETNEKEIVQAMSYPSKIAANGDYWAYYAKDQTTYLYHKTFQFKTASYHKSPVTALTISKNGTVYSGDEKGNVFLMDKEDTPPKKVHKVKNQVSSIAVSDDEKFIAISDAKGSLVILDGKTLNPITEEKISPKSEREMFFARNGDIIVTINYATIKFTDTKSGKTIRDIGLPAREKPRKISPLNDKFFLVLGENSNLFIVNAKSGKAQKVSTHPLGQNFKWDSDSELMASISTTTLKLASITVPTPYATEWFEKIYNSPLYDETQKEDLKSLLAVALQDKAQKIITPFILGKSVTPSIVEVKEGIHELNYATRLYKNEPEILEMINIRRWFLQGYLIIIENNVKDFPKAISYFEKILEVTPTAAYPHNGIAIINKKLMKLDKTKESIKIAEELKPKWTEPKNTMVKTYVVEENYEEALKKNEEIIAIIPNNVKGYLGKATIYLEMGYYQKAWSLVKKMETIDPSNPAFTDIKAAVLLELGQLKQAYDVAQGMMNQSQKVEDSYITYANIMRKIYDRQDSNSKYLLDAEKVLLSGIEEFPTSADLKAILGKLYTSYASFYKKSPKKVYDLIDQALILDPYNAVALRYKAQFAVQVENNYPKAKESTDKYTSKRGQFSDLDIFLAYVAYSRQDLKAIERHSKVSLLKNPYRLENYKLLWNTYVELGKEDKLHELYLMGKDMLPETPWFDYKYGLFFKGKKQNGKASSYIATALRIAPQYNYAYVMRSPTNGIKKLYGYDKIQPKNGFYLVSKNGSEGVIDYAGRLVVPIEYSNIQLKQNGYSLLTFSDGQMQLNSPDGRIIGGKKFDSIEFMECGLIKVQEGKLFGCLDRKTGQLRVPIKYEKITNGRWSGKPTACCRYSLSDSDRSADFYDGSGQCVSCD
;
A
#
# COMPACT_ATOMS: atom_id res chain seq x y z
N MET A 1 -86.78 20.84 -5.83
CA MET A 1 -86.87 19.63 -6.69
C MET A 1 -85.44 19.12 -6.91
N LYS A 2 -85.07 17.84 -6.88
CA LYS A 2 -85.65 16.56 -6.38
C LYS A 2 -84.41 15.71 -5.96
N ARG A 3 -84.40 15.03 -4.80
CA ARG A 3 -84.43 13.54 -4.63
C ARG A 3 -83.31 12.77 -5.41
N LEU A 4 -82.62 11.75 -4.89
CA LEU A 4 -82.68 10.89 -3.67
C LEU A 4 -81.24 10.32 -3.46
N LEU A 5 -80.57 10.40 -2.30
CA LEU A 5 -80.48 9.40 -1.20
C LEU A 5 -79.89 8.00 -1.51
N ILE A 6 -79.19 7.45 -0.49
CA ILE A 6 -79.12 6.01 -0.09
C ILE A 6 -78.22 5.05 -0.92
N THR A 7 -77.50 4.05 -0.37
CA THR A 7 -76.53 3.92 0.78
C THR A 7 -76.15 2.42 0.98
N LEU A 8 -75.10 2.11 1.79
CA LEU A 8 -74.82 0.78 2.42
C LEU A 8 -74.42 -0.36 1.42
N PHE A 9 -73.83 -1.52 1.76
CA PHE A 9 -72.97 -2.05 2.86
C PHE A 9 -72.45 -3.47 2.43
N VAL A 10 -71.42 -4.14 3.01
CA VAL A 10 -70.18 -3.79 3.76
C VAL A 10 -69.34 -5.08 4.04
N PHE A 11 -68.07 -4.95 4.48
CA PHE A 11 -67.18 -6.00 5.07
C PHE A 11 -66.70 -7.13 4.12
N THR A 12 -65.52 -7.77 4.24
CA THR A 12 -64.33 -7.69 5.15
C THR A 12 -63.13 -8.38 4.44
N LEU A 13 -61.82 -8.17 4.69
CA LEU A 13 -61.04 -7.26 5.54
C LEU A 13 -59.59 -7.11 4.94
N SER A 14 -58.71 -6.41 5.67
CA SER A 14 -57.24 -6.23 5.61
C SER A 14 -56.35 -7.40 5.13
N THR A 15 -55.11 -7.18 4.61
CA THR A 15 -54.13 -6.09 4.90
C THR A 15 -53.26 -5.64 3.69
N LEU A 16 -52.93 -4.32 3.64
CA LEU A 16 -51.76 -3.66 2.99
C LEU A 16 -51.62 -3.82 1.44
N SER A 17 -51.81 -2.83 0.54
CA SER A 17 -51.56 -1.36 0.47
C SER A 17 -50.09 -0.98 0.21
N ILE A 18 -49.68 -0.12 -0.76
CA ILE A 18 -50.35 0.80 -1.73
C ILE A 18 -49.37 1.00 -2.94
N PHE A 19 -49.77 0.93 -4.23
CA PHE A 19 -50.13 2.03 -5.18
C PHE A 19 -49.14 3.23 -5.28
N SER A 20 -48.97 3.97 -6.39
CA SER A 20 -49.65 4.16 -7.71
C SER A 20 -48.61 4.63 -8.77
N GLN A 21 -48.74 4.59 -10.11
CA GLN A 21 -49.82 4.87 -11.08
C GLN A 21 -50.21 6.37 -11.19
N ASN A 22 -50.49 6.99 -12.35
CA ASN A 22 -50.43 6.58 -13.77
C ASN A 22 -50.16 7.79 -14.71
N ASP A 23 -49.71 7.53 -15.95
CA ASP A 23 -49.82 8.28 -17.23
C ASP A 23 -49.85 9.82 -17.32
N ARG A 24 -48.96 10.39 -18.15
CA ARG A 24 -49.24 11.05 -19.47
C ARG A 24 -48.10 12.02 -19.88
N GLY A 25 -47.20 11.54 -20.74
CA GLY A 25 -46.21 12.38 -21.43
C GLY A 25 -46.70 12.83 -22.81
N LEU A 26 -46.33 14.04 -23.24
CA LEU A 26 -46.53 14.52 -24.61
C LEU A 26 -45.28 14.22 -25.45
N VAL A 27 -45.47 13.77 -26.69
CA VAL A 27 -44.40 13.19 -27.52
C VAL A 27 -43.40 14.26 -28.00
N LEU A 28 -42.13 14.02 -27.70
CA LEU A 28 -41.03 14.33 -28.63
C LEU A 28 -40.57 13.00 -29.21
N ASN A 29 -40.36 12.94 -30.52
CA ASN A 29 -39.94 11.70 -31.18
C ASN A 29 -38.50 11.35 -30.77
N GLU A 30 -38.33 10.32 -29.95
CA GLU A 30 -37.04 9.66 -29.80
C GLU A 30 -36.60 9.09 -31.16
N PRO A 31 -35.32 9.19 -31.56
CA PRO A 31 -34.79 8.30 -32.59
C PRO A 31 -34.95 6.86 -32.08
N GLN A 32 -35.57 6.00 -32.90
CA GLN A 32 -36.11 4.72 -32.44
C GLN A 32 -35.11 3.90 -31.62
N SER A 33 -35.53 3.49 -30.42
CA SER A 33 -34.82 2.51 -29.62
C SER A 33 -34.64 1.21 -30.40
N THR A 34 -33.44 1.01 -30.96
CA THR A 34 -32.98 -0.31 -31.39
C THR A 34 -32.78 -1.14 -30.12
N SER A 35 -33.63 -2.15 -29.91
CA SER A 35 -33.62 -3.00 -28.72
C SER A 35 -32.21 -3.48 -28.39
N GLN A 36 -31.65 -3.02 -27.26
CA GLN A 36 -30.26 -3.27 -26.93
C GLN A 36 -30.06 -4.74 -26.57
N LYS A 37 -29.41 -5.47 -27.49
CA LYS A 37 -29.05 -6.89 -27.42
C LYS A 37 -28.40 -7.20 -26.06
N LYS A 38 -29.04 -8.02 -25.22
CA LYS A 38 -28.48 -8.40 -23.91
C LYS A 38 -27.38 -9.45 -24.11
N ILE A 39 -26.24 -9.24 -23.46
CA ILE A 39 -25.06 -10.10 -23.57
C ILE A 39 -24.85 -10.90 -22.28
N LYS A 40 -24.47 -12.18 -22.44
CA LYS A 40 -23.89 -13.07 -21.42
C LYS A 40 -22.52 -13.54 -21.90
N ALA A 41 -21.62 -13.89 -20.98
CA ALA A 41 -20.28 -14.36 -21.35
C ALA A 41 -19.75 -15.46 -20.43
N VAL A 42 -19.09 -16.46 -21.01
CA VAL A 42 -18.15 -17.34 -20.31
C VAL A 42 -16.78 -17.12 -20.92
N ILE A 43 -15.80 -16.81 -20.07
CA ILE A 43 -14.50 -16.27 -20.44
C ILE A 43 -13.46 -17.09 -19.70
N VAL A 44 -12.57 -17.74 -20.44
CA VAL A 44 -11.62 -18.73 -19.91
C VAL A 44 -10.20 -18.32 -20.29
N GLY A 45 -9.27 -18.38 -19.34
CA GLY A 45 -7.85 -18.13 -19.57
C GLY A 45 -6.99 -19.12 -18.81
N VAL A 46 -6.09 -19.83 -19.49
CA VAL A 46 -5.26 -20.87 -18.87
C VAL A 46 -3.79 -20.62 -19.20
N SER A 47 -3.09 -19.93 -18.30
CA SER A 47 -1.63 -19.77 -18.32
C SER A 47 -0.95 -20.91 -17.57
N GLU A 48 -1.45 -21.21 -16.36
CA GLU A 48 -1.01 -22.35 -15.55
C GLU A 48 -1.78 -23.64 -15.91
N TYR A 49 -1.03 -24.69 -16.23
CA TYR A 49 -1.48 -26.06 -16.48
C TYR A 49 -0.85 -27.01 -15.44
N SER A 50 -1.69 -27.71 -14.66
CA SER A 50 -1.28 -28.41 -13.43
C SER A 50 -0.34 -29.61 -13.66
N ASN A 51 -0.40 -30.24 -14.84
CA ASN A 51 0.41 -31.43 -15.16
C ASN A 51 1.51 -31.14 -16.20
N PHE A 52 1.58 -29.91 -16.75
CA PHE A 52 2.46 -29.57 -17.87
C PHE A 52 3.86 -29.13 -17.39
N PRO A 53 4.93 -29.41 -18.16
CA PRO A 53 6.27 -28.90 -17.86
C PRO A 53 6.35 -27.38 -18.06
N GLN A 54 7.37 -26.74 -17.48
CA GLN A 54 7.46 -25.27 -17.35
C GLN A 54 7.53 -24.55 -18.72
N GLU A 55 8.14 -25.19 -19.70
CA GLU A 55 8.27 -24.77 -21.10
C GLU A 55 6.97 -24.90 -21.92
N ALA A 56 5.95 -25.58 -21.39
CA ALA A 56 4.62 -25.70 -21.98
C ALA A 56 3.55 -24.86 -21.24
N GLN A 57 3.95 -24.05 -20.27
CA GLN A 57 3.09 -23.05 -19.62
C GLN A 57 2.96 -21.81 -20.53
N LEU A 58 1.81 -21.14 -20.53
CA LEU A 58 1.61 -19.87 -21.22
C LEU A 58 1.82 -18.70 -20.24
N GLN A 59 2.01 -17.49 -20.77
CA GLN A 59 2.38 -16.30 -19.99
C GLN A 59 1.22 -15.34 -19.74
N PHE A 60 0.28 -15.20 -20.69
CA PHE A 60 -0.73 -14.13 -20.68
C PHE A 60 -2.16 -14.58 -21.00
N ALA A 61 -2.43 -15.89 -21.11
CA ALA A 61 -3.77 -16.39 -21.44
C ALA A 61 -4.84 -16.06 -20.37
N ASP A 62 -4.45 -15.99 -19.10
CA ASP A 62 -5.29 -15.51 -17.99
C ASP A 62 -5.42 -13.98 -17.92
N ASP A 63 -4.36 -13.22 -18.24
CA ASP A 63 -4.42 -11.76 -18.42
C ASP A 63 -5.30 -11.37 -19.63
N ASP A 64 -5.26 -12.13 -20.72
CA ASP A 64 -6.11 -12.02 -21.90
C ASP A 64 -7.59 -12.21 -21.57
N ALA A 65 -7.91 -13.31 -20.88
CA ALA A 65 -9.26 -13.56 -20.40
C ALA A 65 -9.73 -12.48 -19.41
N THR A 66 -8.83 -12.00 -18.55
CA THR A 66 -9.11 -10.92 -17.59
C THR A 66 -9.37 -9.59 -18.31
N ALA A 67 -8.59 -9.23 -19.32
CA ALA A 67 -8.79 -8.04 -20.14
C ALA A 67 -10.09 -8.12 -20.95
N PHE A 68 -10.42 -9.27 -21.51
CA PHE A 68 -11.68 -9.48 -22.22
C PHE A 68 -12.91 -9.44 -21.30
N ALA A 69 -12.80 -9.94 -20.08
CA ALA A 69 -13.82 -9.77 -19.05
C ALA A 69 -14.00 -8.30 -18.63
N ASN A 70 -12.90 -7.59 -18.35
CA ASN A 70 -12.92 -6.17 -17.99
C ASN A 70 -13.51 -5.29 -19.10
N PHE A 71 -13.18 -5.59 -20.36
CA PHE A 71 -13.74 -4.92 -21.55
C PHE A 71 -15.27 -5.06 -21.60
N LEU A 72 -15.79 -6.28 -21.39
CA LEU A 72 -17.23 -6.52 -21.36
C LEU A 72 -17.92 -5.86 -20.16
N MET A 73 -17.26 -5.80 -18.98
CA MET A 73 -17.80 -5.10 -17.80
C MET A 73 -17.93 -3.58 -17.98
N GLU A 74 -17.08 -2.94 -18.80
CA GLU A 74 -17.22 -1.52 -19.15
C GLU A 74 -18.24 -1.26 -20.28
N HIS A 75 -18.70 -2.30 -20.99
CA HIS A 75 -19.65 -2.16 -22.08
C HIS A 75 -21.12 -2.23 -21.61
N LYS A 76 -21.89 -1.18 -21.90
CA LYS A 76 -23.26 -0.94 -21.37
C LYS A 76 -24.32 -2.01 -21.65
N ALA A 77 -24.04 -3.00 -22.51
CA ALA A 77 -24.95 -4.09 -22.86
C ALA A 77 -24.74 -5.39 -22.07
N VAL A 78 -23.74 -5.43 -21.18
CA VAL A 78 -23.40 -6.57 -20.35
C VAL A 78 -23.59 -6.20 -18.88
N ALA A 79 -24.21 -7.07 -18.09
CA ALA A 79 -24.22 -6.93 -16.64
C ALA A 79 -23.08 -7.77 -16.03
N PRO A 80 -22.40 -7.33 -14.96
CA PRO A 80 -21.32 -8.10 -14.33
C PRO A 80 -21.76 -9.51 -13.90
N GLU A 81 -23.02 -9.68 -13.48
CA GLU A 81 -23.61 -10.97 -13.12
C GLU A 81 -23.89 -11.91 -14.31
N ASP A 82 -23.91 -11.40 -15.54
CA ASP A 82 -24.04 -12.18 -16.77
C ASP A 82 -22.66 -12.60 -17.34
N ILE A 83 -21.54 -12.27 -16.66
CA ILE A 83 -20.17 -12.65 -17.02
C ILE A 83 -19.61 -13.67 -16.02
N LYS A 84 -19.09 -14.81 -16.51
CA LYS A 84 -18.22 -15.71 -15.72
C LYS A 84 -16.83 -15.79 -16.31
N LEU A 85 -15.86 -15.22 -15.59
CA LEU A 85 -14.43 -15.43 -15.80
C LEU A 85 -13.97 -16.72 -15.08
N LEU A 86 -13.08 -17.49 -15.71
CA LEU A 86 -12.38 -18.66 -15.19
C LEU A 86 -10.91 -18.55 -15.56
N VAL A 87 -10.02 -18.48 -14.56
CA VAL A 87 -8.57 -18.37 -14.79
C VAL A 87 -7.79 -19.46 -14.07
N ASN A 88 -6.77 -20.01 -14.75
CA ASN A 88 -5.82 -20.99 -14.21
C ASN A 88 -6.53 -22.10 -13.39
N LYS A 89 -6.27 -22.18 -12.08
CA LYS A 89 -6.81 -23.19 -11.17
C LYS A 89 -8.34 -23.18 -11.01
N GLU A 90 -9.07 -22.14 -11.46
CA GLU A 90 -10.54 -22.18 -11.59
C GLU A 90 -11.01 -22.84 -12.90
N ALA A 91 -10.18 -22.83 -13.93
CA ALA A 91 -10.48 -23.26 -15.29
C ALA A 91 -10.23 -24.76 -15.50
N THR A 92 -10.80 -25.60 -14.64
CA THR A 92 -10.80 -27.07 -14.80
C THR A 92 -11.88 -27.53 -15.79
N GLN A 93 -11.74 -28.72 -16.40
CA GLN A 93 -12.72 -29.27 -17.35
C GLN A 93 -14.14 -29.24 -16.78
N SER A 94 -14.32 -29.67 -15.53
CA SER A 94 -15.60 -29.65 -14.83
C SER A 94 -16.18 -28.24 -14.71
N SER A 95 -15.33 -27.25 -14.45
CA SER A 95 -15.70 -25.84 -14.36
C SER A 95 -16.06 -25.23 -15.72
N LEU A 96 -15.30 -25.53 -16.77
CA LEU A 96 -15.61 -25.15 -18.16
C LEU A 96 -16.95 -25.72 -18.61
N GLU A 97 -17.13 -27.04 -18.48
CA GLU A 97 -18.38 -27.72 -18.85
C GLU A 97 -19.57 -27.16 -18.08
N HIS A 98 -19.45 -27.01 -16.75
CA HIS A 98 -20.54 -26.47 -15.92
C HIS A 98 -20.96 -25.07 -16.37
N HIS A 99 -20.02 -24.12 -16.46
CA HIS A 99 -20.37 -22.72 -16.71
C HIS A 99 -20.82 -22.51 -18.16
N ILE A 100 -20.21 -23.17 -19.14
CA ILE A 100 -20.64 -23.06 -20.55
C ILE A 100 -22.03 -23.68 -20.73
N MET A 101 -22.28 -24.89 -20.20
CA MET A 101 -23.60 -25.52 -20.30
C MET A 101 -24.68 -24.75 -19.53
N LYS A 102 -24.34 -24.17 -18.37
CA LYS A 102 -25.25 -23.29 -17.62
C LYS A 102 -25.62 -22.05 -18.44
N THR A 103 -24.65 -21.29 -18.94
CA THR A 103 -24.92 -20.04 -19.65
C THR A 103 -25.73 -20.28 -20.94
N LEU A 104 -25.39 -21.31 -21.73
CA LEU A 104 -26.20 -21.75 -22.87
C LEU A 104 -27.60 -22.23 -22.44
N GLY A 105 -27.71 -22.86 -21.27
CA GLY A 105 -28.98 -23.26 -20.64
C GLY A 105 -29.84 -22.09 -20.17
N ASP A 106 -29.23 -20.98 -19.77
CA ASP A 106 -29.88 -19.76 -19.26
C ASP A 106 -30.18 -18.71 -20.34
N GLY A 107 -29.78 -18.94 -21.60
CA GLY A 107 -30.03 -18.06 -22.74
C GLY A 107 -31.51 -17.83 -23.06
N GLN A 108 -31.84 -16.71 -23.71
CA GLN A 108 -33.20 -16.30 -24.13
C GLN A 108 -33.20 -15.74 -25.57
N GLU A 109 -34.38 -15.64 -26.19
CA GLU A 109 -34.50 -15.12 -27.56
C GLU A 109 -33.99 -13.67 -27.68
N GLY A 110 -33.14 -13.40 -28.67
CA GLY A 110 -32.53 -12.08 -28.87
C GLY A 110 -31.31 -11.76 -27.99
N GLU A 111 -30.92 -12.65 -27.07
CA GLU A 111 -29.65 -12.53 -26.34
C GLU A 111 -28.44 -12.94 -27.21
N GLU A 112 -27.26 -12.53 -26.77
CA GLU A 112 -25.97 -13.06 -27.25
C GLU A 112 -25.18 -13.70 -26.12
N ILE A 113 -24.59 -14.86 -26.40
CA ILE A 113 -23.73 -15.59 -25.48
C ILE A 113 -22.32 -15.61 -26.05
N ILE A 114 -21.38 -14.96 -25.36
CA ILE A 114 -19.98 -14.98 -25.72
C ILE A 114 -19.32 -16.19 -25.05
N ILE A 115 -18.56 -16.98 -25.83
CA ILE A 115 -17.67 -18.02 -25.32
C ILE A 115 -16.27 -17.62 -25.75
N TYR A 116 -15.50 -17.10 -24.79
CA TYR A 116 -14.12 -16.71 -24.96
C TYR A 116 -13.20 -17.73 -24.29
N PHE A 117 -12.14 -18.16 -24.99
CA PHE A 117 -11.11 -19.02 -24.44
C PHE A 117 -9.72 -18.54 -24.90
N ALA A 118 -8.78 -18.41 -23.98
CA ALA A 118 -7.35 -18.30 -24.25
C ALA A 118 -6.60 -19.42 -23.51
N GLY A 119 -5.63 -20.05 -24.18
CA GLY A 119 -4.89 -21.21 -23.65
C GLY A 119 -4.39 -22.13 -24.76
N HIS A 120 -3.99 -23.37 -24.41
CA HIS A 120 -3.70 -24.40 -25.40
C HIS A 120 -4.97 -25.05 -25.98
N GLY A 121 -4.89 -25.44 -27.24
CA GLY A 121 -5.81 -26.35 -27.91
C GLY A 121 -5.06 -27.49 -28.59
N ASP A 122 -5.75 -28.59 -28.86
CA ASP A 122 -5.14 -29.77 -29.48
C ASP A 122 -6.10 -30.49 -30.44
N VAL A 123 -5.58 -31.45 -31.21
CA VAL A 123 -6.37 -32.26 -32.15
C VAL A 123 -5.96 -33.73 -31.99
N ASP A 124 -6.92 -34.64 -31.88
CA ASP A 124 -6.65 -36.08 -31.76
C ASP A 124 -6.34 -36.76 -33.11
N MET A 125 -6.03 -38.06 -33.06
CA MET A 125 -5.77 -38.88 -34.26
C MET A 125 -6.98 -39.02 -35.20
N VAL A 126 -8.16 -38.56 -34.78
CA VAL A 126 -9.45 -38.69 -35.48
C VAL A 126 -9.95 -37.34 -35.99
N GLY A 127 -9.15 -36.27 -35.85
CA GLY A 127 -9.46 -34.92 -36.31
C GLY A 127 -10.36 -34.12 -35.36
N ASP A 128 -10.74 -34.66 -34.20
CA ASP A 128 -11.58 -33.94 -33.23
C ASP A 128 -10.72 -32.94 -32.45
N ALA A 129 -11.20 -31.70 -32.33
CA ALA A 129 -10.44 -30.59 -31.74
C ALA A 129 -10.85 -30.30 -30.29
N TYR A 130 -9.90 -29.91 -29.46
CA TYR A 130 -10.03 -29.77 -28.01
C TYR A 130 -9.52 -28.41 -27.52
N LEU A 131 -10.13 -27.90 -26.45
CA LEU A 131 -9.58 -26.80 -25.64
C LEU A 131 -9.05 -27.39 -24.33
N LEU A 132 -7.81 -27.08 -23.94
CA LEU A 132 -7.15 -27.70 -22.80
C LEU A 132 -7.39 -26.88 -21.53
N ALA A 133 -7.92 -27.53 -20.49
CA ALA A 133 -8.20 -26.94 -19.18
C ALA A 133 -6.98 -27.03 -18.26
N ASN A 134 -6.99 -26.34 -17.11
CA ASN A 134 -5.88 -26.38 -16.14
C ASN A 134 -5.56 -27.80 -15.62
N ASP A 135 -6.52 -28.72 -15.64
CA ASP A 135 -6.38 -30.13 -15.27
C ASP A 135 -6.04 -31.06 -16.45
N ALA A 136 -5.66 -30.52 -17.63
CA ALA A 136 -5.23 -31.28 -18.80
C ALA A 136 -4.07 -32.22 -18.50
N LEU A 137 -4.17 -33.48 -18.94
CA LEU A 137 -3.07 -34.44 -18.90
C LEU A 137 -1.94 -34.03 -19.87
N ALA A 138 -0.70 -34.29 -19.49
CA ALA A 138 0.47 -33.98 -20.33
C ALA A 138 0.75 -35.08 -21.36
N LYS A 139 1.55 -34.75 -22.40
CA LYS A 139 1.88 -35.64 -23.54
C LYS A 139 2.46 -37.01 -23.17
N ASN A 140 2.99 -37.15 -21.96
CA ASN A 140 3.63 -38.35 -21.41
C ASN A 140 2.73 -39.15 -20.44
N GLU A 141 1.47 -38.77 -20.24
CA GLU A 141 0.55 -39.41 -19.30
C GLU A 141 -0.46 -40.34 -19.99
N GLU A 142 -0.78 -41.49 -19.34
CA GLU A 142 -1.77 -42.44 -19.85
C GLU A 142 -3.17 -41.81 -19.87
N GLY A 143 -3.67 -41.52 -21.08
CA GLY A 143 -5.00 -40.94 -21.31
C GLY A 143 -5.01 -39.66 -22.14
N TYR A 144 -3.86 -38.98 -22.29
CA TYR A 144 -3.72 -37.78 -23.14
C TYR A 144 -4.14 -38.06 -24.59
N MET A 145 -3.60 -39.13 -25.21
CA MET A 145 -3.91 -39.54 -26.59
C MET A 145 -5.37 -40.01 -26.83
N MET A 146 -6.21 -39.99 -25.79
CA MET A 146 -7.65 -40.32 -25.87
C MET A 146 -8.56 -39.13 -25.53
N GLY A 147 -7.99 -37.96 -25.16
CA GLY A 147 -8.76 -36.79 -24.72
C GLY A 147 -9.56 -36.99 -23.43
N ILE A 148 -9.17 -37.96 -22.57
CA ILE A 148 -10.00 -38.43 -21.44
C ILE A 148 -9.90 -37.53 -20.18
N GLY A 149 -8.84 -36.73 -20.03
CA GLY A 149 -8.62 -35.91 -18.84
C GLY A 149 -8.31 -34.44 -19.13
N GLY A 150 -9.11 -33.53 -18.56
CA GLY A 150 -8.82 -32.10 -18.48
C GLY A 150 -8.96 -31.33 -19.80
N SER A 151 -9.91 -31.70 -20.65
CA SER A 151 -10.13 -31.02 -21.93
C SER A 151 -11.61 -30.90 -22.30
N LEU A 152 -11.94 -29.92 -23.14
CA LEU A 152 -13.29 -29.70 -23.67
C LEU A 152 -13.32 -30.02 -25.17
N PRO A 153 -13.93 -31.16 -25.58
CA PRO A 153 -14.06 -31.50 -27.00
C PRO A 153 -14.99 -30.52 -27.73
N LEU A 154 -14.51 -29.89 -28.78
CA LEU A 154 -15.27 -28.90 -29.54
C LEU A 154 -16.42 -29.53 -30.33
N SER A 155 -16.37 -30.83 -30.66
CA SER A 155 -17.51 -31.57 -31.22
C SER A 155 -18.65 -31.76 -30.23
N ARG A 156 -18.35 -31.80 -28.92
CA ARG A 156 -19.33 -31.81 -27.83
C ARG A 156 -19.91 -30.41 -27.62
N LEU A 157 -19.09 -29.37 -27.70
CA LEU A 157 -19.57 -27.99 -27.65
C LEU A 157 -20.46 -27.63 -28.85
N LYS A 158 -20.11 -28.05 -30.08
CA LYS A 158 -20.92 -27.93 -31.32
C LYS A 158 -22.34 -28.47 -31.11
N LYS A 159 -22.47 -29.64 -30.48
CA LYS A 159 -23.76 -30.28 -30.19
C LYS A 159 -24.62 -29.44 -29.23
N TYR A 160 -24.05 -28.91 -28.14
CA TYR A 160 -24.79 -28.07 -27.20
C TYR A 160 -25.18 -26.71 -27.78
N VAL A 161 -24.26 -26.04 -28.48
CA VAL A 161 -24.55 -24.74 -29.10
C VAL A 161 -25.64 -24.90 -30.18
N ASN A 162 -25.48 -25.83 -31.13
CA ASN A 162 -26.49 -26.02 -32.18
C ASN A 162 -27.87 -26.41 -31.62
N LEU A 163 -27.93 -27.21 -30.55
CA LEU A 163 -29.19 -27.58 -29.89
C LEU A 163 -29.85 -26.38 -29.20
N LEU A 164 -29.08 -25.58 -28.46
CA LEU A 164 -29.63 -24.54 -27.59
C LEU A 164 -29.86 -23.21 -28.33
N SER A 165 -28.95 -22.79 -29.21
CA SER A 165 -29.12 -21.57 -30.02
C SER A 165 -30.31 -21.69 -30.98
N SER A 166 -30.48 -22.84 -31.63
CA SER A 166 -31.61 -23.11 -32.53
C SER A 166 -32.94 -23.24 -31.78
N LYS A 167 -32.93 -23.78 -30.54
CA LYS A 167 -34.14 -23.96 -29.73
C LYS A 167 -34.61 -22.67 -29.05
N LYS A 168 -33.69 -21.75 -28.74
CA LYS A 168 -33.96 -20.56 -27.93
C LYS A 168 -33.81 -19.21 -28.65
N GLY A 169 -33.26 -19.15 -29.86
CA GLY A 169 -33.15 -17.90 -30.61
C GLY A 169 -32.11 -16.91 -30.06
N PHE A 170 -31.15 -17.36 -29.24
CA PHE A 170 -29.95 -16.58 -28.93
C PHE A 170 -28.87 -16.79 -29.99
N LYS A 171 -27.93 -15.84 -30.08
CA LYS A 171 -26.70 -15.96 -30.88
C LYS A 171 -25.51 -16.32 -30.01
N VAL A 172 -24.48 -16.93 -30.60
CA VAL A 172 -23.22 -17.24 -29.92
C VAL A 172 -22.06 -16.55 -30.61
N LEU A 173 -21.26 -15.81 -29.86
CA LEU A 173 -19.96 -15.28 -30.31
C LEU A 173 -18.86 -16.14 -29.69
N MET A 174 -18.27 -17.03 -30.48
CA MET A 174 -17.13 -17.84 -30.06
C MET A 174 -15.81 -17.14 -30.43
N VAL A 175 -14.91 -17.06 -29.48
CA VAL A 175 -13.56 -16.49 -29.62
C VAL A 175 -12.58 -17.46 -29.01
N THR A 176 -11.59 -17.92 -29.78
CA THR A 176 -10.51 -18.78 -29.27
C THR A 176 -9.15 -18.21 -29.63
N ASP A 177 -8.42 -17.71 -28.63
CA ASP A 177 -7.00 -17.42 -28.74
C ASP A 177 -6.20 -18.66 -28.26
N ALA A 178 -6.12 -19.66 -29.13
CA ALA A 178 -5.55 -20.96 -28.77
C ALA A 178 -4.67 -21.57 -29.86
N CYS A 179 -3.45 -21.94 -29.46
CA CYS A 179 -2.46 -22.62 -30.30
C CYS A 179 -2.74 -24.12 -30.40
N ARG A 180 -2.27 -24.77 -31.47
CA ARG A 180 -2.01 -26.22 -31.47
C ARG A 180 -0.74 -26.52 -30.66
N SER A 181 -0.81 -27.41 -29.66
CA SER A 181 0.34 -27.83 -28.82
C SER A 181 1.39 -28.76 -29.51
N GLY A 182 1.77 -28.48 -30.76
CA GLY A 182 2.98 -28.98 -31.43
C GLY A 182 2.93 -30.39 -32.05
N GLU A 183 3.60 -30.53 -33.21
CA GLU A 183 3.90 -31.75 -34.01
C GLU A 183 3.12 -33.04 -33.66
N LEU A 184 1.95 -33.24 -34.27
CA LEU A 184 1.19 -34.50 -34.12
C LEU A 184 0.35 -34.92 -35.36
N LEU A 185 0.53 -34.28 -36.52
CA LEU A 185 0.05 -34.78 -37.82
C LEU A 185 1.16 -34.68 -38.86
N SER A 186 1.32 -35.75 -39.64
CA SER A 186 2.21 -35.79 -40.81
C SER A 186 1.63 -35.00 -41.99
N SER A 187 2.49 -34.65 -42.94
CA SER A 187 2.33 -33.68 -44.04
C SER A 187 1.16 -33.86 -45.03
N ASP A 188 0.33 -34.88 -44.87
CA ASP A 188 -0.52 -35.44 -45.95
C ASP A 188 -2.01 -35.54 -45.57
N GLY A 189 -2.42 -35.01 -44.41
CA GLY A 189 -3.82 -34.95 -43.98
C GLY A 189 -4.57 -33.77 -44.61
N THR A 190 -5.63 -34.03 -45.39
CA THR A 190 -6.36 -33.03 -46.18
C THR A 190 -7.13 -31.98 -45.37
N ASP A 191 -7.22 -30.75 -45.86
CA ASP A 191 -7.90 -29.57 -45.24
C ASP A 191 -9.41 -29.72 -44.91
N SER A 192 -10.04 -30.85 -45.23
CA SER A 192 -11.49 -31.03 -45.27
C SER A 192 -12.17 -30.99 -43.89
N GLU A 193 -11.57 -31.57 -42.85
CA GLU A 193 -12.26 -31.77 -41.57
C GLU A 193 -12.17 -30.56 -40.63
N PHE A 194 -11.01 -29.88 -40.58
CA PHE A 194 -10.90 -28.55 -39.94
C PHE A 194 -11.87 -27.56 -40.61
N SER A 195 -12.02 -27.65 -41.94
CA SER A 195 -13.03 -26.89 -42.70
C SER A 195 -14.48 -27.26 -42.35
N GLN A 196 -14.82 -28.54 -42.14
CA GLN A 196 -16.16 -28.93 -41.68
C GLN A 196 -16.47 -28.45 -40.25
N PHE A 197 -15.50 -28.57 -39.33
CA PHE A 197 -15.63 -28.00 -37.99
C PHE A 197 -15.93 -26.49 -38.04
N TYR A 198 -15.25 -25.78 -38.95
CA TYR A 198 -15.42 -24.35 -39.18
C TYR A 198 -16.81 -23.98 -39.73
N ASN A 199 -17.47 -24.84 -40.51
CA ASN A 199 -18.67 -24.47 -41.27
C ASN A 199 -20.03 -24.65 -40.57
N ASP A 200 -20.27 -25.71 -39.78
CA ASP A 200 -21.66 -26.11 -39.40
C ASP A 200 -22.10 -25.73 -37.95
N TRP A 201 -22.02 -24.44 -37.60
CA TRP A 201 -22.51 -23.96 -36.29
C TRP A 201 -23.68 -22.98 -36.47
N ASN A 202 -24.83 -23.28 -35.82
CA ASN A 202 -26.08 -22.53 -35.97
C ASN A 202 -26.11 -21.28 -35.09
N ASN A 203 -26.53 -20.14 -35.66
CA ASN A 203 -26.63 -18.84 -34.98
C ASN A 203 -25.30 -18.38 -34.35
N THR A 204 -24.16 -18.70 -34.97
CA THR A 204 -22.82 -18.38 -34.41
C THR A 204 -21.99 -17.45 -35.27
N HIS A 205 -21.25 -16.58 -34.58
CA HIS A 205 -20.07 -15.90 -35.09
C HIS A 205 -18.84 -16.52 -34.42
N LYS A 206 -17.77 -16.76 -35.16
CA LYS A 206 -16.58 -17.46 -34.68
C LYS A 206 -15.31 -16.72 -35.13
N TYR A 207 -14.44 -16.40 -34.19
CA TYR A 207 -13.10 -15.90 -34.44
C TYR A 207 -12.08 -16.88 -33.83
N VAL A 208 -11.08 -17.27 -34.62
CA VAL A 208 -9.93 -18.07 -34.17
C VAL A 208 -8.65 -17.29 -34.42
N SER A 209 -7.67 -17.39 -33.53
CA SER A 209 -6.50 -16.49 -33.54
C SER A 209 -5.46 -16.79 -34.62
N CYS A 210 -5.46 -17.99 -35.19
CA CYS A 210 -4.54 -18.41 -36.25
C CYS A 210 -5.20 -19.37 -37.25
N GLY A 211 -4.58 -19.55 -38.41
CA GLY A 211 -4.99 -20.46 -39.48
C GLY A 211 -4.50 -21.91 -39.30
N PRO A 212 -4.77 -22.79 -40.29
CA PRO A 212 -4.25 -24.15 -40.30
C PRO A 212 -2.72 -24.17 -40.29
N ASN A 213 -2.13 -24.96 -39.37
CA ASN A 213 -0.68 -25.12 -39.17
C ASN A 213 0.07 -23.87 -38.65
N GLU A 214 -0.64 -22.85 -38.16
CA GLU A 214 -0.07 -21.67 -37.51
C GLU A 214 -0.10 -21.76 -35.97
N LEU A 215 0.50 -20.79 -35.30
CA LEU A 215 0.51 -20.63 -33.84
C LEU A 215 0.08 -19.20 -33.46
N SER A 216 -0.63 -19.04 -32.33
CA SER A 216 -0.81 -17.72 -31.73
C SER A 216 0.46 -17.28 -31.00
N LYS A 217 0.75 -15.98 -31.04
CA LYS A 217 1.88 -15.36 -30.33
C LYS A 217 1.39 -14.57 -29.13
N GLU A 218 2.05 -14.71 -28.00
CA GLU A 218 1.85 -13.90 -26.79
C GLU A 218 3.13 -13.13 -26.43
N GLY A 219 3.01 -11.98 -25.76
CA GLY A 219 4.17 -11.20 -25.34
C GLY A 219 3.87 -9.84 -24.71
N LEU A 220 4.83 -9.31 -23.93
CA LEU A 220 4.72 -8.01 -23.26
C LEU A 220 4.48 -6.83 -24.22
N GLN A 221 4.94 -6.93 -25.48
CA GLN A 221 4.74 -5.86 -26.46
C GLN A 221 3.27 -5.54 -26.71
N TRP A 222 2.38 -6.52 -26.58
CA TRP A 222 0.94 -6.32 -26.68
C TRP A 222 0.39 -5.91 -25.32
N GLY A 223 0.23 -4.59 -25.12
CA GLY A 223 -0.47 -4.02 -23.97
C GLY A 223 0.16 -4.24 -22.59
N ASN A 224 1.45 -4.60 -22.50
CA ASN A 224 2.19 -5.06 -21.31
C ASN A 224 1.97 -6.54 -20.94
N GLY A 225 1.39 -7.37 -21.83
CA GLY A 225 1.26 -8.82 -21.62
C GLY A 225 -0.06 -9.36 -22.15
N HIS A 226 -0.11 -9.70 -23.44
CA HIS A 226 -1.30 -10.25 -24.11
C HIS A 226 -0.94 -11.17 -25.28
N GLY A 227 -1.89 -12.00 -25.71
CA GLY A 227 -1.94 -12.61 -27.04
C GLY A 227 -2.12 -11.54 -28.13
N ALA A 228 -1.39 -11.67 -29.23
CA ALA A 228 -1.42 -10.73 -30.35
C ALA A 228 -2.83 -10.57 -30.93
N PHE A 229 -3.54 -11.68 -31.07
CA PHE A 229 -4.94 -11.68 -31.51
C PHE A 229 -5.86 -11.05 -30.47
N THR A 230 -5.78 -11.45 -29.19
CA THR A 230 -6.63 -10.88 -28.14
C THR A 230 -6.46 -9.38 -28.00
N PHE A 231 -5.22 -8.90 -28.02
CA PHE A 231 -4.92 -7.47 -28.04
C PHE A 231 -5.62 -6.76 -29.21
N HIS A 232 -5.44 -7.21 -30.46
CA HIS A 232 -6.09 -6.55 -31.60
C HIS A 232 -7.60 -6.75 -31.68
N LEU A 233 -8.13 -7.86 -31.17
CA LEU A 233 -9.56 -8.07 -31.02
C LEU A 233 -10.15 -7.02 -30.08
N LEU A 234 -9.51 -6.77 -28.93
CA LEU A 234 -9.90 -5.74 -27.98
C LEU A 234 -9.77 -4.33 -28.58
N GLN A 235 -8.63 -4.00 -29.19
CA GLN A 235 -8.43 -2.71 -29.87
C GLN A 235 -9.50 -2.45 -30.94
N GLY A 236 -9.84 -3.47 -31.73
CA GLY A 236 -10.91 -3.43 -32.73
C GLY A 236 -12.28 -3.20 -32.09
N LEU A 237 -12.67 -4.05 -31.14
CA LEU A 237 -13.94 -4.02 -30.39
C LEU A 237 -14.13 -2.72 -29.57
N MET A 238 -13.06 -2.09 -29.12
CA MET A 238 -13.09 -0.79 -28.44
C MET A 238 -13.46 0.37 -29.39
N GLY A 239 -13.35 0.19 -30.72
CA GLY A 239 -13.75 1.19 -31.70
C GLY A 239 -12.72 1.50 -32.79
N LEU A 240 -11.57 0.81 -32.84
CA LEU A 240 -10.62 0.98 -33.95
C LEU A 240 -11.00 0.16 -35.19
N ALA A 241 -11.95 -0.77 -35.07
CA ALA A 241 -12.54 -1.46 -36.22
C ALA A 241 -13.60 -0.62 -36.95
N ASP A 242 -14.23 0.37 -36.29
CA ASP A 242 -15.20 1.29 -36.90
C ASP A 242 -14.51 2.15 -37.98
N SER A 243 -14.54 1.62 -39.21
CA SER A 243 -13.81 2.12 -40.37
C SER A 243 -14.58 3.19 -41.13
N ASN A 244 -15.90 3.22 -40.93
CA ASN A 244 -16.85 4.03 -41.68
C ASN A 244 -17.33 5.27 -40.88
N GLY A 245 -17.24 5.23 -39.54
CA GLY A 245 -17.57 6.34 -38.65
C GLY A 245 -19.02 6.37 -38.16
N ASP A 246 -19.84 5.35 -38.38
CA ASP A 246 -21.23 5.29 -37.90
C ASP A 246 -21.39 4.87 -36.42
N ASN A 247 -20.27 4.71 -35.72
CA ASN A 247 -20.17 4.29 -34.31
C ASN A 247 -20.72 2.88 -34.04
N LYS A 248 -20.73 2.02 -35.05
CA LYS A 248 -20.96 0.58 -34.90
C LYS A 248 -19.72 -0.17 -35.37
N ILE A 249 -19.58 -1.38 -34.87
CA ILE A 249 -18.55 -2.32 -35.34
C ILE A 249 -19.30 -3.47 -35.96
N TYR A 250 -19.26 -3.56 -37.29
CA TYR A 250 -19.79 -4.71 -38.01
C TYR A 250 -18.78 -5.87 -37.96
N HIS A 251 -19.27 -7.11 -37.96
CA HIS A 251 -18.40 -8.30 -37.96
C HIS A 251 -17.40 -8.31 -39.13
N GLY A 252 -17.81 -7.80 -40.30
CA GLY A 252 -16.93 -7.64 -41.46
C GLY A 252 -15.79 -6.64 -41.20
N GLU A 253 -16.08 -5.53 -40.51
CA GLU A 253 -15.07 -4.53 -40.16
C GLU A 253 -14.12 -5.04 -39.08
N LEU A 254 -14.64 -5.69 -38.02
CA LEU A 254 -13.79 -6.29 -36.99
C LEU A 254 -12.86 -7.35 -37.59
N ASN A 255 -13.36 -8.17 -38.52
CA ASN A 255 -12.54 -9.09 -39.30
C ASN A 255 -11.48 -8.35 -40.14
N SER A 256 -11.85 -7.30 -40.88
CA SER A 256 -10.89 -6.50 -41.66
C SER A 256 -9.83 -5.81 -40.79
N TYR A 257 -10.17 -5.43 -39.57
CA TYR A 257 -9.22 -4.87 -38.60
C TYR A 257 -8.22 -5.94 -38.14
N ILE A 258 -8.69 -7.06 -37.58
CA ILE A 258 -7.79 -8.08 -37.00
C ILE A 258 -6.95 -8.80 -38.07
N THR A 259 -7.50 -9.05 -39.26
CA THR A 259 -6.75 -9.67 -40.37
C THR A 259 -5.81 -8.69 -41.09
N SER A 260 -5.93 -7.39 -40.83
CA SER A 260 -4.92 -6.38 -41.21
C SER A 260 -3.83 -6.21 -40.15
N LYS A 261 -4.18 -6.33 -38.86
CA LYS A 261 -3.29 -6.00 -37.74
C LYS A 261 -2.47 -7.17 -37.20
N VAL A 262 -3.10 -8.32 -36.94
CA VAL A 262 -2.40 -9.46 -36.34
C VAL A 262 -1.30 -9.99 -37.26
N PRO A 263 -1.50 -10.21 -38.57
CA PRO A 263 -0.40 -10.62 -39.46
C PRO A 263 0.72 -9.58 -39.53
N ALA A 264 0.37 -8.29 -39.61
CA ALA A 264 1.34 -7.20 -39.73
C ALA A 264 2.22 -7.00 -38.47
N GLU A 265 1.77 -7.43 -37.29
CA GLU A 265 2.54 -7.38 -36.04
C GLU A 265 3.16 -8.72 -35.62
N THR A 266 2.87 -9.81 -36.34
CA THR A 266 3.39 -11.16 -36.07
C THR A 266 4.32 -11.68 -37.17
N ASP A 267 4.82 -10.80 -38.04
CA ASP A 267 5.63 -11.15 -39.23
C ASP A 267 4.91 -12.12 -40.20
N TYR A 268 3.57 -12.07 -40.23
CA TYR A 268 2.65 -12.95 -40.98
C TYR A 268 2.60 -14.43 -40.53
N ASP A 269 3.27 -14.79 -39.43
CA ASP A 269 3.20 -16.15 -38.85
C ASP A 269 1.82 -16.48 -38.22
N GLN A 270 0.94 -15.48 -38.05
CA GLN A 270 -0.38 -15.63 -37.42
C GLN A 270 -1.46 -14.87 -38.20
N ASN A 271 -2.41 -15.61 -38.77
CA ASN A 271 -3.49 -15.11 -39.63
C ASN A 271 -4.86 -15.51 -39.05
N PRO A 272 -5.52 -14.63 -38.27
CA PRO A 272 -6.84 -14.91 -37.68
C PRO A 272 -7.90 -15.22 -38.73
N GLN A 273 -8.87 -16.06 -38.38
CA GLN A 273 -9.97 -16.44 -39.28
C GLN A 273 -11.34 -16.13 -38.66
N TYR A 274 -12.24 -15.56 -39.46
CA TYR A 274 -13.62 -15.24 -39.06
C TYR A 274 -14.69 -16.02 -39.86
N LYS A 275 -15.69 -16.57 -39.16
CA LYS A 275 -16.91 -17.13 -39.74
C LYS A 275 -18.15 -16.50 -39.12
N GLY A 276 -19.08 -16.05 -39.96
CA GLY A 276 -20.40 -15.57 -39.55
C GLY A 276 -20.99 -14.56 -40.54
N ILE A 277 -22.04 -13.85 -40.15
CA ILE A 277 -22.70 -12.85 -41.00
C ILE A 277 -21.97 -11.50 -40.88
N ALA A 278 -21.18 -11.14 -41.90
CA ALA A 278 -20.34 -9.93 -41.88
C ALA A 278 -21.10 -8.60 -41.72
N LYS A 279 -22.41 -8.56 -42.07
CA LYS A 279 -23.27 -7.37 -41.97
C LYS A 279 -23.99 -7.21 -40.62
N GLU A 280 -23.70 -8.06 -39.64
CA GLU A 280 -24.26 -7.90 -38.30
C GLU A 280 -23.32 -7.10 -37.39
N ILE A 281 -23.91 -6.38 -36.44
CA ILE A 281 -23.21 -5.55 -35.46
C ILE A 281 -22.69 -6.46 -34.34
N VAL A 282 -21.37 -6.45 -34.12
CA VAL A 282 -20.74 -7.07 -32.94
C VAL A 282 -21.02 -6.22 -31.71
N MET A 283 -20.77 -4.90 -31.85
CA MET A 283 -20.78 -3.96 -30.73
C MET A 283 -21.06 -2.53 -31.23
N VAL A 284 -21.59 -1.69 -30.34
CA VAL A 284 -21.70 -0.25 -30.56
C VAL A 284 -20.49 0.41 -29.91
N VAL A 285 -19.86 1.35 -30.60
CA VAL A 285 -18.69 2.07 -30.11
C VAL A 285 -19.06 2.89 -28.86
N ASP A 286 -18.28 2.79 -27.78
CA ASP A 286 -18.27 3.81 -26.72
C ASP A 286 -17.04 4.70 -26.90
N ASP A 287 -17.25 6.02 -26.96
CA ASP A 287 -16.18 7.00 -27.12
C ASP A 287 -15.07 6.85 -26.07
N LYS A 288 -15.38 6.40 -24.83
CA LYS A 288 -14.36 6.10 -23.80
C LYS A 288 -13.36 5.06 -24.28
N LEU A 289 -13.88 3.98 -24.87
CA LEU A 289 -13.12 2.81 -25.27
C LEU A 289 -12.34 3.12 -26.54
N LYS A 290 -12.95 3.86 -27.48
CA LYS A 290 -12.26 4.37 -28.68
C LYS A 290 -11.15 5.37 -28.30
N ASP A 291 -11.36 6.25 -27.33
CA ASP A 291 -10.32 7.12 -26.74
C ASP A 291 -9.15 6.29 -26.15
N LEU A 292 -9.45 5.23 -25.39
CA LEU A 292 -8.46 4.37 -24.74
C LEU A 292 -7.65 3.58 -25.77
N ALA A 293 -8.33 3.01 -26.77
CA ALA A 293 -7.73 2.30 -27.88
C ALA A 293 -6.85 3.21 -28.76
N LEU A 294 -7.31 4.43 -29.05
CA LEU A 294 -6.50 5.45 -29.73
C LEU A 294 -5.28 5.88 -28.92
N GLN A 295 -5.37 5.96 -27.59
CA GLN A 295 -4.20 6.22 -26.74
C GLN A 295 -3.19 5.05 -26.80
N ASN A 296 -3.69 3.81 -26.79
CA ASN A 296 -2.85 2.63 -26.96
C ASN A 296 -2.20 2.57 -28.36
N GLN A 297 -2.94 2.84 -29.44
CA GLN A 297 -2.40 2.93 -30.80
C GLN A 297 -1.38 4.07 -30.98
N ASN A 298 -1.57 5.23 -30.32
CA ASN A 298 -0.61 6.34 -30.42
C ASN A 298 0.68 6.08 -29.62
N ASN A 299 0.63 5.25 -28.57
CA ASN A 299 1.85 4.64 -28.04
C ASN A 299 2.43 3.66 -29.08
N PHE A 300 1.62 2.71 -29.59
CA PHE A 300 2.07 1.66 -30.51
C PHE A 300 2.77 2.16 -31.78
N ASN A 301 2.20 3.17 -32.44
CA ASN A 301 2.75 3.75 -33.67
C ASN A 301 4.08 4.52 -33.45
N LYS A 302 4.44 4.84 -32.20
CA LYS A 302 5.76 5.34 -31.82
C LYS A 302 6.65 4.30 -31.14
N THR A 303 6.14 3.10 -30.86
CA THR A 303 6.90 1.96 -30.32
C THR A 303 7.22 0.88 -31.36
N SER A 304 7.25 1.17 -32.66
CA SER A 304 7.81 0.21 -33.65
C SER A 304 9.30 -0.12 -33.43
N VAL A 305 10.00 0.69 -32.61
CA VAL A 305 11.36 0.45 -32.09
C VAL A 305 11.34 -0.14 -30.66
N ALA A 306 10.24 0.01 -29.92
CA ALA A 306 10.12 -0.39 -28.50
C ALA A 306 9.16 -1.58 -28.25
N SER A 307 8.56 -2.14 -29.30
CA SER A 307 7.80 -3.41 -29.29
C SER A 307 8.71 -4.64 -29.37
N ARG A 308 10.02 -4.47 -29.52
CA ARG A 308 11.03 -5.52 -29.32
C ARG A 308 11.28 -5.73 -27.82
N GLY A 309 10.21 -6.11 -27.12
CA GLY A 309 9.97 -5.84 -25.70
C GLY A 309 9.97 -7.03 -24.74
N VAL A 310 10.66 -8.13 -25.06
CA VAL A 310 11.00 -9.24 -24.13
C VAL A 310 9.81 -9.94 -23.43
N SER A 311 9.29 -11.00 -24.05
CA SER A 311 8.97 -12.20 -23.26
C SER A 311 10.27 -13.00 -23.06
N PRO A 312 10.58 -13.49 -21.84
CA PRO A 312 11.83 -14.24 -21.60
C PRO A 312 12.00 -15.52 -22.43
N ASN A 313 10.90 -16.17 -22.84
CA ASN A 313 10.92 -17.49 -23.47
C ASN A 313 10.70 -17.52 -24.99
N ASN A 314 10.23 -16.42 -25.61
CA ASN A 314 9.86 -16.42 -27.04
C ASN A 314 10.80 -15.55 -27.91
N GLY A 315 11.58 -16.20 -28.77
CA GLY A 315 12.15 -15.61 -29.99
C GLY A 315 13.53 -14.92 -29.91
N LEU A 316 14.04 -14.53 -28.73
CA LEU A 316 15.25 -13.69 -28.64
C LEU A 316 16.61 -14.41 -28.83
N LEU A 317 16.64 -15.74 -28.93
CA LEU A 317 17.86 -16.55 -29.14
C LEU A 317 18.41 -16.51 -30.58
N LYS A 318 18.35 -15.35 -31.25
CA LYS A 318 19.00 -15.09 -32.56
C LYS A 318 20.26 -14.22 -32.48
N TYR A 319 20.51 -13.59 -31.33
CA TYR A 319 21.80 -12.99 -31.02
C TYR A 319 22.61 -13.90 -30.09
N LYS A 320 23.93 -13.71 -30.03
CA LYS A 320 24.81 -14.51 -29.18
C LYS A 320 24.32 -14.44 -27.74
N ASP A 321 23.91 -15.60 -27.21
CA ASP A 321 23.40 -15.79 -25.86
C ASP A 321 24.54 -15.63 -24.83
N THR A 322 24.92 -14.38 -24.57
CA THR A 322 25.96 -14.04 -23.61
C THR A 322 25.37 -13.90 -22.22
N PHE A 323 26.19 -14.23 -21.23
CA PHE A 323 25.88 -14.06 -19.83
C PHE A 323 25.48 -12.61 -19.49
N GLU A 324 26.12 -11.62 -20.13
CA GLU A 324 25.75 -10.21 -20.00
C GLU A 324 24.33 -9.91 -20.49
N THR A 325 23.94 -10.35 -21.71
CA THR A 325 22.60 -10.03 -22.24
C THR A 325 21.49 -10.71 -21.46
N ARG A 326 21.70 -11.96 -21.04
CA ARG A 326 20.72 -12.68 -20.22
C ARG A 326 20.53 -11.98 -18.87
N SER A 327 21.63 -11.67 -18.18
CA SER A 327 21.61 -10.98 -16.89
C SER A 327 20.99 -9.56 -16.94
N PHE A 328 21.04 -8.89 -18.09
CA PHE A 328 20.34 -7.62 -18.32
C PHE A 328 18.82 -7.82 -18.36
N TYR A 329 18.33 -8.82 -19.12
CA TYR A 329 16.90 -9.14 -19.16
C TYR A 329 16.38 -9.65 -17.81
N ASP A 330 17.14 -10.51 -17.12
CA ASP A 330 16.82 -10.99 -15.77
C ASP A 330 16.68 -9.82 -14.77
N ALA A 331 17.53 -8.81 -14.87
CA ALA A 331 17.47 -7.61 -14.03
C ALA A 331 16.23 -6.75 -14.33
N ILE A 332 15.79 -6.65 -15.59
CA ILE A 332 14.56 -5.95 -15.98
C ILE A 332 13.33 -6.72 -15.50
N ALA A 333 13.25 -8.03 -15.72
CA ALA A 333 12.17 -8.88 -15.22
C ALA A 333 12.05 -8.83 -13.68
N SER A 334 13.19 -8.78 -12.98
CA SER A 334 13.27 -8.59 -11.52
C SER A 334 12.92 -7.17 -11.04
N GLN A 335 12.53 -6.25 -11.93
CA GLN A 335 12.31 -4.81 -11.67
C GLN A 335 13.53 -4.09 -11.03
N ARG A 336 14.74 -4.65 -11.17
CA ARG A 336 16.01 -4.09 -10.66
C ARG A 336 16.66 -3.21 -11.73
N ILE A 337 15.96 -2.14 -12.09
CA ILE A 337 16.30 -1.30 -13.25
C ILE A 337 17.57 -0.46 -13.00
N ILE A 338 17.59 0.32 -11.91
CA ILE A 338 18.70 1.20 -11.49
C ILE A 338 18.93 1.08 -9.97
N GLU A 339 20.17 1.32 -9.51
CA GLU A 339 20.52 1.34 -8.08
C GLU A 339 19.70 2.43 -7.35
N PRO A 340 18.79 2.07 -6.42
CA PRO A 340 17.81 3.00 -5.86
C PRO A 340 18.48 4.04 -4.96
N LYS A 341 18.07 5.30 -5.10
CA LYS A 341 18.67 6.43 -4.41
C LYS A 341 17.93 6.86 -3.15
N TYR A 342 16.64 6.53 -3.05
CA TYR A 342 15.75 6.96 -1.99
C TYR A 342 15.07 5.78 -1.27
N LEU A 343 14.75 4.71 -2.00
CA LEU A 343 14.28 3.45 -1.42
C LEU A 343 15.45 2.66 -0.80
N HIS A 344 15.48 2.57 0.53
CA HIS A 344 16.40 1.68 1.24
C HIS A 344 15.95 0.21 1.09
N GLN A 345 16.35 -0.44 0.01
CA GLN A 345 16.30 -1.91 -0.05
C GLN A 345 17.30 -2.50 0.94
N ASN A 346 16.81 -3.29 1.89
CA ASN A 346 17.65 -4.25 2.60
C ASN A 346 18.00 -5.37 1.60
N GLU A 347 19.26 -5.48 1.18
CA GLU A 347 19.74 -6.63 0.42
C GLU A 347 19.82 -7.85 1.36
N VAL A 348 18.68 -8.52 1.54
CA VAL A 348 18.56 -9.74 2.34
C VAL A 348 19.18 -10.91 1.56
N LEU A 349 20.37 -11.31 1.99
CA LEU A 349 21.08 -12.50 1.53
C LEU A 349 20.81 -13.64 2.52
N ASP A 350 19.67 -14.32 2.33
CA ASP A 350 19.36 -15.54 3.07
C ASP A 350 20.19 -16.73 2.56
N ILE A 351 20.45 -17.67 3.48
CA ILE A 351 21.11 -18.95 3.25
C ILE A 351 20.42 -20.01 4.12
N GLU A 352 19.36 -20.64 3.60
CA GLU A 352 18.62 -21.66 4.34
C GLU A 352 19.26 -23.05 4.19
N PHE A 353 19.86 -23.55 5.27
CA PHE A 353 20.29 -24.94 5.37
C PHE A 353 19.15 -25.79 5.94
N THR A 354 18.70 -26.83 5.22
CA THR A 354 17.76 -27.80 5.79
C THR A 354 18.46 -29.06 6.30
N ASN A 355 17.82 -29.74 7.25
CA ASN A 355 18.39 -30.89 7.95
C ASN A 355 17.75 -32.17 7.43
N ASP A 356 18.51 -33.05 6.77
CA ASP A 356 18.22 -34.50 6.81
C ASP A 356 19.36 -35.41 6.27
N ILE A 357 19.17 -36.72 6.50
CA ILE A 357 19.91 -37.89 5.96
C ILE A 357 21.31 -38.20 6.58
N GLN A 358 21.60 -39.50 6.74
CA GLN A 358 22.80 -40.09 7.36
C GLN A 358 23.98 -40.36 6.39
N ILE A 359 25.16 -40.64 6.95
CA ILE A 359 26.45 -40.70 6.24
C ILE A 359 27.03 -42.13 6.18
N GLY A 360 27.46 -42.58 4.99
CA GLY A 360 28.22 -43.82 4.79
C GLY A 360 29.35 -43.70 3.75
N ASN A 361 30.53 -44.23 4.07
CA ASN A 361 31.68 -44.52 3.19
C ASN A 361 32.33 -43.41 2.31
N ILE A 362 31.84 -42.17 2.34
CA ILE A 362 32.46 -41.05 1.62
C ILE A 362 33.66 -40.46 2.39
N LYS A 363 34.64 -39.94 1.65
CA LYS A 363 35.86 -39.29 2.17
C LYS A 363 35.81 -37.76 2.01
N SER A 364 35.40 -37.26 0.84
CA SER A 364 35.29 -35.82 0.55
C SER A 364 34.36 -35.56 -0.64
N VAL A 365 34.00 -34.28 -0.86
CA VAL A 365 33.29 -33.81 -2.04
C VAL A 365 33.96 -32.52 -2.53
N LYS A 366 34.01 -32.29 -3.85
CA LYS A 366 34.38 -31.00 -4.47
C LYS A 366 33.31 -30.62 -5.50
N VAL A 367 33.16 -29.33 -5.82
CA VAL A 367 32.19 -28.84 -6.80
C VAL A 367 32.91 -27.87 -7.74
N SER A 368 32.65 -27.97 -9.05
CA SER A 368 33.20 -27.07 -10.06
C SER A 368 32.27 -26.99 -11.26
N GLY A 369 31.94 -25.77 -11.71
CA GLY A 369 30.93 -25.55 -12.74
C GLY A 369 29.59 -26.18 -12.38
N ASN A 370 28.98 -26.86 -13.36
CA ASN A 370 27.74 -27.63 -13.22
C ASN A 370 27.94 -29.04 -12.60
N LYS A 371 29.09 -29.36 -11.99
CA LYS A 371 29.42 -30.73 -11.54
C LYS A 371 29.85 -30.85 -10.08
N ALA A 372 29.33 -31.87 -9.39
CA ALA A 372 29.85 -32.36 -8.10
C ALA A 372 30.70 -33.61 -8.26
N TRP A 373 31.81 -33.67 -7.52
CA TRP A 373 32.81 -34.73 -7.51
C TRP A 373 32.85 -35.36 -6.12
N VAL A 374 32.28 -36.56 -5.96
CA VAL A 374 32.16 -37.28 -4.69
C VAL A 374 33.24 -38.36 -4.59
N PHE A 375 34.05 -38.33 -3.54
CA PHE A 375 35.21 -39.19 -3.38
C PHE A 375 34.94 -40.26 -2.31
N SER A 376 34.88 -41.53 -2.70
CA SER A 376 34.71 -42.64 -1.75
C SER A 376 36.03 -42.98 -1.03
N LYS A 377 35.96 -43.65 0.12
CA LYS A 377 37.16 -44.23 0.76
C LYS A 377 37.86 -45.31 -0.09
N ALA A 378 37.17 -45.87 -1.08
CA ALA A 378 37.68 -46.92 -1.98
C ALA A 378 38.40 -46.37 -3.23
N LYS A 379 38.71 -45.06 -3.27
CA LYS A 379 39.29 -44.35 -4.43
C LYS A 379 38.44 -44.33 -5.71
N THR A 380 37.12 -44.59 -5.60
CA THR A 380 36.20 -44.22 -6.68
C THR A 380 35.80 -42.75 -6.55
N ILE A 381 35.67 -42.09 -7.69
CA ILE A 381 35.08 -40.78 -7.86
C ILE A 381 33.71 -40.99 -8.49
N GLU A 382 32.67 -40.39 -7.94
CA GLU A 382 31.37 -40.27 -8.60
C GLU A 382 31.18 -38.82 -9.04
N ILE A 383 30.91 -38.58 -10.31
CA ILE A 383 30.72 -37.24 -10.87
C ILE A 383 29.24 -37.08 -11.20
N PHE A 384 28.60 -36.08 -10.61
CA PHE A 384 27.19 -35.76 -10.84
C PHE A 384 27.10 -34.46 -11.62
N ASN A 385 26.36 -34.44 -12.72
CA ASN A 385 26.04 -33.22 -13.46
C ASN A 385 24.70 -32.67 -12.96
N PHE A 386 24.66 -31.40 -12.55
CA PHE A 386 23.44 -30.76 -12.06
C PHE A 386 22.46 -30.37 -13.18
N GLU A 387 22.94 -30.19 -14.42
CA GLU A 387 22.11 -29.78 -15.57
C GLU A 387 21.44 -30.98 -16.25
N THR A 388 22.17 -32.07 -16.48
CA THR A 388 21.61 -33.30 -17.07
C THR A 388 21.10 -34.30 -16.02
N ASN A 389 21.37 -34.04 -14.73
CA ASN A 389 21.05 -34.93 -13.60
C ASN A 389 21.71 -36.33 -13.68
N GLU A 390 22.71 -36.49 -14.55
CA GLU A 390 23.44 -37.74 -14.79
C GLU A 390 24.52 -38.01 -13.73
N LYS A 391 24.86 -39.30 -13.56
CA LYS A 391 25.92 -39.77 -12.66
C LYS A 391 26.93 -40.64 -13.43
N GLU A 392 28.18 -40.18 -13.47
CA GLU A 392 29.35 -40.91 -13.95
C GLU A 392 30.15 -41.49 -12.77
N ILE A 393 30.92 -42.57 -12.98
CA ILE A 393 31.82 -43.14 -11.96
C ILE A 393 33.20 -43.41 -12.58
N VAL A 394 34.23 -42.79 -12.01
CA VAL A 394 35.63 -42.84 -12.48
C VAL A 394 36.52 -43.43 -11.38
N GLN A 395 37.41 -44.35 -11.72
CA GLN A 395 38.34 -44.96 -10.76
C GLN A 395 39.70 -44.25 -10.79
N ALA A 396 40.19 -43.78 -9.62
CA ALA A 396 41.37 -42.93 -9.54
C ALA A 396 42.49 -43.53 -8.70
N MET A 397 43.75 -43.32 -9.10
CA MET A 397 44.92 -43.78 -8.33
C MET A 397 45.14 -42.95 -7.06
N SER A 398 44.74 -41.68 -7.06
CA SER A 398 44.73 -40.77 -5.90
C SER A 398 43.63 -39.72 -6.03
N TYR A 399 43.42 -38.92 -4.98
CA TYR A 399 42.39 -37.90 -4.90
C TYR A 399 42.89 -36.57 -5.51
N PRO A 400 42.10 -35.84 -6.33
CA PRO A 400 42.55 -34.61 -6.98
C PRO A 400 42.88 -33.49 -5.98
N SER A 401 44.04 -32.86 -6.18
CA SER A 401 44.41 -31.62 -5.48
C SER A 401 43.59 -30.45 -6.02
N LYS A 402 43.51 -30.29 -7.35
CA LYS A 402 42.75 -29.21 -8.03
C LYS A 402 41.85 -29.76 -9.14
N ILE A 403 40.78 -29.04 -9.44
CA ILE A 403 39.81 -29.34 -10.51
C ILE A 403 39.61 -28.04 -11.31
N ALA A 404 39.55 -28.12 -12.64
CA ALA A 404 39.34 -26.96 -13.51
C ALA A 404 37.91 -26.41 -13.38
N ALA A 405 37.75 -25.11 -13.64
CA ALA A 405 36.47 -24.39 -13.52
C ALA A 405 35.35 -24.90 -14.46
N ASN A 406 35.68 -25.68 -15.49
CA ASN A 406 34.73 -26.34 -16.38
C ASN A 406 34.30 -27.75 -15.91
N GLY A 407 34.92 -28.29 -14.85
CA GLY A 407 34.63 -29.63 -14.36
C GLY A 407 34.96 -30.77 -15.35
N ASP A 408 35.87 -30.56 -16.30
CA ASP A 408 36.31 -31.60 -17.27
C ASP A 408 37.76 -32.06 -17.07
N TYR A 409 38.59 -31.26 -16.38
CA TYR A 409 39.99 -31.56 -16.08
C TYR A 409 40.26 -31.55 -14.57
N TRP A 410 41.20 -32.38 -14.12
CA TRP A 410 41.70 -32.34 -12.74
C TRP A 410 43.20 -32.65 -12.66
N ALA A 411 43.84 -32.14 -11.61
CA ALA A 411 45.26 -32.32 -11.36
C ALA A 411 45.54 -32.85 -9.94
N TYR A 412 46.54 -33.71 -9.84
CA TYR A 412 47.08 -34.22 -8.58
C TYR A 412 48.61 -34.21 -8.61
N TYR A 413 49.22 -34.03 -7.45
CA TYR A 413 50.66 -34.12 -7.26
C TYR A 413 50.99 -35.21 -6.22
N ALA A 414 51.85 -36.16 -6.58
CA ALA A 414 52.22 -37.27 -5.73
C ALA A 414 53.50 -37.00 -4.92
N LYS A 415 53.70 -37.77 -3.84
CA LYS A 415 54.89 -37.64 -2.95
C LYS A 415 56.23 -37.96 -3.63
N ASP A 416 56.21 -38.54 -4.83
CA ASP A 416 57.37 -38.90 -5.65
C ASP A 416 57.87 -37.77 -6.60
N GLN A 417 57.32 -36.56 -6.47
CA GLN A 417 57.59 -35.38 -7.32
C GLN A 417 56.93 -35.39 -8.71
N THR A 418 56.03 -36.33 -8.98
CA THR A 418 55.26 -36.41 -10.23
C THR A 418 53.95 -35.60 -10.16
N THR A 419 53.71 -34.79 -11.20
CA THR A 419 52.40 -34.15 -11.45
C THR A 419 51.60 -34.97 -12.46
N TYR A 420 50.29 -35.11 -12.19
CA TYR A 420 49.33 -35.85 -13.00
C TYR A 420 48.21 -34.92 -13.47
N LEU A 421 47.93 -34.89 -14.76
CA LEU A 421 46.77 -34.24 -15.38
C LEU A 421 45.83 -35.29 -15.97
N TYR A 422 44.54 -35.08 -15.77
CA TYR A 422 43.44 -35.95 -16.17
C TYR A 422 42.40 -35.16 -16.96
N HIS A 423 41.70 -35.82 -17.88
CA HIS A 423 40.55 -35.28 -18.62
C HIS A 423 39.47 -36.36 -18.76
N LYS A 424 38.20 -35.97 -18.82
CA LYS A 424 37.04 -36.88 -18.94
C LYS A 424 37.14 -37.95 -20.04
N THR A 425 37.79 -37.69 -21.18
CA THR A 425 37.82 -38.63 -22.32
C THR A 425 39.13 -39.39 -22.56
N PHE A 426 40.21 -39.14 -21.81
CA PHE A 426 41.50 -39.80 -22.08
C PHE A 426 42.39 -39.99 -20.84
N GLN A 427 43.24 -41.01 -20.90
CA GLN A 427 44.05 -41.44 -19.78
C GLN A 427 45.35 -40.62 -19.60
N PHE A 428 45.44 -39.92 -18.45
CA PHE A 428 46.65 -39.57 -17.69
C PHE A 428 47.88 -39.03 -18.49
N LYS A 429 48.07 -37.70 -18.53
CA LYS A 429 49.40 -37.13 -18.78
C LYS A 429 50.17 -37.02 -17.46
N THR A 430 51.38 -37.58 -17.40
CA THR A 430 52.20 -37.61 -16.17
C THR A 430 53.61 -37.12 -16.44
N ALA A 431 54.18 -36.35 -15.51
CA ALA A 431 55.57 -35.91 -15.63
C ALA A 431 56.20 -35.63 -14.25
N SER A 432 57.44 -36.09 -14.06
CA SER A 432 58.27 -35.78 -12.89
C SER A 432 59.42 -34.87 -13.33
N TYR A 433 59.27 -33.58 -13.03
CA TYR A 433 60.14 -32.49 -13.51
C TYR A 433 60.62 -31.54 -12.41
N HIS A 434 59.99 -31.58 -11.23
CA HIS A 434 60.49 -30.88 -10.05
C HIS A 434 61.66 -31.65 -9.42
N LYS A 435 62.56 -30.91 -8.76
CA LYS A 435 63.73 -31.44 -8.02
C LYS A 435 63.67 -31.06 -6.53
N SER A 436 62.45 -30.86 -6.05
CA SER A 436 62.02 -30.47 -4.71
C SER A 436 60.51 -30.74 -4.61
N PRO A 437 59.95 -30.95 -3.41
CA PRO A 437 58.51 -31.05 -3.22
C PRO A 437 57.74 -29.87 -3.82
N VAL A 438 56.67 -30.16 -4.56
CA VAL A 438 55.68 -29.16 -4.99
C VAL A 438 54.86 -28.71 -3.78
N THR A 439 54.70 -27.40 -3.66
CA THR A 439 54.07 -26.70 -2.53
C THR A 439 52.89 -25.83 -2.96
N ALA A 440 52.74 -25.57 -4.26
CA ALA A 440 51.58 -24.93 -4.85
C ALA A 440 51.21 -25.61 -6.18
N LEU A 441 49.92 -25.78 -6.43
CA LEU A 441 49.37 -26.34 -7.67
C LEU A 441 48.09 -25.59 -8.02
N THR A 442 47.90 -25.23 -9.30
CA THR A 442 46.63 -24.74 -9.85
C THR A 442 46.42 -25.24 -11.28
N ILE A 443 45.19 -25.15 -11.77
CA ILE A 443 44.80 -25.59 -13.10
C ILE A 443 43.83 -24.57 -13.71
N SER A 444 44.03 -24.20 -14.97
CA SER A 444 43.18 -23.25 -15.67
C SER A 444 41.86 -23.88 -16.13
N LYS A 445 40.92 -23.04 -16.58
CA LYS A 445 39.65 -23.49 -17.17
C LYS A 445 39.83 -24.41 -18.38
N ASN A 446 40.92 -24.25 -19.16
CA ASN A 446 41.21 -25.08 -20.34
C ASN A 446 42.15 -26.27 -20.05
N GLY A 447 42.46 -26.55 -18.78
CA GLY A 447 43.25 -27.72 -18.37
C GLY A 447 44.76 -27.50 -18.21
N THR A 448 45.26 -26.28 -18.42
CA THR A 448 46.69 -25.93 -18.28
C THR A 448 47.09 -25.97 -16.80
N VAL A 449 48.10 -26.77 -16.43
CA VAL A 449 48.53 -26.96 -15.04
C VAL A 449 49.74 -26.09 -14.72
N TYR A 450 49.70 -25.41 -13.58
CA TYR A 450 50.82 -24.66 -13.02
C TYR A 450 51.23 -25.23 -11.66
N SER A 451 52.52 -25.47 -11.47
CA SER A 451 53.09 -26.12 -10.27
C SER A 451 54.32 -25.38 -9.77
N GLY A 452 54.44 -25.23 -8.44
CA GLY A 452 55.50 -24.47 -7.77
C GLY A 452 56.11 -25.24 -6.60
N ASP A 453 57.43 -25.12 -6.37
CA ASP A 453 58.17 -25.91 -5.37
C ASP A 453 58.84 -25.14 -4.22
N GLU A 454 59.33 -25.90 -3.22
CA GLU A 454 60.12 -25.41 -2.08
C GLU A 454 61.34 -24.55 -2.46
N LYS A 455 61.90 -24.75 -3.66
CA LYS A 455 63.07 -24.00 -4.17
C LYS A 455 62.66 -22.81 -5.03
N GLY A 456 61.37 -22.45 -5.04
CA GLY A 456 60.81 -21.27 -5.69
C GLY A 456 60.59 -21.41 -7.20
N ASN A 457 60.78 -22.60 -7.78
CA ASN A 457 60.61 -22.79 -9.23
C ASN A 457 59.13 -22.96 -9.58
N VAL A 458 58.65 -22.26 -10.61
CA VAL A 458 57.29 -22.45 -11.16
C VAL A 458 57.37 -22.97 -12.58
N PHE A 459 56.55 -23.97 -12.88
CA PHE A 459 56.44 -24.65 -14.17
C PHE A 459 55.00 -24.61 -14.68
N LEU A 460 54.87 -24.71 -16.00
CA LEU A 460 53.63 -24.93 -16.74
C LEU A 460 53.71 -26.30 -17.42
N MET A 461 52.60 -27.04 -17.39
CA MET A 461 52.36 -28.22 -18.19
C MET A 461 51.05 -28.02 -18.95
N ASP A 462 51.14 -27.92 -20.28
CA ASP A 462 49.99 -27.77 -21.17
C ASP A 462 49.37 -29.13 -21.56
N LYS A 463 48.16 -29.06 -22.11
CA LYS A 463 47.35 -30.17 -22.63
C LYS A 463 47.98 -30.85 -23.85
N GLU A 464 48.66 -30.09 -24.71
CA GLU A 464 49.41 -30.62 -25.86
C GLU A 464 50.66 -31.36 -25.36
N ASP A 465 51.21 -32.30 -26.13
CA ASP A 465 52.24 -33.25 -25.65
C ASP A 465 53.66 -32.65 -25.52
N THR A 466 53.71 -31.36 -25.18
CA THR A 466 54.93 -30.61 -24.86
C THR A 466 55.47 -31.02 -23.47
N PRO A 467 56.80 -31.04 -23.30
CA PRO A 467 57.43 -31.27 -22.00
C PRO A 467 57.24 -30.05 -21.08
N PRO A 468 57.04 -30.25 -19.75
CA PRO A 468 56.77 -29.16 -18.80
C PRO A 468 57.83 -28.05 -18.84
N LYS A 469 57.38 -26.83 -19.12
CA LYS A 469 58.22 -25.64 -19.28
C LYS A 469 58.37 -24.93 -17.94
N LYS A 470 59.59 -24.65 -17.51
CA LYS A 470 59.82 -23.72 -16.39
C LYS A 470 59.44 -22.30 -16.83
N VAL A 471 58.49 -21.67 -16.15
CA VAL A 471 57.97 -20.34 -16.51
C VAL A 471 58.53 -19.23 -15.63
N HIS A 472 58.84 -19.50 -14.36
CA HIS A 472 59.34 -18.47 -13.45
C HIS A 472 60.20 -19.04 -12.31
N LYS A 473 60.86 -18.16 -11.54
CA LYS A 473 61.45 -18.52 -10.25
C LYS A 473 61.37 -17.37 -9.23
N VAL A 474 60.57 -17.57 -8.18
CA VAL A 474 60.51 -16.66 -7.02
C VAL A 474 61.66 -16.91 -6.02
N LYS A 475 61.86 -16.00 -5.06
CA LYS A 475 63.03 -15.95 -4.17
C LYS A 475 62.95 -16.94 -3.00
N ASN A 476 61.76 -17.42 -2.65
CA ASN A 476 61.49 -18.37 -1.57
C ASN A 476 60.58 -19.50 -2.08
N GLN A 477 60.24 -20.47 -1.23
CA GLN A 477 59.20 -21.47 -1.48
C GLN A 477 57.92 -20.83 -2.04
N VAL A 478 57.34 -21.43 -3.09
CA VAL A 478 56.05 -20.98 -3.67
C VAL A 478 54.93 -21.30 -2.68
N SER A 479 54.12 -20.30 -2.30
CA SER A 479 52.99 -20.47 -1.38
C SER A 479 51.65 -20.58 -2.08
N SER A 480 51.45 -19.87 -3.20
CA SER A 480 50.20 -19.94 -3.96
C SER A 480 50.43 -19.59 -5.43
N ILE A 481 49.59 -20.13 -6.31
CA ILE A 481 49.54 -19.78 -7.73
C ILE A 481 48.07 -19.65 -8.14
N ALA A 482 47.74 -18.59 -8.86
CA ALA A 482 46.43 -18.38 -9.49
C ALA A 482 46.60 -18.08 -10.98
N VAL A 483 45.55 -18.36 -11.75
CA VAL A 483 45.44 -18.05 -13.18
C VAL A 483 44.05 -17.47 -13.45
N SER A 484 43.93 -16.49 -14.34
CA SER A 484 42.63 -15.92 -14.72
C SER A 484 41.83 -16.88 -15.63
N ASP A 485 40.50 -16.80 -15.62
CA ASP A 485 39.63 -17.67 -16.45
C ASP A 485 39.86 -17.55 -17.95
N ASP A 486 40.42 -16.42 -18.39
CA ASP A 486 40.81 -16.12 -19.76
C ASP A 486 42.30 -16.35 -20.06
N GLU A 487 43.04 -16.89 -19.08
CA GLU A 487 44.48 -17.18 -19.09
C GLU A 487 45.40 -15.99 -19.45
N LYS A 488 44.90 -14.75 -19.39
CA LYS A 488 45.73 -13.55 -19.63
C LYS A 488 46.69 -13.24 -18.49
N PHE A 489 46.42 -13.69 -17.26
CA PHE A 489 47.23 -13.36 -16.10
C PHE A 489 47.54 -14.60 -15.24
N ILE A 490 48.79 -14.69 -14.77
CA ILE A 490 49.24 -15.69 -13.81
C ILE A 490 49.79 -14.96 -12.60
N ALA A 491 49.27 -15.25 -11.41
CA ALA A 491 49.75 -14.67 -10.16
C ALA A 491 50.48 -15.74 -9.34
N ILE A 492 51.66 -15.41 -8.82
CA ILE A 492 52.54 -16.32 -8.07
C ILE A 492 52.95 -15.62 -6.78
N SER A 493 52.67 -16.21 -5.62
CA SER A 493 53.18 -15.70 -4.34
C SER A 493 54.16 -16.65 -3.66
N ASP A 494 55.11 -16.06 -2.91
CA ASP A 494 56.13 -16.79 -2.14
C ASP A 494 55.90 -16.71 -0.62
N ALA A 495 56.51 -17.63 0.12
CA ALA A 495 56.33 -17.79 1.56
C ALA A 495 56.73 -16.56 2.42
N LYS A 496 57.34 -15.52 1.84
CA LYS A 496 57.64 -14.23 2.51
C LYS A 496 56.75 -13.07 2.03
N GLY A 497 55.72 -13.36 1.24
CA GLY A 497 54.73 -12.39 0.78
C GLY A 497 55.15 -11.53 -0.40
N SER A 498 56.09 -12.02 -1.21
CA SER A 498 56.34 -11.47 -2.55
C SER A 498 55.22 -11.92 -3.49
N LEU A 499 54.55 -11.01 -4.20
CA LEU A 499 53.65 -11.35 -5.31
C LEU A 499 54.33 -10.98 -6.64
N VAL A 500 54.29 -11.89 -7.61
CA VAL A 500 54.64 -11.62 -9.00
C VAL A 500 53.42 -11.90 -9.87
N ILE A 501 53.06 -10.95 -10.74
CA ILE A 501 52.01 -11.11 -11.75
C ILE A 501 52.68 -11.18 -13.11
N LEU A 502 52.43 -12.25 -13.87
CA LEU A 502 52.91 -12.46 -15.23
C LEU A 502 51.78 -12.27 -16.25
N ASP A 503 52.13 -11.77 -17.43
CA ASP A 503 51.29 -11.90 -18.62
C ASP A 503 51.28 -13.37 -19.08
N GLY A 504 50.10 -13.96 -19.24
CA GLY A 504 49.94 -15.40 -19.47
C GLY A 504 50.43 -15.91 -20.83
N LYS A 505 50.62 -15.02 -21.81
CA LYS A 505 51.12 -15.39 -23.16
C LYS A 505 52.63 -15.26 -23.29
N THR A 506 53.18 -14.17 -22.78
CA THR A 506 54.62 -13.84 -22.87
C THR A 506 55.42 -14.32 -21.67
N LEU A 507 54.75 -14.61 -20.54
CA LEU A 507 55.32 -15.01 -19.24
C LEU A 507 56.25 -13.96 -18.61
N ASN A 508 56.21 -12.72 -19.11
CA ASN A 508 56.96 -11.59 -18.55
C ASN A 508 56.24 -11.02 -17.32
N PRO A 509 56.97 -10.55 -16.29
CA PRO A 509 56.38 -9.81 -15.18
C PRO A 509 55.71 -8.51 -15.63
N ILE A 510 54.44 -8.35 -15.24
CA ILE A 510 53.70 -7.08 -15.29
C ILE A 510 53.97 -6.29 -13.99
N THR A 511 53.94 -6.99 -12.85
CA THR A 511 53.96 -6.41 -11.51
C THR A 511 54.79 -7.28 -10.57
N GLU A 512 55.68 -6.67 -9.79
CA GLU A 512 56.29 -7.26 -8.59
C GLU A 512 55.91 -6.42 -7.37
N GLU A 513 55.20 -7.00 -6.41
CA GLU A 513 54.60 -6.33 -5.25
C GLU A 513 54.89 -7.09 -3.94
N LYS A 514 54.73 -6.44 -2.78
CA LYS A 514 55.03 -7.05 -1.47
C LYS A 514 53.85 -6.94 -0.51
N ILE A 515 53.11 -8.04 -0.38
CA ILE A 515 51.71 -7.99 0.06
C ILE A 515 51.53 -8.19 1.58
N SER A 516 52.19 -9.18 2.21
CA SER A 516 52.33 -9.29 3.69
C SER A 516 53.33 -10.40 4.12
N PRO A 517 54.20 -10.22 5.14
CA PRO A 517 55.29 -11.15 5.46
C PRO A 517 54.93 -12.54 6.06
N LYS A 518 53.66 -12.97 6.08
CA LYS A 518 53.24 -14.23 6.71
C LYS A 518 52.16 -14.96 5.90
N SER A 519 52.63 -15.89 5.07
CA SER A 519 51.90 -16.89 4.26
C SER A 519 50.44 -16.53 3.90
N GLU A 520 50.26 -16.02 2.69
CA GLU A 520 48.98 -16.15 1.99
C GLU A 520 48.61 -17.64 1.86
N ARG A 521 47.31 -17.96 1.93
CA ARG A 521 46.82 -19.36 1.85
C ARG A 521 46.07 -19.65 0.57
N GLU A 522 45.24 -18.70 0.13
CA GLU A 522 44.48 -18.76 -1.11
C GLU A 522 44.62 -17.42 -1.85
N MET A 523 44.67 -17.50 -3.17
CA MET A 523 44.71 -16.37 -4.09
C MET A 523 43.92 -16.75 -5.34
N PHE A 524 43.15 -15.81 -5.89
CA PHE A 524 42.40 -16.01 -7.14
C PHE A 524 42.13 -14.67 -7.83
N PHE A 525 41.70 -14.72 -9.09
CA PHE A 525 41.30 -13.56 -9.88
C PHE A 525 39.78 -13.33 -9.83
N ALA A 526 39.36 -12.07 -9.87
CA ALA A 526 37.97 -11.63 -10.00
C ALA A 526 37.85 -10.58 -11.13
N ARG A 527 36.63 -10.31 -11.61
CA ARG A 527 36.36 -9.35 -12.70
C ARG A 527 37.21 -9.60 -13.94
N ASN A 528 37.09 -10.80 -14.51
CA ASN A 528 37.83 -11.23 -15.71
C ASN A 528 39.35 -10.97 -15.65
N GLY A 529 39.95 -11.03 -14.44
CA GLY A 529 41.38 -10.84 -14.25
C GLY A 529 41.82 -9.42 -13.83
N ASP A 530 40.93 -8.42 -13.79
CA ASP A 530 41.31 -7.05 -13.40
C ASP A 530 41.66 -6.89 -11.91
N ILE A 531 41.17 -7.79 -11.04
CA ILE A 531 41.46 -7.78 -9.60
C ILE A 531 42.00 -9.14 -9.15
N ILE A 532 43.10 -9.13 -8.40
CA ILE A 532 43.55 -10.26 -7.58
C ILE A 532 42.99 -10.12 -6.17
N VAL A 533 42.44 -11.20 -5.63
CA VAL A 533 41.99 -11.31 -4.24
C VAL A 533 42.93 -12.25 -3.49
N THR A 534 43.55 -11.78 -2.40
CA THR A 534 44.37 -12.63 -1.51
C THR A 534 43.83 -12.61 -0.08
N ILE A 535 43.92 -13.75 0.61
CA ILE A 535 43.65 -13.84 2.05
C ILE A 535 44.94 -13.98 2.85
N ASN A 536 45.09 -13.12 3.85
CA ASN A 536 46.15 -13.19 4.85
C ASN A 536 45.55 -13.47 6.24
N TYR A 537 46.38 -13.66 7.27
CA TYR A 537 45.92 -14.00 8.62
C TYR A 537 45.06 -12.93 9.33
N ALA A 538 44.80 -11.76 8.75
CA ALA A 538 43.98 -10.71 9.36
C ALA A 538 42.86 -10.19 8.44
N THR A 539 43.09 -10.14 7.13
CA THR A 539 42.20 -9.46 6.18
C THR A 539 42.15 -10.12 4.80
N ILE A 540 41.15 -9.71 4.01
CA ILE A 540 40.99 -10.00 2.59
C ILE A 540 41.45 -8.77 1.83
N LYS A 541 42.45 -8.92 0.96
CA LYS A 541 43.03 -7.82 0.19
C LYS A 541 42.61 -7.93 -1.27
N PHE A 542 42.15 -6.82 -1.84
CA PHE A 542 41.77 -6.67 -3.23
C PHE A 542 42.80 -5.79 -3.92
N THR A 543 43.49 -6.32 -4.92
CA THR A 543 44.65 -5.70 -5.57
C THR A 543 44.41 -5.56 -7.06
N ASP A 544 44.67 -4.39 -7.62
CA ASP A 544 44.55 -4.14 -9.06
C ASP A 544 45.66 -4.87 -9.82
N THR A 545 45.30 -5.74 -10.76
CA THR A 545 46.25 -6.64 -11.45
C THR A 545 47.33 -5.90 -12.25
N LYS A 546 46.97 -4.75 -12.85
CA LYS A 546 47.81 -4.02 -13.81
C LYS A 546 48.73 -3.00 -13.14
N SER A 547 48.35 -2.48 -11.97
CA SER A 547 49.11 -1.47 -11.22
C SER A 547 49.69 -1.95 -9.90
N GLY A 548 49.33 -3.16 -9.44
CA GLY A 548 49.80 -3.76 -8.19
C GLY A 548 49.18 -3.17 -6.91
N LYS A 549 48.41 -2.09 -7.03
CA LYS A 549 47.95 -1.33 -5.87
C LYS A 549 46.77 -2.00 -5.18
N THR A 550 46.82 -2.06 -3.85
CA THR A 550 45.67 -2.46 -3.02
C THR A 550 44.52 -1.46 -3.20
N ILE A 551 43.41 -1.93 -3.78
CA ILE A 551 42.16 -1.20 -3.96
C ILE A 551 41.38 -1.14 -2.64
N ARG A 552 41.30 -2.28 -1.93
CA ARG A 552 40.62 -2.44 -0.62
C ARG A 552 41.33 -3.48 0.23
N ASP A 553 41.23 -3.32 1.54
CA ASP A 553 41.73 -4.25 2.54
C ASP A 553 40.63 -4.39 3.62
N ILE A 554 40.07 -5.59 3.78
CA ILE A 554 38.81 -5.82 4.52
C ILE A 554 39.02 -6.85 5.63
N GLY A 555 38.84 -6.43 6.88
CA GLY A 555 38.73 -7.34 8.03
C GLY A 555 37.29 -7.78 8.28
N LEU A 556 37.10 -8.97 8.85
CA LEU A 556 35.76 -9.45 9.22
C LEU A 556 35.26 -8.80 10.53
N PRO A 557 33.93 -8.73 10.76
CA PRO A 557 33.34 -8.35 12.03
C PRO A 557 33.93 -9.12 13.23
N ALA A 558 33.84 -8.51 14.42
CA ALA A 558 34.44 -9.01 15.66
C ALA A 558 35.97 -9.28 15.62
N ARG A 559 36.68 -8.80 14.58
CA ARG A 559 38.12 -9.07 14.31
C ARG A 559 38.40 -10.56 14.05
N GLU A 560 37.42 -11.28 13.53
CA GLU A 560 37.59 -12.68 13.15
C GLU A 560 38.55 -12.80 11.95
N LYS A 561 39.46 -13.78 11.97
CA LYS A 561 40.44 -13.94 10.89
C LYS A 561 39.79 -14.69 9.71
N PRO A 562 39.92 -14.22 8.46
CA PRO A 562 39.49 -14.99 7.30
C PRO A 562 40.32 -16.28 7.19
N ARG A 563 39.64 -17.41 7.02
CA ARG A 563 40.25 -18.74 6.84
C ARG A 563 40.23 -19.20 5.39
N LYS A 564 39.19 -18.81 4.65
CA LYS A 564 38.83 -19.32 3.33
C LYS A 564 37.90 -18.35 2.62
N ILE A 565 37.98 -18.23 1.31
CA ILE A 565 37.15 -17.34 0.50
C ILE A 565 36.65 -18.01 -0.78
N SER A 566 35.45 -17.63 -1.24
CA SER A 566 34.91 -17.95 -2.56
C SER A 566 34.28 -16.70 -3.16
N PRO A 567 34.44 -16.41 -4.47
CA PRO A 567 33.53 -15.50 -5.15
C PRO A 567 32.10 -16.07 -5.14
N LEU A 568 31.11 -15.17 -5.12
CA LEU A 568 29.73 -15.45 -5.51
C LEU A 568 29.41 -14.74 -6.84
N ASN A 569 29.93 -13.52 -7.03
CA ASN A 569 30.01 -12.80 -8.31
C ASN A 569 31.05 -11.66 -8.25
N ASP A 570 31.13 -10.80 -9.27
CA ASP A 570 32.06 -9.65 -9.38
C ASP A 570 31.95 -8.57 -8.26
N LYS A 571 30.96 -8.69 -7.38
CA LYS A 571 30.72 -7.80 -6.24
C LYS A 571 30.78 -8.53 -4.89
N PHE A 572 30.20 -9.72 -4.78
CA PHE A 572 29.98 -10.42 -3.52
C PHE A 572 30.86 -11.67 -3.39
N PHE A 573 31.41 -11.87 -2.20
CA PHE A 573 32.34 -12.95 -1.86
C PHE A 573 31.90 -13.60 -0.54
N LEU A 574 31.82 -14.93 -0.49
CA LEU A 574 31.55 -15.69 0.73
C LEU A 574 32.87 -16.04 1.43
N VAL A 575 32.95 -15.81 2.74
CA VAL A 575 34.18 -15.93 3.52
C VAL A 575 33.92 -16.71 4.81
N LEU A 576 34.79 -17.67 5.12
CA LEU A 576 34.83 -18.32 6.43
C LEU A 576 35.68 -17.50 7.39
N GLY A 577 35.14 -17.17 8.55
CA GLY A 577 35.95 -16.74 9.68
C GLY A 577 36.40 -17.92 10.55
N GLU A 578 37.44 -17.72 11.36
CA GLU A 578 38.03 -18.78 12.16
C GLU A 578 37.17 -19.36 13.30
N ASN A 579 36.03 -18.75 13.62
CA ASN A 579 35.07 -19.25 14.61
C ASN A 579 33.90 -20.02 13.93
N SER A 580 34.10 -20.48 12.69
CA SER A 580 33.08 -21.10 11.82
C SER A 580 31.93 -20.15 11.42
N ASN A 581 32.09 -18.84 11.54
CA ASN A 581 31.11 -17.87 11.07
C ASN A 581 31.21 -17.69 9.54
N LEU A 582 30.06 -17.60 8.87
CA LEU A 582 29.95 -17.32 7.44
C LEU A 582 29.66 -15.84 7.23
N PHE A 583 30.50 -15.17 6.44
CA PHE A 583 30.39 -13.76 6.13
C PHE A 583 30.25 -13.55 4.63
N ILE A 584 29.42 -12.60 4.21
CA ILE A 584 29.47 -12.06 2.85
C ILE A 584 30.18 -10.72 2.86
N VAL A 585 31.09 -10.56 1.90
CA VAL A 585 31.94 -9.39 1.72
C VAL A 585 31.64 -8.77 0.36
N ASN A 586 31.23 -7.51 0.36
CA ASN A 586 30.93 -6.75 -0.85
C ASN A 586 32.14 -5.85 -1.21
N ALA A 587 32.79 -6.14 -2.34
CA ALA A 587 33.99 -5.45 -2.79
C ALA A 587 33.74 -4.02 -3.32
N LYS A 588 32.50 -3.67 -3.71
CA LYS A 588 32.12 -2.28 -4.09
C LYS A 588 32.00 -1.41 -2.83
N SER A 589 31.29 -1.89 -1.80
CA SER A 589 31.00 -1.13 -0.58
C SER A 589 32.02 -1.28 0.54
N GLY A 590 32.90 -2.29 0.48
CA GLY A 590 33.89 -2.61 1.51
C GLY A 590 33.30 -3.23 2.79
N LYS A 591 32.00 -3.56 2.80
CA LYS A 591 31.31 -4.12 3.97
C LYS A 591 31.46 -5.64 4.02
N ALA A 592 31.70 -6.14 5.23
CA ALA A 592 31.64 -7.56 5.57
C ALA A 592 30.52 -7.78 6.61
N GLN A 593 29.57 -8.67 6.32
CA GLN A 593 28.40 -8.96 7.16
C GLN A 593 28.35 -10.45 7.48
N LYS A 594 28.15 -10.82 8.75
CA LYS A 594 27.84 -12.22 9.11
C LYS A 594 26.45 -12.54 8.57
N VAL A 595 26.34 -13.61 7.77
CA VAL A 595 25.07 -14.10 7.23
C VAL A 595 24.60 -15.38 7.94
N SER A 596 25.52 -16.27 8.34
CA SER A 596 25.17 -17.52 9.02
C SER A 596 26.36 -18.09 9.81
N THR A 597 26.22 -19.30 10.35
CA THR A 597 27.29 -20.07 11.01
C THR A 597 27.36 -21.44 10.37
N HIS A 598 28.55 -21.94 10.06
CA HIS A 598 28.73 -23.21 9.35
C HIS A 598 28.15 -24.39 10.16
N PRO A 599 27.35 -25.31 9.58
CA PRO A 599 26.50 -26.23 10.36
C PRO A 599 27.19 -27.14 11.40
N LEU A 600 28.48 -27.47 11.21
CA LEU A 600 29.25 -28.29 12.16
C LEU A 600 29.81 -27.52 13.39
N GLY A 601 29.61 -26.20 13.46
CA GLY A 601 30.06 -25.37 14.60
C GLY A 601 31.57 -25.41 14.85
N GLN A 602 31.98 -25.44 16.12
CA GLN A 602 33.38 -25.34 16.55
C GLN A 602 34.13 -26.69 16.63
N ASN A 603 33.42 -27.82 16.54
CA ASN A 603 34.01 -29.15 16.80
C ASN A 603 34.83 -29.72 15.63
N PHE A 604 34.96 -28.99 14.52
CA PHE A 604 35.59 -29.46 13.29
C PHE A 604 37.08 -29.09 13.20
N LYS A 605 37.96 -30.11 13.14
CA LYS A 605 39.40 -29.93 12.88
C LYS A 605 39.68 -29.96 11.38
N TRP A 606 40.27 -28.88 10.87
CA TRP A 606 40.58 -28.69 9.46
C TRP A 606 41.89 -29.38 9.03
N ASP A 607 41.81 -30.14 7.95
CA ASP A 607 42.96 -30.51 7.11
C ASP A 607 43.07 -29.51 5.93
N SER A 608 44.27 -29.31 5.39
CA SER A 608 44.61 -28.06 4.67
C SER A 608 44.20 -27.99 3.19
N ASP A 609 43.61 -29.04 2.63
CA ASP A 609 43.39 -29.15 1.17
C ASP A 609 41.91 -29.39 0.82
N SER A 610 41.15 -28.30 0.65
CA SER A 610 39.79 -28.34 0.11
C SER A 610 39.47 -27.06 -0.64
N GLU A 611 38.75 -27.19 -1.75
CA GLU A 611 37.87 -26.19 -2.37
C GLU A 611 36.56 -26.99 -2.53
N LEU A 612 35.68 -26.99 -1.54
CA LEU A 612 34.75 -25.90 -1.25
C LEU A 612 34.49 -25.71 0.26
N MET A 613 33.45 -24.98 0.63
CA MET A 613 33.08 -24.58 2.00
C MET A 613 32.26 -25.63 2.77
N ALA A 614 32.68 -26.90 2.77
CA ALA A 614 32.30 -27.91 3.78
C ALA A 614 33.07 -29.22 3.57
N SER A 615 33.37 -29.94 4.66
CA SER A 615 33.34 -31.41 4.64
C SER A 615 32.24 -31.90 5.58
N ILE A 616 31.00 -31.68 5.15
CA ILE A 616 29.88 -32.58 5.42
C ILE A 616 29.80 -33.46 4.17
N SER A 617 29.47 -34.76 4.29
CA SER A 617 29.32 -35.59 3.09
C SER A 617 28.09 -35.16 2.29
N THR A 618 27.89 -35.74 1.10
CA THR A 618 26.50 -35.94 0.65
C THR A 618 25.79 -36.70 1.76
N THR A 619 24.69 -36.20 2.31
CA THR A 619 23.50 -35.84 1.51
C THR A 619 22.95 -34.43 1.75
N THR A 620 23.54 -33.63 2.64
CA THR A 620 22.94 -32.35 3.08
C THR A 620 23.02 -31.22 2.04
N LEU A 621 23.97 -31.26 1.10
CA LEU A 621 24.15 -30.22 0.06
C LEU A 621 23.17 -30.36 -1.14
N LYS A 622 21.89 -30.64 -0.86
CA LYS A 622 20.80 -30.33 -1.80
C LYS A 622 20.04 -29.05 -1.40
N LEU A 623 20.20 -28.58 -0.16
CA LEU A 623 19.43 -27.46 0.40
C LEU A 623 20.33 -26.44 1.10
N ALA A 624 20.76 -25.46 0.30
CA ALA A 624 21.39 -24.21 0.72
C ALA A 624 21.02 -23.13 -0.33
N SER A 625 19.83 -22.56 -0.23
CA SER A 625 19.35 -21.49 -1.13
C SER A 625 20.12 -20.20 -0.86
N ILE A 626 21.07 -19.83 -1.72
CA ILE A 626 21.83 -18.57 -1.63
C ILE A 626 21.26 -17.57 -2.64
N THR A 627 20.31 -16.74 -2.19
CA THR A 627 19.65 -15.74 -3.04
C THR A 627 20.54 -14.49 -3.17
N VAL A 628 21.42 -14.46 -4.18
CA VAL A 628 22.30 -13.31 -4.44
C VAL A 628 21.54 -12.23 -5.24
N PRO A 629 21.52 -10.96 -4.81
CA PRO A 629 20.83 -9.89 -5.56
C PRO A 629 21.42 -9.70 -6.96
N THR A 630 20.57 -9.79 -7.99
CA THR A 630 20.92 -9.49 -9.38
C THR A 630 21.52 -8.07 -9.49
N PRO A 631 22.62 -7.85 -10.26
CA PRO A 631 23.08 -6.50 -10.56
C PRO A 631 22.02 -5.71 -11.34
N TYR A 632 22.07 -4.39 -11.29
CA TYR A 632 21.01 -3.56 -11.88
C TYR A 632 21.09 -3.52 -13.41
N ALA A 633 19.96 -3.39 -14.10
CA ALA A 633 19.91 -3.35 -15.56
C ALA A 633 20.80 -2.25 -16.15
N THR A 634 20.91 -1.08 -15.50
CA THR A 634 21.87 -0.03 -15.89
C THR A 634 23.34 -0.48 -15.85
N GLU A 635 23.73 -1.33 -14.89
CA GLU A 635 25.11 -1.81 -14.77
C GLU A 635 25.46 -2.82 -15.88
N TRP A 636 24.53 -3.69 -16.26
CA TRP A 636 24.69 -4.57 -17.41
C TRP A 636 24.65 -3.81 -18.74
N PHE A 637 23.73 -2.85 -18.88
CA PHE A 637 23.66 -1.97 -20.04
C PHE A 637 24.99 -1.21 -20.26
N GLU A 638 25.53 -0.59 -19.22
CA GLU A 638 26.83 0.11 -19.30
C GLU A 638 27.98 -0.85 -19.66
N LYS A 639 27.93 -2.11 -19.24
CA LYS A 639 28.92 -3.15 -19.65
C LYS A 639 28.77 -3.56 -21.12
N ILE A 640 27.54 -3.71 -21.61
CA ILE A 640 27.24 -4.13 -22.99
C ILE A 640 27.50 -2.99 -23.98
N TYR A 641 27.00 -1.79 -23.70
CA TYR A 641 27.06 -0.64 -24.60
C TYR A 641 28.51 -0.19 -24.90
N ASN A 642 29.39 -0.26 -23.90
CA ASN A 642 30.81 0.05 -24.05
C ASN A 642 31.65 -1.12 -24.61
N SER A 643 31.07 -2.29 -24.84
CA SER A 643 31.79 -3.46 -25.33
C SER A 643 31.85 -3.49 -26.87
N PRO A 644 33.03 -3.78 -27.48
CA PRO A 644 33.18 -3.93 -28.93
C PRO A 644 32.66 -5.28 -29.46
N LEU A 645 32.05 -6.11 -28.60
CA LEU A 645 31.49 -7.41 -28.98
C LEU A 645 30.05 -7.33 -29.52
N TYR A 646 29.41 -6.16 -29.42
CA TYR A 646 28.03 -5.90 -29.82
C TYR A 646 27.97 -4.78 -30.86
N ASP A 647 27.09 -4.91 -31.84
CA ASP A 647 26.86 -3.87 -32.85
C ASP A 647 25.89 -2.77 -32.36
N GLU A 648 25.83 -1.65 -33.08
CA GLU A 648 25.03 -0.49 -32.68
C GLU A 648 23.51 -0.77 -32.69
N THR A 649 23.02 -1.72 -33.50
CA THR A 649 21.61 -2.13 -33.50
C THR A 649 21.25 -2.78 -32.17
N GLN A 650 22.09 -3.73 -31.72
CA GLN A 650 21.92 -4.41 -30.44
C GLN A 650 21.97 -3.41 -29.27
N LYS A 651 22.85 -2.41 -29.35
CA LYS A 651 22.95 -1.36 -28.32
C LYS A 651 21.72 -0.47 -28.27
N GLU A 652 21.16 -0.09 -29.42
CA GLU A 652 19.95 0.74 -29.51
C GLU A 652 18.67 -0.04 -29.13
N ASP A 653 18.55 -1.33 -29.47
CA ASP A 653 17.48 -2.22 -28.99
C ASP A 653 17.51 -2.29 -27.44
N LEU A 654 18.68 -2.56 -26.82
CA LEU A 654 18.83 -2.63 -25.37
C LEU A 654 18.62 -1.28 -24.66
N LYS A 655 19.07 -0.18 -25.28
CA LYS A 655 18.84 1.20 -24.81
C LYS A 655 17.35 1.53 -24.79
N SER A 656 16.61 1.11 -25.82
CA SER A 656 15.17 1.28 -25.96
C SER A 656 14.39 0.49 -24.91
N LEU A 657 14.76 -0.76 -24.64
CA LEU A 657 14.15 -1.54 -23.56
C LEU A 657 14.38 -0.91 -22.18
N LEU A 658 15.62 -0.47 -21.90
CA LEU A 658 15.95 0.24 -20.66
C LEU A 658 15.15 1.56 -20.54
N ALA A 659 14.89 2.25 -21.64
CA ALA A 659 14.07 3.46 -21.69
C ALA A 659 12.62 3.24 -21.27
N VAL A 660 12.03 2.10 -21.65
CA VAL A 660 10.67 1.69 -21.25
C VAL A 660 10.66 1.33 -19.77
N ALA A 661 11.59 0.51 -19.31
CA ALA A 661 11.69 0.09 -17.92
C ALA A 661 11.88 1.27 -16.94
N LEU A 662 12.64 2.31 -17.33
CA LEU A 662 12.82 3.55 -16.57
C LEU A 662 11.57 4.48 -16.55
N GLN A 663 10.49 4.14 -17.25
CA GLN A 663 9.24 4.90 -17.28
C GLN A 663 8.06 4.19 -16.60
N ASP A 664 8.14 2.87 -16.41
CA ASP A 664 7.11 2.05 -15.76
C ASP A 664 6.70 2.58 -14.37
N LYS A 665 7.66 2.80 -13.47
CA LYS A 665 7.40 3.33 -12.12
C LYS A 665 6.68 4.68 -12.15
N ALA A 666 7.06 5.55 -13.09
CA ALA A 666 6.38 6.82 -13.28
C ALA A 666 4.93 6.63 -13.76
N GLN A 667 4.68 5.70 -14.69
CA GLN A 667 3.34 5.36 -15.15
C GLN A 667 2.47 4.77 -14.02
N LYS A 668 3.03 3.87 -13.20
CA LYS A 668 2.40 3.30 -11.99
C LYS A 668 2.05 4.36 -10.94
N ILE A 669 2.81 5.47 -10.87
CA ILE A 669 2.56 6.61 -9.97
C ILE A 669 1.54 7.61 -10.54
N ILE A 670 1.58 7.86 -11.86
CA ILE A 670 0.64 8.75 -12.56
C ILE A 670 -0.77 8.16 -12.57
N THR A 671 -0.89 6.84 -12.77
CA THR A 671 -2.18 6.17 -13.00
C THR A 671 -3.16 6.31 -11.83
N PRO A 672 -2.78 6.12 -10.54
CA PRO A 672 -3.64 6.42 -9.39
C PRO A 672 -4.18 7.85 -9.34
N PHE A 673 -3.35 8.85 -9.69
CA PHE A 673 -3.76 10.26 -9.72
C PHE A 673 -4.79 10.55 -10.82
N ILE A 674 -4.65 9.93 -11.99
CA ILE A 674 -5.64 10.06 -13.09
C ILE A 674 -6.91 9.26 -12.78
N LEU A 675 -6.80 8.03 -12.26
CA LEU A 675 -7.97 7.18 -11.99
C LEU A 675 -8.69 7.50 -10.68
N GLY A 676 -8.16 8.39 -9.84
CA GLY A 676 -8.80 8.78 -8.58
C GLY A 676 -8.75 7.71 -7.48
N LYS A 677 -7.79 6.79 -7.55
CA LYS A 677 -7.60 5.76 -6.52
C LYS A 677 -7.19 6.44 -5.21
N SER A 678 -7.71 5.94 -4.08
CA SER A 678 -7.42 6.48 -2.73
C SER A 678 -5.96 6.30 -2.29
N VAL A 679 -5.20 5.45 -2.99
CA VAL A 679 -3.79 5.17 -2.72
C VAL A 679 -2.91 6.27 -3.34
N THR A 680 -2.42 7.18 -2.51
CA THR A 680 -1.33 8.10 -2.87
C THR A 680 0.02 7.39 -2.72
N PRO A 681 0.89 7.34 -3.75
CA PRO A 681 2.24 6.81 -3.61
C PRO A 681 3.09 7.71 -2.70
N SER A 682 4.04 7.11 -1.99
CA SER A 682 4.88 7.82 -1.03
C SER A 682 5.80 8.84 -1.69
N ILE A 683 6.23 9.83 -0.90
CA ILE A 683 7.27 10.80 -1.27
C ILE A 683 8.55 10.11 -1.74
N VAL A 684 8.85 8.91 -1.24
CA VAL A 684 10.04 8.12 -1.60
C VAL A 684 9.88 7.48 -2.98
N GLU A 685 8.75 6.84 -3.26
CA GLU A 685 8.45 6.26 -4.58
C GLU A 685 8.42 7.32 -5.68
N VAL A 686 7.81 8.49 -5.42
CA VAL A 686 7.81 9.61 -6.38
C VAL A 686 9.22 10.14 -6.63
N LYS A 687 10.08 10.20 -5.61
CA LYS A 687 11.50 10.57 -5.79
C LYS A 687 12.29 9.52 -6.57
N GLU A 688 11.97 8.24 -6.43
CA GLU A 688 12.62 7.16 -7.20
C GLU A 688 12.15 7.13 -8.66
N GLY A 689 10.86 7.32 -8.94
CA GLY A 689 10.37 7.50 -10.31
C GLY A 689 10.98 8.74 -10.99
N ILE A 690 11.20 9.82 -10.24
CA ILE A 690 11.97 10.98 -10.73
C ILE A 690 13.45 10.60 -10.94
N HIS A 691 14.04 9.71 -10.15
CA HIS A 691 15.42 9.27 -10.36
C HIS A 691 15.58 8.51 -11.69
N GLU A 692 14.69 7.56 -11.97
CA GLU A 692 14.68 6.74 -13.17
C GLU A 692 14.48 7.59 -14.43
N LEU A 693 13.47 8.47 -14.44
CA LEU A 693 13.25 9.42 -15.54
C LEU A 693 14.45 10.37 -15.75
N ASN A 694 15.18 10.76 -14.69
CA ASN A 694 16.41 11.54 -14.84
C ASN A 694 17.53 10.74 -15.53
N TYR A 695 17.62 9.42 -15.35
CA TYR A 695 18.56 8.58 -16.11
C TYR A 695 18.09 8.44 -17.56
N ALA A 696 16.81 8.16 -17.80
CA ALA A 696 16.24 8.07 -19.15
C ALA A 696 16.45 9.36 -19.98
N THR A 697 16.28 10.56 -19.38
CA THR A 697 16.61 11.83 -20.07
C THR A 697 18.10 12.09 -20.34
N ARG A 698 19.02 11.27 -19.81
CA ARG A 698 20.44 11.29 -20.18
C ARG A 698 20.75 10.33 -21.34
N LEU A 699 20.04 9.20 -21.43
CA LEU A 699 20.12 8.29 -22.57
C LEU A 699 19.67 9.01 -23.86
N TYR A 700 18.50 9.64 -23.82
CA TYR A 700 17.86 10.31 -24.96
C TYR A 700 18.22 11.80 -25.10
N LYS A 701 19.34 12.25 -24.51
CA LYS A 701 19.76 13.67 -24.51
C LYS A 701 19.93 14.29 -25.91
N ASN A 702 20.12 13.45 -26.94
CA ASN A 702 20.34 13.82 -28.33
C ASN A 702 19.08 13.63 -29.22
N GLU A 703 17.96 13.17 -28.65
CA GLU A 703 16.78 12.70 -29.38
C GLU A 703 15.53 13.47 -28.91
N PRO A 704 15.24 14.66 -29.47
CA PRO A 704 14.33 15.62 -28.87
C PRO A 704 12.90 15.09 -28.63
N GLU A 705 12.33 14.34 -29.57
CA GLU A 705 10.95 13.83 -29.45
C GLU A 705 10.77 12.82 -28.32
N ILE A 706 11.73 11.93 -28.11
CA ILE A 706 11.69 10.93 -27.03
C ILE A 706 12.00 11.61 -25.69
N LEU A 707 12.98 12.52 -25.69
CA LEU A 707 13.31 13.35 -24.54
C LEU A 707 12.10 14.16 -24.05
N GLU A 708 11.29 14.69 -24.97
CA GLU A 708 10.05 15.43 -24.68
C GLU A 708 8.99 14.53 -24.01
N MET A 709 8.77 13.30 -24.49
CA MET A 709 7.86 12.35 -23.83
C MET A 709 8.30 11.99 -22.41
N ILE A 710 9.59 11.74 -22.20
CA ILE A 710 10.15 11.47 -20.86
C ILE A 710 10.05 12.73 -19.98
N ASN A 711 10.26 13.92 -20.56
CA ASN A 711 10.11 15.21 -19.88
C ASN A 711 8.68 15.42 -19.36
N ILE A 712 7.63 15.11 -20.13
CA ILE A 712 6.22 15.22 -19.69
C ILE A 712 5.99 14.43 -18.39
N ARG A 713 6.36 13.14 -18.38
CA ARG A 713 6.25 12.28 -17.18
C ARG A 713 7.06 12.86 -16.02
N ARG A 714 8.27 13.35 -16.28
CA ARG A 714 9.18 13.87 -15.25
C ARG A 714 8.70 15.19 -14.66
N TRP A 715 8.21 16.12 -15.47
CA TRP A 715 7.60 17.37 -15.02
C TRP A 715 6.33 17.10 -14.21
N PHE A 716 5.50 16.14 -14.63
CA PHE A 716 4.31 15.77 -13.86
C PHE A 716 4.72 15.26 -12.47
N LEU A 717 5.66 14.32 -12.38
CA LEU A 717 6.14 13.84 -11.08
C LEU A 717 6.80 14.96 -10.25
N GLN A 718 7.53 15.88 -10.86
CA GLN A 718 8.14 17.02 -10.16
C GLN A 718 7.10 18.00 -9.60
N GLY A 719 6.02 18.28 -10.35
CA GLY A 719 4.89 19.08 -9.86
C GLY A 719 4.08 18.36 -8.78
N TYR A 720 3.81 17.06 -8.99
CA TYR A 720 3.07 16.22 -8.04
C TYR A 720 3.83 16.00 -6.72
N LEU A 721 5.15 15.81 -6.79
CA LEU A 721 6.02 15.71 -5.59
C LEU A 721 5.83 16.93 -4.68
N ILE A 722 5.86 18.13 -5.26
CA ILE A 722 5.69 19.38 -4.49
C ILE A 722 4.28 19.47 -3.87
N ILE A 723 3.24 18.91 -4.52
CA ILE A 723 1.88 18.83 -3.98
C ILE A 723 1.82 17.90 -2.75
N ILE A 724 2.43 16.70 -2.81
CA ILE A 724 2.41 15.72 -1.70
C ILE A 724 3.41 16.05 -0.58
N GLU A 725 4.52 16.71 -0.90
CA GLU A 725 5.38 17.35 0.09
C GLU A 725 4.72 18.57 0.74
N ASN A 726 3.61 19.06 0.16
CA ASN A 726 2.84 20.21 0.61
C ASN A 726 3.69 21.48 0.79
N ASN A 727 4.74 21.62 -0.04
CA ASN A 727 5.72 22.68 0.07
C ASN A 727 5.23 23.96 -0.62
N VAL A 728 4.49 24.77 0.15
CA VAL A 728 3.81 25.99 -0.34
C VAL A 728 4.76 27.00 -0.98
N LYS A 729 6.04 27.03 -0.57
CA LYS A 729 7.07 27.89 -1.17
C LYS A 729 7.36 27.53 -2.64
N ASP A 730 7.35 26.24 -2.96
CA ASP A 730 7.64 25.72 -4.31
C ASP A 730 6.36 25.50 -5.15
N PHE A 731 5.17 25.82 -4.65
CA PHE A 731 3.92 25.77 -5.44
C PHE A 731 3.96 26.55 -6.78
N PRO A 732 4.59 27.73 -6.90
CA PRO A 732 4.76 28.39 -8.21
C PRO A 732 5.63 27.58 -9.18
N LYS A 733 6.63 26.85 -8.66
CA LYS A 733 7.50 25.96 -9.45
C LYS A 733 6.76 24.70 -9.89
N ALA A 734 5.86 24.17 -9.05
CA ALA A 734 4.96 23.09 -9.43
C ALA A 734 3.99 23.50 -10.55
N ILE A 735 3.41 24.70 -10.47
CA ILE A 735 2.59 25.28 -11.55
C ILE A 735 3.42 25.36 -12.86
N SER A 736 4.66 25.87 -12.81
CA SER A 736 5.54 25.93 -13.99
C SER A 736 5.88 24.56 -14.61
N TYR A 737 5.89 23.47 -13.83
CA TYR A 737 6.00 22.12 -14.39
C TYR A 737 4.72 21.66 -15.09
N PHE A 738 3.54 22.03 -14.58
CA PHE A 738 2.27 21.74 -15.25
C PHE A 738 2.05 22.61 -16.50
N GLU A 739 2.47 23.87 -16.47
CA GLU A 739 2.44 24.78 -17.64
C GLU A 739 3.29 24.22 -18.80
N LYS A 740 4.49 23.68 -18.52
CA LYS A 740 5.33 23.02 -19.55
C LYS A 740 4.70 21.76 -20.17
N ILE A 741 3.85 21.06 -19.44
CA ILE A 741 3.09 19.94 -20.01
C ILE A 741 1.99 20.48 -20.94
N LEU A 742 1.40 21.63 -20.64
CA LEU A 742 0.39 22.28 -21.48
C LEU A 742 1.00 22.98 -22.71
N GLU A 743 2.26 23.44 -22.64
CA GLU A 743 3.04 23.92 -23.80
C GLU A 743 3.20 22.81 -24.86
N VAL A 744 3.46 21.57 -24.43
CA VAL A 744 3.65 20.41 -25.33
C VAL A 744 2.34 19.69 -25.64
N THR A 745 1.43 19.60 -24.68
CA THR A 745 0.14 18.90 -24.79
C THR A 745 -1.04 19.78 -24.31
N PRO A 746 -1.48 20.78 -25.11
CA PRO A 746 -2.53 21.73 -24.73
C PRO A 746 -3.90 21.08 -24.39
N THR A 747 -4.14 19.86 -24.87
CA THR A 747 -5.37 19.08 -24.63
C THR A 747 -5.31 18.19 -23.38
N ALA A 748 -4.18 18.19 -22.64
CA ALA A 748 -4.05 17.40 -21.42
C ALA A 748 -4.90 17.97 -20.28
N ALA A 749 -5.91 17.24 -19.82
CA ALA A 749 -6.76 17.68 -18.70
C ALA A 749 -6.04 17.61 -17.32
N TYR A 750 -5.06 16.70 -17.16
CA TYR A 750 -4.47 16.41 -15.85
C TYR A 750 -3.57 17.51 -15.24
N PRO A 751 -2.80 18.32 -16.00
CA PRO A 751 -2.05 19.45 -15.44
C PRO A 751 -2.99 20.53 -14.88
N HIS A 752 -4.14 20.77 -15.52
CA HIS A 752 -5.15 21.71 -15.03
C HIS A 752 -5.73 21.30 -13.66
N ASN A 753 -5.95 20.00 -13.41
CA ASN A 753 -6.33 19.53 -12.08
C ASN A 753 -5.19 19.70 -11.05
N GLY A 754 -3.93 19.49 -11.44
CA GLY A 754 -2.77 19.78 -10.59
C GLY A 754 -2.69 21.26 -10.18
N ILE A 755 -2.84 22.16 -11.15
CA ILE A 755 -2.92 23.62 -10.96
C ILE A 755 -4.13 24.00 -10.09
N ALA A 756 -5.28 23.35 -10.27
CA ALA A 756 -6.46 23.55 -9.42
C ALA A 756 -6.20 23.17 -7.96
N ILE A 757 -5.60 22.00 -7.71
CA ILE A 757 -5.25 21.53 -6.35
C ILE A 757 -4.32 22.52 -5.65
N ILE A 758 -3.32 23.05 -6.37
CA ILE A 758 -2.40 24.07 -5.85
C ILE A 758 -3.13 25.39 -5.57
N ASN A 759 -3.93 25.89 -6.51
CA ASN A 759 -4.69 27.13 -6.31
C ASN A 759 -5.68 27.01 -5.13
N LYS A 760 -6.27 25.84 -4.90
CA LYS A 760 -7.14 25.57 -3.76
C LYS A 760 -6.38 25.67 -2.43
N LYS A 761 -5.22 25.02 -2.32
CA LYS A 761 -4.31 25.13 -1.14
C LYS A 761 -3.83 26.57 -0.91
N LEU A 762 -3.72 27.38 -1.97
CA LEU A 762 -3.39 28.82 -1.88
C LEU A 762 -4.60 29.74 -1.61
N MET A 763 -5.80 29.18 -1.35
CA MET A 763 -7.06 29.93 -1.21
C MET A 763 -7.40 30.84 -2.42
N LYS A 764 -6.97 30.44 -3.62
CA LYS A 764 -7.28 31.08 -4.91
C LYS A 764 -8.45 30.34 -5.57
N LEU A 765 -9.62 30.38 -4.94
CA LEU A 765 -10.73 29.48 -5.27
C LEU A 765 -11.33 29.75 -6.67
N ASP A 766 -11.33 31.00 -7.14
CA ASP A 766 -11.80 31.31 -8.50
C ASP A 766 -10.90 30.73 -9.59
N LYS A 767 -9.57 30.84 -9.43
CA LYS A 767 -8.59 30.16 -10.32
C LYS A 767 -8.66 28.64 -10.22
N THR A 768 -9.14 28.11 -9.09
CA THR A 768 -9.42 26.68 -8.91
C THR A 768 -10.61 26.26 -9.77
N LYS A 769 -11.73 26.98 -9.68
CA LYS A 769 -12.94 26.76 -10.48
C LYS A 769 -12.68 26.92 -11.98
N GLU A 770 -11.90 27.93 -12.37
CA GLU A 770 -11.41 28.17 -13.75
C GLU A 770 -10.61 26.97 -14.28
N SER A 771 -9.57 26.53 -13.55
CA SER A 771 -8.72 25.40 -13.95
C SER A 771 -9.51 24.09 -14.04
N ILE A 772 -10.45 23.87 -13.12
CA ILE A 772 -11.34 22.71 -13.13
C ILE A 772 -12.26 22.74 -14.35
N LYS A 773 -12.85 23.90 -14.69
CA LYS A 773 -13.75 24.01 -15.84
C LYS A 773 -13.07 23.56 -17.13
N ILE A 774 -11.83 23.98 -17.35
CA ILE A 774 -11.01 23.54 -18.51
C ILE A 774 -10.77 22.01 -18.46
N ALA A 775 -10.43 21.45 -17.29
CA ALA A 775 -10.24 20.01 -17.15
C ALA A 775 -11.53 19.18 -17.34
N GLU A 776 -12.69 19.70 -16.94
CA GLU A 776 -14.00 19.11 -17.19
C GLU A 776 -14.43 19.25 -18.65
N GLU A 777 -14.08 20.34 -19.34
CA GLU A 777 -14.33 20.54 -20.77
C GLU A 777 -13.46 19.60 -21.62
N LEU A 778 -12.19 19.43 -21.27
CA LEU A 778 -11.26 18.53 -21.97
C LEU A 778 -11.58 17.04 -21.79
N LYS A 779 -12.05 16.62 -20.60
CA LYS A 779 -12.51 15.23 -20.34
C LYS A 779 -13.76 15.20 -19.45
N PRO A 780 -14.98 15.35 -20.02
CA PRO A 780 -16.23 15.46 -19.27
C PRO A 780 -16.55 14.27 -18.34
N LYS A 781 -16.17 13.05 -18.75
CA LYS A 781 -16.37 11.81 -17.97
C LYS A 781 -15.31 11.61 -16.87
N TRP A 782 -14.33 12.52 -16.69
CA TRP A 782 -13.31 12.43 -15.62
C TRP A 782 -13.82 12.98 -14.28
N THR A 783 -13.47 12.31 -13.16
CA THR A 783 -14.05 12.64 -11.83
C THR A 783 -13.11 13.35 -10.86
N GLU A 784 -11.80 13.49 -11.11
CA GLU A 784 -10.93 14.29 -10.22
C GLU A 784 -11.19 15.79 -10.26
N PRO A 785 -11.39 16.45 -11.42
CA PRO A 785 -11.72 17.88 -11.43
C PRO A 785 -13.02 18.14 -10.66
N LYS A 786 -14.04 17.29 -10.86
CA LYS A 786 -15.30 17.31 -10.11
C LYS A 786 -15.11 17.10 -8.61
N ASN A 787 -14.28 16.14 -8.20
CA ASN A 787 -13.92 15.91 -6.79
C ASN A 787 -13.18 17.11 -6.18
N THR A 788 -12.25 17.73 -6.92
CA THR A 788 -11.59 18.98 -6.53
C THR A 788 -12.61 20.13 -6.44
N MET A 789 -13.64 20.17 -7.30
CA MET A 789 -14.73 21.15 -7.28
C MET A 789 -15.63 20.98 -6.05
N VAL A 790 -16.09 19.77 -5.76
CA VAL A 790 -16.85 19.45 -4.52
C VAL A 790 -16.05 19.89 -3.30
N LYS A 791 -14.75 19.53 -3.24
CA LYS A 791 -13.84 19.97 -2.17
C LYS A 791 -13.51 21.47 -2.21
N THR A 792 -13.85 22.21 -3.26
CA THR A 792 -13.73 23.66 -3.35
C THR A 792 -15.00 24.32 -2.84
N TYR A 793 -16.18 23.89 -3.29
CA TYR A 793 -17.46 24.34 -2.77
C TYR A 793 -17.64 24.05 -1.27
N VAL A 794 -17.11 22.94 -0.74
CA VAL A 794 -17.05 22.68 0.71
C VAL A 794 -16.14 23.68 1.45
N VAL A 795 -15.06 24.16 0.84
CA VAL A 795 -14.17 25.20 1.41
C VAL A 795 -14.77 26.61 1.30
N GLU A 796 -15.59 26.84 0.27
CA GLU A 796 -16.49 28.00 0.15
C GLU A 796 -17.74 27.88 1.05
N GLU A 797 -17.93 26.73 1.69
CA GLU A 797 -19.08 26.34 2.51
C GLU A 797 -20.44 26.30 1.77
N ASN A 798 -20.41 26.34 0.43
CA ASN A 798 -21.56 26.19 -0.47
C ASN A 798 -21.93 24.70 -0.63
N TYR A 799 -22.65 24.16 0.35
CA TYR A 799 -23.03 22.74 0.36
C TYR A 799 -24.02 22.34 -0.74
N GLU A 800 -24.79 23.27 -1.30
CA GLU A 800 -25.77 22.96 -2.36
C GLU A 800 -25.08 22.64 -3.69
N GLU A 801 -24.21 23.54 -4.17
CA GLU A 801 -23.41 23.27 -5.37
C GLU A 801 -22.39 22.13 -5.13
N ALA A 802 -21.91 21.95 -3.89
CA ALA A 802 -21.09 20.79 -3.54
C ALA A 802 -21.87 19.47 -3.70
N LEU A 803 -23.12 19.39 -3.24
CA LEU A 803 -23.96 18.20 -3.41
C LEU A 803 -24.28 17.97 -4.89
N LYS A 804 -24.72 19.00 -5.61
CA LYS A 804 -25.06 18.95 -7.04
C LYS A 804 -23.88 18.47 -7.91
N LYS A 805 -22.68 19.04 -7.74
CA LYS A 805 -21.46 18.60 -8.42
C LYS A 805 -20.98 17.21 -7.96
N ASN A 806 -21.37 16.77 -6.76
CA ASN A 806 -21.14 15.39 -6.31
C ASN A 806 -22.15 14.40 -6.93
N GLU A 807 -23.40 14.80 -7.21
CA GLU A 807 -24.34 13.94 -7.97
C GLU A 807 -23.81 13.68 -9.39
N GLU A 808 -23.11 14.62 -10.02
CA GLU A 808 -22.40 14.36 -11.30
C GLU A 808 -21.36 13.24 -11.17
N ILE A 809 -20.62 13.18 -10.05
CA ILE A 809 -19.66 12.09 -9.78
C ILE A 809 -20.42 10.76 -9.65
N ILE A 810 -21.53 10.74 -8.90
CA ILE A 810 -22.38 9.54 -8.75
C ILE A 810 -23.00 9.14 -10.10
N ALA A 811 -23.40 10.08 -10.96
CA ALA A 811 -23.93 9.77 -12.28
C ALA A 811 -22.89 9.15 -13.23
N ILE A 812 -21.60 9.50 -13.08
CA ILE A 812 -20.49 8.92 -13.85
C ILE A 812 -20.07 7.54 -13.30
N ILE A 813 -20.09 7.35 -11.98
CA ILE A 813 -19.69 6.09 -11.30
C ILE A 813 -20.72 5.67 -10.23
N PRO A 814 -21.91 5.17 -10.64
CA PRO A 814 -23.07 4.99 -9.75
C PRO A 814 -22.90 3.93 -8.65
N ASN A 815 -21.97 2.98 -8.81
CA ASN A 815 -21.66 1.95 -7.81
C ASN A 815 -20.22 2.05 -7.29
N ASN A 816 -19.71 3.27 -7.07
CA ASN A 816 -18.37 3.49 -6.51
C ASN A 816 -18.42 4.24 -5.16
N VAL A 817 -17.61 3.79 -4.20
CA VAL A 817 -17.49 4.37 -2.84
C VAL A 817 -17.24 5.88 -2.87
N LYS A 818 -16.39 6.36 -3.77
CA LYS A 818 -15.92 7.76 -3.84
C LYS A 818 -17.05 8.79 -3.91
N GLY A 819 -18.06 8.55 -4.76
CA GLY A 819 -19.20 9.44 -4.93
C GLY A 819 -20.07 9.51 -3.67
N TYR A 820 -20.29 8.38 -3.02
CA TYR A 820 -21.06 8.32 -1.78
C TYR A 820 -20.31 8.88 -0.57
N LEU A 821 -18.97 8.76 -0.54
CA LEU A 821 -18.10 9.33 0.48
C LEU A 821 -18.18 10.86 0.50
N GLY A 822 -18.04 11.51 -0.66
CA GLY A 822 -18.15 12.97 -0.77
C GLY A 822 -19.51 13.49 -0.26
N LYS A 823 -20.59 12.85 -0.69
CA LYS A 823 -21.97 13.16 -0.26
C LYS A 823 -22.18 12.93 1.25
N ALA A 824 -21.62 11.85 1.80
CA ALA A 824 -21.70 11.55 3.23
C ALA A 824 -20.95 12.58 4.10
N THR A 825 -19.78 13.05 3.64
CA THR A 825 -19.00 14.10 4.31
C THR A 825 -19.74 15.45 4.31
N ILE A 826 -20.39 15.84 3.20
CA ILE A 826 -21.21 17.06 3.18
C ILE A 826 -22.39 16.95 4.16
N TYR A 827 -23.09 15.82 4.15
CA TYR A 827 -24.18 15.57 5.10
C TYR A 827 -23.71 15.53 6.57
N LEU A 828 -22.44 15.22 6.86
CA LEU A 828 -21.88 15.30 8.20
C LEU A 828 -21.72 16.75 8.68
N GLU A 829 -21.20 17.66 7.85
CA GLU A 829 -21.08 19.11 8.17
C GLU A 829 -22.45 19.80 8.34
N MET A 830 -23.44 19.42 7.52
CA MET A 830 -24.83 19.89 7.65
C MET A 830 -25.53 19.35 8.90
N GLY A 831 -25.05 18.24 9.48
CA GLY A 831 -25.68 17.56 10.62
C GLY A 831 -26.76 16.53 10.25
N TYR A 832 -26.89 16.19 8.97
CA TYR A 832 -27.80 15.17 8.44
C TYR A 832 -27.28 13.75 8.69
N TYR A 833 -26.97 13.45 9.95
CA TYR A 833 -26.34 12.19 10.39
C TYR A 833 -27.10 10.94 9.94
N GLN A 834 -28.43 11.01 9.80
CA GLN A 834 -29.25 9.91 9.30
C GLN A 834 -29.00 9.61 7.82
N LYS A 835 -28.90 10.65 6.97
CA LYS A 835 -28.57 10.51 5.55
C LYS A 835 -27.14 10.02 5.37
N ALA A 836 -26.19 10.60 6.11
CA ALA A 836 -24.80 10.13 6.09
C ALA A 836 -24.70 8.63 6.47
N TRP A 837 -25.44 8.17 7.49
CA TRP A 837 -25.49 6.75 7.86
C TRP A 837 -26.10 5.84 6.80
N SER A 838 -27.12 6.30 6.08
CA SER A 838 -27.67 5.56 4.94
C SER A 838 -26.66 5.42 3.79
N LEU A 839 -25.82 6.43 3.55
CA LEU A 839 -24.73 6.36 2.57
C LEU A 839 -23.58 5.48 3.03
N VAL A 840 -23.20 5.52 4.32
CA VAL A 840 -22.21 4.61 4.92
C VAL A 840 -22.59 3.15 4.68
N LYS A 841 -23.85 2.78 4.94
CA LYS A 841 -24.34 1.42 4.66
C LYS A 841 -24.33 1.07 3.17
N LYS A 842 -24.53 2.03 2.26
CA LYS A 842 -24.42 1.78 0.81
C LYS A 842 -22.97 1.54 0.38
N MET A 843 -22.01 2.30 0.94
CA MET A 843 -20.58 2.07 0.69
C MET A 843 -20.14 0.70 1.20
N GLU A 844 -20.60 0.31 2.39
CA GLU A 844 -20.37 -1.00 3.01
C GLU A 844 -20.93 -2.18 2.18
N THR A 845 -21.95 -1.96 1.35
CA THR A 845 -22.44 -2.96 0.37
C THR A 845 -21.76 -2.93 -1.00
N ILE A 846 -20.94 -1.91 -1.29
CA ILE A 846 -20.22 -1.77 -2.58
C ILE A 846 -18.82 -2.37 -2.48
N ASP A 847 -18.07 -1.98 -1.44
CA ASP A 847 -16.71 -2.47 -1.18
C ASP A 847 -16.50 -2.50 0.33
N PRO A 848 -16.73 -3.66 0.99
CA PRO A 848 -16.53 -3.82 2.43
C PRO A 848 -15.06 -3.65 2.89
N SER A 849 -14.10 -3.66 1.96
CA SER A 849 -12.67 -3.60 2.25
C SER A 849 -12.10 -2.18 2.24
N ASN A 850 -12.80 -1.21 1.65
CA ASN A 850 -12.26 0.13 1.43
C ASN A 850 -11.99 0.88 2.75
N PRO A 851 -10.74 1.31 3.03
CA PRO A 851 -10.45 2.06 4.25
C PRO A 851 -11.22 3.39 4.31
N ALA A 852 -11.43 4.06 3.16
CA ALA A 852 -11.99 5.41 3.11
C ALA A 852 -13.47 5.50 3.55
N PHE A 853 -14.28 4.42 3.46
CA PHE A 853 -15.63 4.44 4.06
C PHE A 853 -15.59 4.18 5.58
N THR A 854 -14.51 3.59 6.09
CA THR A 854 -14.35 3.24 7.50
C THR A 854 -14.15 4.50 8.36
N ASP A 855 -13.40 5.49 7.87
CA ASP A 855 -13.24 6.80 8.52
C ASP A 855 -14.58 7.52 8.71
N ILE A 856 -15.34 7.71 7.61
CA ILE A 856 -16.64 8.37 7.65
C ILE A 856 -17.68 7.56 8.44
N LYS A 857 -17.61 6.22 8.42
CA LYS A 857 -18.40 5.34 9.29
C LYS A 857 -18.13 5.64 10.76
N ALA A 858 -16.87 5.71 11.18
CA ALA A 858 -16.50 6.02 12.55
C ALA A 858 -16.92 7.44 12.96
N ALA A 859 -16.77 8.44 12.08
CA ALA A 859 -17.19 9.83 12.31
C ALA A 859 -18.72 9.99 12.41
N VAL A 860 -19.49 9.31 11.54
CA VAL A 860 -20.96 9.29 11.61
C VAL A 860 -21.45 8.58 12.87
N LEU A 861 -20.85 7.45 13.25
CA LEU A 861 -21.12 6.76 14.51
C LEU A 861 -20.84 7.68 15.72
N LEU A 862 -19.76 8.46 15.68
CA LEU A 862 -19.39 9.40 16.73
C LEU A 862 -20.44 10.49 16.95
N GLU A 863 -20.94 11.10 15.86
CA GLU A 863 -21.96 12.16 15.95
C GLU A 863 -23.36 11.62 16.23
N LEU A 864 -23.69 10.39 15.80
CA LEU A 864 -24.89 9.67 16.24
C LEU A 864 -24.84 9.26 17.72
N GLY A 865 -23.67 9.35 18.37
CA GLY A 865 -23.45 8.90 19.74
C GLY A 865 -23.40 7.37 19.87
N GLN A 866 -23.02 6.63 18.83
CA GLN A 866 -22.71 5.20 18.94
C GLN A 866 -21.27 5.00 19.43
N LEU A 867 -20.92 5.58 20.58
CA LEU A 867 -19.53 5.75 21.04
C LEU A 867 -18.71 4.45 21.08
N LYS A 868 -19.32 3.35 21.57
CA LYS A 868 -18.64 2.04 21.54
C LYS A 868 -18.36 1.59 20.11
N GLN A 869 -19.33 1.64 19.21
CA GLN A 869 -19.13 1.22 17.81
C GLN A 869 -18.11 2.11 17.09
N ALA A 870 -18.06 3.41 17.39
CA ALA A 870 -17.02 4.31 16.88
C ALA A 870 -15.63 3.91 17.42
N TYR A 871 -15.50 3.53 18.69
CA TYR A 871 -14.26 3.01 19.27
C TYR A 871 -13.84 1.68 18.63
N ASP A 872 -14.76 0.71 18.54
CA ASP A 872 -14.52 -0.62 17.97
C ASP A 872 -14.03 -0.51 16.50
N VAL A 873 -14.67 0.36 15.69
CA VAL A 873 -14.25 0.65 14.31
C VAL A 873 -12.90 1.36 14.26
N ALA A 874 -12.65 2.34 15.14
CA ALA A 874 -11.37 3.04 15.21
C ALA A 874 -10.20 2.12 15.57
N GLN A 875 -10.41 1.14 16.45
CA GLN A 875 -9.41 0.09 16.71
C GLN A 875 -9.14 -0.76 15.47
N GLY A 876 -10.18 -1.11 14.70
CA GLY A 876 -10.03 -1.81 13.42
C GLY A 876 -9.15 -1.06 12.41
N MET A 877 -9.39 0.26 12.24
CA MET A 877 -8.61 1.13 11.35
C MET A 877 -7.11 1.12 11.68
N MET A 878 -6.74 1.12 12.97
CA MET A 878 -5.33 1.09 13.39
C MET A 878 -4.63 -0.25 13.15
N ASN A 879 -5.39 -1.32 12.87
CA ASN A 879 -4.89 -2.66 12.56
C ASN A 879 -4.87 -2.96 11.05
N GLN A 880 -5.37 -2.08 10.18
CA GLN A 880 -5.31 -2.25 8.73
C GLN A 880 -3.87 -2.12 8.21
N SER A 881 -3.52 -2.89 7.18
CA SER A 881 -2.20 -2.87 6.53
C SER A 881 -1.95 -1.57 5.75
N GLN A 882 -3.01 -1.00 5.16
CA GLN A 882 -2.99 0.31 4.53
C GLN A 882 -3.84 1.28 5.36
N LYS A 883 -3.24 2.43 5.70
CA LYS A 883 -3.84 3.49 6.51
C LYS A 883 -3.83 4.79 5.72
N VAL A 884 -4.69 5.74 6.13
CA VAL A 884 -4.73 7.10 5.58
C VAL A 884 -4.68 8.14 6.69
N GLU A 885 -4.26 9.36 6.33
CA GLU A 885 -4.13 10.51 7.25
C GLU A 885 -5.40 10.74 8.09
N ASP A 886 -6.57 10.69 7.45
CA ASP A 886 -7.87 10.89 8.09
C ASP A 886 -8.19 9.83 9.16
N SER A 887 -7.65 8.61 9.07
CA SER A 887 -7.87 7.55 10.07
C SER A 887 -7.25 7.89 11.41
N TYR A 888 -6.03 8.44 11.40
CA TYR A 888 -5.32 8.90 12.59
C TYR A 888 -6.04 10.10 13.24
N ILE A 889 -6.52 11.06 12.43
CA ILE A 889 -7.31 12.20 12.89
C ILE A 889 -8.65 11.74 13.50
N THR A 890 -9.33 10.79 12.84
CA THR A 890 -10.64 10.26 13.25
C THR A 890 -10.53 9.50 14.58
N TYR A 891 -9.55 8.60 14.70
CA TYR A 891 -9.26 7.89 15.95
C TYR A 891 -9.08 8.86 17.13
N ALA A 892 -8.21 9.86 16.98
CA ALA A 892 -7.93 10.82 18.04
C ALA A 892 -9.16 11.66 18.44
N ASN A 893 -9.99 12.08 17.48
CA ASN A 893 -11.24 12.78 17.77
C ASN A 893 -12.27 11.88 18.50
N ILE A 894 -12.29 10.57 18.23
CA ILE A 894 -13.14 9.59 18.92
C ILE A 894 -12.68 9.40 20.36
N MET A 895 -11.38 9.11 20.60
CA MET A 895 -10.84 8.96 21.96
C MET A 895 -11.11 10.20 22.82
N ARG A 896 -10.86 11.38 22.25
CA ARG A 896 -11.11 12.69 22.89
C ARG A 896 -12.59 12.87 23.26
N LYS A 897 -13.52 12.42 22.42
CA LYS A 897 -14.96 12.50 22.68
C LYS A 897 -15.46 11.45 23.69
N ILE A 898 -14.79 10.31 23.80
CA ILE A 898 -15.04 9.31 24.86
C ILE A 898 -14.56 9.86 26.21
N TYR A 899 -13.37 10.46 26.25
CA TYR A 899 -12.87 11.19 27.42
C TYR A 899 -13.86 12.24 27.92
N ASP A 900 -14.37 13.12 27.03
CA ASP A 900 -15.36 14.16 27.34
C ASP A 900 -16.71 13.65 27.88
N ARG A 901 -17.01 12.35 27.80
CA ARG A 901 -18.39 11.83 27.93
C ARG A 901 -18.56 10.63 28.87
N GLN A 902 -17.60 9.72 28.94
CA GLN A 902 -17.78 8.42 29.57
C GLN A 902 -17.01 8.28 30.90
N ASP A 903 -15.68 8.27 30.86
CA ASP A 903 -14.86 7.94 32.04
C ASP A 903 -14.03 9.10 32.59
N SER A 904 -13.74 10.12 31.77
CA SER A 904 -12.57 11.02 31.94
C SER A 904 -11.25 10.27 32.19
N ASN A 905 -11.16 9.01 31.74
CA ASN A 905 -9.96 8.19 31.88
C ASN A 905 -8.84 8.75 30.99
N SER A 906 -7.76 9.22 31.63
CA SER A 906 -6.59 9.83 31.00
C SER A 906 -5.94 8.97 29.91
N LYS A 907 -6.12 7.64 29.95
CA LYS A 907 -5.66 6.73 28.90
C LYS A 907 -6.14 7.18 27.51
N TYR A 908 -7.40 7.60 27.36
CA TYR A 908 -7.92 8.02 26.04
C TYR A 908 -7.21 9.26 25.49
N LEU A 909 -6.75 10.17 26.35
CA LEU A 909 -5.92 11.31 25.92
C LEU A 909 -4.50 10.87 25.55
N LEU A 910 -3.89 9.94 26.31
CA LEU A 910 -2.58 9.38 26.00
C LEU A 910 -2.59 8.57 24.69
N ASP A 911 -3.62 7.76 24.45
CA ASP A 911 -3.83 7.03 23.20
C ASP A 911 -4.04 7.99 22.03
N ALA A 912 -4.74 9.11 22.22
CA ALA A 912 -4.89 10.15 21.21
C ALA A 912 -3.58 10.88 20.88
N GLU A 913 -2.77 11.24 21.89
CA GLU A 913 -1.42 11.81 21.67
C GLU A 913 -0.53 10.81 20.91
N LYS A 914 -0.49 9.54 21.34
CA LYS A 914 0.31 8.48 20.72
C LYS A 914 -0.07 8.25 19.26
N VAL A 915 -1.36 8.15 18.95
CA VAL A 915 -1.84 7.89 17.59
C VAL A 915 -1.56 9.07 16.66
N LEU A 916 -1.75 10.32 17.11
CA LEU A 916 -1.38 11.49 16.32
C LEU A 916 0.13 11.61 16.08
N LEU A 917 0.97 11.23 17.06
CA LEU A 917 2.43 11.19 16.88
C LEU A 917 2.82 10.12 15.84
N SER A 918 2.28 8.90 15.93
CA SER A 918 2.48 7.84 14.93
C SER A 918 2.06 8.28 13.52
N GLY A 919 0.93 8.99 13.41
CA GLY A 919 0.48 9.56 12.14
C GLY A 919 1.42 10.65 11.61
N ILE A 920 2.03 11.47 12.48
CA ILE A 920 3.02 12.49 12.07
C ILE A 920 4.35 11.85 11.65
N GLU A 921 4.70 10.69 12.19
CA GLU A 921 5.87 9.90 11.78
C GLU A 921 5.65 9.23 10.41
N GLU A 922 4.44 8.73 10.13
CA GLU A 922 4.05 8.15 8.83
C GLU A 922 3.80 9.23 7.74
N PHE A 923 3.16 10.34 8.12
CA PHE A 923 2.80 11.46 7.23
C PHE A 923 3.46 12.78 7.66
N PRO A 924 4.80 12.92 7.55
CA PRO A 924 5.54 14.07 8.06
C PRO A 924 5.19 15.41 7.37
N THR A 925 4.56 15.39 6.20
CA THR A 925 4.10 16.58 5.46
C THR A 925 2.62 16.94 5.69
N SER A 926 1.91 16.16 6.52
CA SER A 926 0.57 16.52 7.00
C SER A 926 0.61 17.83 7.80
N ALA A 927 -0.27 18.76 7.44
CA ALA A 927 -0.57 19.93 8.26
C ALA A 927 -1.63 19.59 9.31
N ASP A 928 -2.66 18.83 8.95
CA ASP A 928 -3.84 18.62 9.77
C ASP A 928 -3.59 17.71 10.99
N LEU A 929 -2.74 16.68 10.89
CA LEU A 929 -2.33 15.89 12.07
C LEU A 929 -1.62 16.76 13.12
N LYS A 930 -0.73 17.67 12.68
CA LYS A 930 -0.03 18.62 13.54
C LYS A 930 -0.99 19.65 14.14
N ALA A 931 -1.95 20.14 13.34
CA ALA A 931 -2.99 21.05 13.77
C ALA A 931 -3.93 20.41 14.81
N ILE A 932 -4.31 19.14 14.61
CA ILE A 932 -5.17 18.35 15.52
C ILE A 932 -4.42 18.00 16.82
N LEU A 933 -3.11 17.74 16.77
CA LEU A 933 -2.28 17.56 17.97
C LEU A 933 -2.07 18.89 18.73
N GLY A 934 -1.89 20.01 18.01
CA GLY A 934 -1.89 21.35 18.61
C GLY A 934 -3.22 21.72 19.27
N LYS A 935 -4.34 21.38 18.63
CA LYS A 935 -5.71 21.42 19.19
C LYS A 935 -5.83 20.59 20.46
N LEU A 936 -5.25 19.39 20.48
CA LEU A 936 -5.29 18.47 21.62
C LEU A 936 -4.50 19.02 22.81
N TYR A 937 -3.28 19.51 22.60
CA TYR A 937 -2.49 20.17 23.65
C TYR A 937 -3.13 21.47 24.16
N THR A 938 -3.81 22.23 23.29
CA THR A 938 -4.50 23.46 23.68
C THR A 938 -5.76 23.16 24.50
N SER A 939 -6.60 22.24 24.02
CA SER A 939 -7.91 21.94 24.64
C SER A 939 -7.80 21.27 26.01
N TYR A 940 -6.68 20.59 26.29
CA TYR A 940 -6.40 19.91 27.56
C TYR A 940 -5.03 20.33 28.13
N ALA A 941 -4.69 21.62 28.04
CA ALA A 941 -3.39 22.16 28.46
C ALA A 941 -3.03 21.84 29.93
N SER A 942 -4.03 21.81 30.82
CA SER A 942 -3.89 21.42 32.23
C SER A 942 -3.49 19.96 32.44
N PHE A 943 -3.86 19.07 31.52
CA PHE A 943 -3.48 17.65 31.53
C PHE A 943 -2.08 17.47 30.94
N TYR A 944 -1.87 17.93 29.70
CA TYR A 944 -0.63 17.66 28.96
C TYR A 944 0.59 18.47 29.43
N LYS A 945 0.38 19.68 29.97
CA LYS A 945 1.41 20.57 30.53
C LYS A 945 2.63 20.79 29.61
N LYS A 946 2.45 20.72 28.29
CA LYS A 946 3.54 20.98 27.32
C LYS A 946 3.96 22.45 27.43
N SER A 947 5.26 22.74 27.27
CA SER A 947 5.76 24.12 27.27
C SER A 947 5.19 24.91 26.09
N PRO A 948 4.94 26.24 26.23
CA PRO A 948 4.43 27.07 25.15
C PRO A 948 5.23 26.91 23.86
N LYS A 949 6.57 26.92 23.95
CA LYS A 949 7.45 26.68 22.80
C LYS A 949 7.10 25.38 22.06
N LYS A 950 6.96 24.23 22.75
CA LYS A 950 6.66 22.95 22.08
C LYS A 950 5.30 22.95 21.37
N VAL A 951 4.31 23.71 21.88
CA VAL A 951 3.00 23.85 21.23
C VAL A 951 3.08 24.77 20.01
N TYR A 952 3.80 25.89 20.10
CA TYR A 952 4.00 26.79 18.96
C TYR A 952 4.88 26.16 17.87
N ASP A 953 6.00 25.54 18.20
CA ASP A 953 6.88 24.87 17.24
C ASP A 953 6.11 23.83 16.38
N LEU A 954 5.16 23.10 16.99
CA LEU A 954 4.29 22.13 16.31
C LEU A 954 3.22 22.82 15.42
N ILE A 955 2.55 23.85 15.94
CA ILE A 955 1.50 24.57 15.21
C ILE A 955 2.09 25.38 14.06
N ASP A 956 3.27 25.97 14.24
CA ASP A 956 3.95 26.73 13.19
C ASP A 956 4.57 25.82 12.12
N GLN A 957 4.94 24.57 12.44
CA GLN A 957 5.19 23.54 11.41
C GLN A 957 3.94 23.26 10.56
N ALA A 958 2.75 23.16 11.18
CA ALA A 958 1.49 23.04 10.43
C ALA A 958 1.25 24.27 9.53
N LEU A 959 1.56 25.48 10.02
CA LEU A 959 1.39 26.74 9.29
C LEU A 959 2.49 27.06 8.24
N ILE A 960 3.55 26.25 8.19
CA ILE A 960 4.53 26.24 7.08
C ILE A 960 4.01 25.35 5.94
N LEU A 961 3.38 24.22 6.28
CA LEU A 961 2.78 23.26 5.35
C LEU A 961 1.42 23.74 4.80
N ASP A 962 0.63 24.45 5.60
CA ASP A 962 -0.59 25.15 5.17
C ASP A 962 -0.74 26.48 5.94
N PRO A 963 -0.28 27.60 5.35
CA PRO A 963 -0.39 28.93 5.94
C PRO A 963 -1.80 29.39 6.31
N TYR A 964 -2.84 28.77 5.74
CA TYR A 964 -4.25 29.14 5.94
C TYR A 964 -5.04 28.06 6.69
N ASN A 965 -4.36 27.07 7.28
CA ASN A 965 -4.99 25.97 7.99
C ASN A 965 -5.89 26.47 9.12
N ALA A 966 -7.19 26.28 8.96
CA ALA A 966 -8.20 26.85 9.85
C ALA A 966 -8.09 26.30 11.28
N VAL A 967 -7.63 25.05 11.46
CA VAL A 967 -7.44 24.44 12.78
C VAL A 967 -6.17 24.98 13.45
N ALA A 968 -5.03 24.99 12.74
CA ALA A 968 -3.76 25.45 13.29
C ALA A 968 -3.82 26.94 13.70
N LEU A 969 -4.32 27.82 12.82
CA LEU A 969 -4.50 29.24 13.14
C LEU A 969 -5.45 29.45 14.33
N ARG A 970 -6.55 28.69 14.37
CA ARG A 970 -7.52 28.76 15.47
C ARG A 970 -6.87 28.42 16.81
N TYR A 971 -6.22 27.28 16.89
CA TYR A 971 -5.65 26.82 18.15
C TYR A 971 -4.36 27.56 18.54
N LYS A 972 -3.62 28.16 17.59
CA LYS A 972 -2.56 29.14 17.89
C LYS A 972 -3.09 30.30 18.73
N ALA A 973 -4.18 30.93 18.28
CA ALA A 973 -4.78 32.07 19.00
C ALA A 973 -5.52 31.65 20.28
N GLN A 974 -6.20 30.49 20.28
CA GLN A 974 -6.84 30.00 21.51
C GLN A 974 -5.80 29.66 22.58
N PHE A 975 -4.64 29.06 22.24
CA PHE A 975 -3.55 28.83 23.19
C PHE A 975 -2.97 30.14 23.73
N ALA A 976 -2.72 31.13 22.86
CA ALA A 976 -2.25 32.46 23.24
C ALA A 976 -3.17 33.12 24.29
N VAL A 977 -4.50 33.02 24.14
CA VAL A 977 -5.44 33.56 25.14
C VAL A 977 -5.56 32.67 26.38
N GLN A 978 -5.81 31.36 26.22
CA GLN A 978 -6.17 30.46 27.33
C GLN A 978 -5.00 30.09 28.23
N VAL A 979 -3.78 30.07 27.70
CA VAL A 979 -2.58 29.56 28.41
C VAL A 979 -1.55 30.67 28.66
N GLU A 980 -1.36 31.60 27.72
CA GLU A 980 -0.40 32.71 27.87
C GLU A 980 -1.02 34.06 28.26
N ASN A 981 -2.36 34.21 28.24
CA ASN A 981 -3.06 35.50 28.40
C ASN A 981 -2.55 36.60 27.43
N ASN A 982 -2.04 36.20 26.25
CA ASN A 982 -1.29 37.03 25.31
C ASN A 982 -2.18 37.48 24.13
N TYR A 983 -2.85 38.63 24.33
CA TYR A 983 -3.79 39.19 23.35
C TYR A 983 -3.16 39.64 22.03
N PRO A 984 -1.97 40.29 21.97
CA PRO A 984 -1.33 40.66 20.70
C PRO A 984 -1.01 39.46 19.80
N LYS A 985 -0.47 38.38 20.38
CA LYS A 985 -0.12 37.14 19.66
C LYS A 985 -1.35 36.37 19.15
N ALA A 986 -2.45 36.43 19.90
CA ALA A 986 -3.75 35.98 19.42
C ALA A 986 -4.25 36.82 18.23
N LYS A 987 -4.03 38.15 18.24
CA LYS A 987 -4.43 39.06 17.16
C LYS A 987 -3.66 38.81 15.86
N GLU A 988 -2.35 38.63 15.93
CA GLU A 988 -1.50 38.24 14.78
C GLU A 988 -2.10 37.03 14.02
N SER A 989 -2.52 36.02 14.78
CA SER A 989 -3.12 34.79 14.26
C SER A 989 -4.51 35.03 13.65
N THR A 990 -5.34 35.93 14.21
CA THR A 990 -6.64 36.30 13.63
C THR A 990 -6.50 37.17 12.39
N ASP A 991 -5.53 38.08 12.36
CA ASP A 991 -5.28 38.96 11.22
C ASP A 991 -4.80 38.12 10.00
N LYS A 992 -3.90 37.15 10.22
CA LYS A 992 -3.47 36.18 9.19
C LYS A 992 -4.65 35.37 8.63
N TYR A 993 -5.53 34.83 9.49
CA TYR A 993 -6.73 34.10 9.08
C TYR A 993 -7.66 34.96 8.22
N THR A 994 -7.92 36.19 8.67
CA THR A 994 -8.83 37.14 8.01
C THR A 994 -8.39 37.46 6.58
N SER A 995 -7.08 37.54 6.33
CA SER A 995 -6.50 37.91 5.01
C SER A 995 -6.93 37.05 3.81
N LYS A 996 -7.37 35.79 4.04
CA LYS A 996 -7.87 34.87 2.99
C LYS A 996 -9.17 34.16 3.31
N ARG A 997 -9.60 34.12 4.58
CA ARG A 997 -10.88 33.51 4.97
C ARG A 997 -11.93 34.52 5.44
N GLY A 998 -11.67 35.82 5.24
CA GLY A 998 -12.55 36.94 5.61
C GLY A 998 -14.03 36.80 5.26
N GLN A 999 -14.32 36.19 4.10
CA GLN A 999 -15.70 36.03 3.59
C GLN A 999 -16.45 34.82 4.17
N PHE A 1000 -15.76 33.76 4.60
CA PHE A 1000 -16.40 32.51 5.06
C PHE A 1000 -16.88 32.62 6.52
N SER A 1001 -17.79 31.73 6.91
CA SER A 1001 -18.39 31.74 8.25
C SER A 1001 -17.47 31.19 9.34
N ASP A 1002 -16.43 30.44 8.95
CA ASP A 1002 -15.46 29.82 9.85
C ASP A 1002 -14.54 30.82 10.57
N LEU A 1003 -14.20 31.96 9.93
CA LEU A 1003 -13.53 33.08 10.60
C LEU A 1003 -14.36 33.58 11.78
N ASP A 1004 -15.67 33.74 11.62
CA ASP A 1004 -16.51 34.27 12.68
C ASP A 1004 -16.79 33.22 13.77
N ILE A 1005 -16.85 31.93 13.43
CA ILE A 1005 -16.70 30.85 14.42
C ILE A 1005 -15.39 30.99 15.20
N PHE A 1006 -14.27 31.22 14.50
CA PHE A 1006 -12.96 31.33 15.11
C PHE A 1006 -12.87 32.55 16.05
N LEU A 1007 -13.31 33.72 15.60
CA LEU A 1007 -13.38 34.93 16.42
C LEU A 1007 -14.31 34.75 17.63
N ALA A 1008 -15.45 34.07 17.46
CA ALA A 1008 -16.33 33.70 18.56
C ALA A 1008 -15.66 32.73 19.55
N TYR A 1009 -14.85 31.77 19.08
CA TYR A 1009 -14.08 30.87 19.95
C TYR A 1009 -12.89 31.54 20.64
N VAL A 1010 -12.31 32.59 20.05
CA VAL A 1010 -11.33 33.47 20.74
C VAL A 1010 -12.03 34.34 21.78
N ALA A 1011 -13.23 34.84 21.51
CA ALA A 1011 -14.05 35.56 22.49
C ALA A 1011 -14.53 34.65 23.64
N TYR A 1012 -14.85 33.38 23.36
CA TYR A 1012 -15.16 32.36 24.37
C TYR A 1012 -14.01 32.15 25.34
N SER A 1013 -12.77 32.08 24.84
CA SER A 1013 -11.56 32.05 25.69
C SER A 1013 -11.39 33.29 26.60
N ARG A 1014 -12.09 34.39 26.32
CA ARG A 1014 -12.10 35.63 27.13
C ARG A 1014 -13.37 35.79 27.98
N GLN A 1015 -14.31 34.84 27.88
CA GLN A 1015 -15.65 34.91 28.47
C GLN A 1015 -16.49 36.13 27.99
N ASP A 1016 -16.16 36.72 26.85
CA ASP A 1016 -16.88 37.87 26.28
C ASP A 1016 -18.15 37.41 25.54
N LEU A 1017 -19.21 37.14 26.30
CA LEU A 1017 -20.51 36.71 25.79
C LEU A 1017 -21.09 37.65 24.73
N LYS A 1018 -20.76 38.95 24.74
CA LYS A 1018 -21.23 39.92 23.73
C LYS A 1018 -20.50 39.73 22.40
N ALA A 1019 -19.18 39.56 22.42
CA ALA A 1019 -18.43 39.26 21.21
C ALA A 1019 -18.74 37.87 20.65
N ILE A 1020 -18.97 36.86 21.51
CA ILE A 1020 -19.43 35.52 21.07
C ILE A 1020 -20.78 35.61 20.36
N GLU A 1021 -21.77 36.30 20.95
CA GLU A 1021 -23.08 36.51 20.33
C GLU A 1021 -22.96 37.27 18.99
N ARG A 1022 -22.12 38.32 18.93
CA ARG A 1022 -21.89 39.08 17.70
C ARG A 1022 -21.30 38.21 16.59
N HIS A 1023 -20.17 37.57 16.85
CA HIS A 1023 -19.47 36.81 15.81
C HIS A 1023 -20.25 35.55 15.40
N SER A 1024 -20.83 34.81 16.33
CA SER A 1024 -21.62 33.62 15.97
C SER A 1024 -22.85 33.97 15.10
N LYS A 1025 -23.43 35.18 15.23
CA LYS A 1025 -24.45 35.68 14.30
C LYS A 1025 -23.91 36.01 12.91
N VAL A 1026 -22.74 36.66 12.81
CA VAL A 1026 -22.13 36.97 11.51
C VAL A 1026 -21.75 35.69 10.77
N SER A 1027 -21.24 34.69 11.51
CA SER A 1027 -21.03 33.32 10.99
C SER A 1027 -22.34 32.73 10.43
N LEU A 1028 -23.42 32.76 11.20
CA LEU A 1028 -24.72 32.22 10.79
C LEU A 1028 -25.35 32.98 9.60
N LEU A 1029 -25.16 34.29 9.50
CA LEU A 1029 -25.61 35.11 8.37
C LEU A 1029 -24.81 34.85 7.09
N LYS A 1030 -23.52 34.52 7.21
CA LYS A 1030 -22.68 34.11 6.08
C LYS A 1030 -23.03 32.70 5.58
N ASN A 1031 -23.30 31.77 6.50
CA ASN A 1031 -23.75 30.43 6.15
C ASN A 1031 -24.75 29.85 7.17
N PRO A 1032 -26.03 29.70 6.78
CA PRO A 1032 -27.06 29.07 7.61
C PRO A 1032 -27.17 27.54 7.44
N TYR A 1033 -26.45 26.94 6.49
CA TYR A 1033 -26.46 25.50 6.19
C TYR A 1033 -25.34 24.71 6.90
N ARG A 1034 -24.56 25.36 7.76
CA ARG A 1034 -23.49 24.72 8.55
C ARG A 1034 -23.90 24.55 10.01
N LEU A 1035 -23.96 23.32 10.52
CA LEU A 1035 -24.45 23.08 11.88
C LEU A 1035 -23.55 23.73 12.95
N GLU A 1036 -22.23 23.79 12.75
CA GLU A 1036 -21.27 24.37 13.71
C GLU A 1036 -21.62 25.83 14.07
N ASN A 1037 -22.13 26.61 13.11
CA ASN A 1037 -22.46 28.04 13.24
C ASN A 1037 -23.54 28.27 14.31
N TYR A 1038 -24.46 27.31 14.46
CA TYR A 1038 -25.49 27.32 15.50
C TYR A 1038 -24.96 26.90 16.88
N LYS A 1039 -23.96 26.00 16.95
CA LYS A 1039 -23.60 25.31 18.20
C LYS A 1039 -23.14 26.27 19.31
N LEU A 1040 -22.35 27.28 18.95
CA LEU A 1040 -21.81 28.25 19.90
C LEU A 1040 -22.88 29.30 20.29
N LEU A 1041 -23.57 29.90 19.31
CA LEU A 1041 -24.65 30.87 19.54
C LEU A 1041 -25.77 30.29 20.42
N TRP A 1042 -26.14 29.02 20.21
CA TRP A 1042 -27.12 28.31 21.03
C TRP A 1042 -26.72 28.27 22.51
N ASN A 1043 -25.47 27.91 22.79
CA ASN A 1043 -24.99 27.83 24.17
C ASN A 1043 -24.98 29.23 24.81
N THR A 1044 -24.51 30.25 24.09
CA THR A 1044 -24.51 31.64 24.55
C THR A 1044 -25.92 32.18 24.80
N TYR A 1045 -26.93 31.82 24.00
CA TYR A 1045 -28.32 32.19 24.27
C TYR A 1045 -28.92 31.48 25.49
N VAL A 1046 -28.56 30.22 25.74
CA VAL A 1046 -28.94 29.50 26.97
C VAL A 1046 -28.29 30.14 28.20
N GLU A 1047 -27.00 30.48 28.13
CA GLU A 1047 -26.23 31.13 29.19
C GLU A 1047 -26.73 32.56 29.49
N LEU A 1048 -27.07 33.33 28.46
CA LEU A 1048 -27.65 34.67 28.59
C LEU A 1048 -29.15 34.68 28.92
N GLY A 1049 -29.81 33.52 29.04
CA GLY A 1049 -31.24 33.42 29.31
C GLY A 1049 -32.17 33.99 28.23
N LYS A 1050 -31.69 34.09 26.99
CA LYS A 1050 -32.40 34.73 25.85
C LYS A 1050 -33.38 33.77 25.18
N GLU A 1051 -34.45 33.41 25.88
CA GLU A 1051 -35.38 32.33 25.46
C GLU A 1051 -36.04 32.59 24.10
N ASP A 1052 -36.48 33.82 23.81
CA ASP A 1052 -37.12 34.16 22.53
C ASP A 1052 -36.14 33.99 21.35
N LYS A 1053 -34.90 34.47 21.52
CA LYS A 1053 -33.84 34.34 20.51
C LYS A 1053 -33.33 32.91 20.35
N LEU A 1054 -33.44 32.10 21.40
CA LEU A 1054 -33.22 30.66 21.31
C LEU A 1054 -34.34 29.97 20.53
N HIS A 1055 -35.58 30.47 20.61
CA HIS A 1055 -36.70 29.99 19.77
C HIS A 1055 -36.53 30.42 18.31
N GLU A 1056 -36.19 31.68 18.03
CA GLU A 1056 -35.81 32.17 16.70
C GLU A 1056 -34.71 31.29 16.07
N LEU A 1057 -33.62 31.03 16.81
CA LEU A 1057 -32.51 30.21 16.36
C LEU A 1057 -32.90 28.74 16.14
N TYR A 1058 -33.82 28.21 16.94
CA TYR A 1058 -34.38 26.87 16.74
C TYR A 1058 -35.22 26.82 15.46
N LEU A 1059 -36.12 27.78 15.23
CA LEU A 1059 -36.95 27.83 14.03
C LEU A 1059 -36.10 27.98 12.76
N MET A 1060 -35.13 28.89 12.75
CA MET A 1060 -34.16 29.05 11.66
C MET A 1060 -33.36 27.76 11.43
N GLY A 1061 -32.94 27.06 12.49
CA GLY A 1061 -32.28 25.76 12.37
C GLY A 1061 -33.19 24.65 11.81
N LYS A 1062 -34.50 24.71 12.06
CA LYS A 1062 -35.47 23.77 11.47
C LYS A 1062 -35.81 24.08 10.01
N ASP A 1063 -35.74 25.34 9.59
CA ASP A 1063 -35.99 25.78 8.22
C ASP A 1063 -34.79 25.47 7.30
N MET A 1064 -33.59 25.86 7.73
CA MET A 1064 -32.37 25.74 6.93
C MET A 1064 -31.71 24.36 7.04
N LEU A 1065 -31.94 23.63 8.13
CA LEU A 1065 -31.39 22.29 8.40
C LEU A 1065 -32.44 21.31 8.96
N PRO A 1066 -33.55 21.05 8.23
CA PRO A 1066 -34.72 20.31 8.73
C PRO A 1066 -34.42 18.89 9.22
N GLU A 1067 -33.49 18.18 8.56
CA GLU A 1067 -33.11 16.80 8.87
C GLU A 1067 -31.99 16.68 9.93
N THR A 1068 -31.62 17.78 10.58
CA THR A 1068 -30.60 17.75 11.64
C THR A 1068 -31.26 17.54 13.02
N PRO A 1069 -31.09 16.35 13.66
CA PRO A 1069 -31.77 16.01 14.92
C PRO A 1069 -31.19 16.77 16.13
N TRP A 1070 -30.06 17.45 15.96
CA TRP A 1070 -29.36 18.20 17.00
C TRP A 1070 -30.22 19.34 17.58
N PHE A 1071 -31.00 20.05 16.75
CA PHE A 1071 -31.85 21.16 17.18
C PHE A 1071 -32.95 20.69 18.14
N ASP A 1072 -33.73 19.70 17.72
CA ASP A 1072 -34.77 19.06 18.52
C ASP A 1072 -34.20 18.46 19.82
N TYR A 1073 -33.04 17.81 19.76
CA TYR A 1073 -32.34 17.30 20.94
C TYR A 1073 -31.94 18.41 21.92
N LYS A 1074 -31.34 19.49 21.43
CA LYS A 1074 -30.87 20.63 22.24
C LYS A 1074 -32.02 21.44 22.83
N TYR A 1075 -33.15 21.55 22.13
CA TYR A 1075 -34.33 22.22 22.64
C TYR A 1075 -35.08 21.35 23.67
N GLY A 1076 -35.09 20.03 23.44
CA GLY A 1076 -35.51 19.04 24.45
C GLY A 1076 -34.68 19.12 25.74
N LEU A 1077 -33.35 19.25 25.63
CA LEU A 1077 -32.43 19.49 26.76
C LEU A 1077 -32.74 20.80 27.49
N PHE A 1078 -32.96 21.89 26.75
CA PHE A 1078 -33.30 23.19 27.32
C PHE A 1078 -34.60 23.11 28.16
N PHE A 1079 -35.68 22.55 27.61
CA PHE A 1079 -36.92 22.38 28.37
C PHE A 1079 -36.78 21.40 29.54
N LYS A 1080 -35.90 20.39 29.45
CA LYS A 1080 -35.58 19.51 30.57
C LYS A 1080 -34.91 20.26 31.72
N GLY A 1081 -33.95 21.14 31.42
CA GLY A 1081 -33.33 22.04 32.40
C GLY A 1081 -34.35 22.98 33.07
N LYS A 1082 -35.29 23.51 32.28
CA LYS A 1082 -36.46 24.29 32.76
C LYS A 1082 -37.54 23.44 33.46
N LYS A 1083 -37.30 22.14 33.69
CA LYS A 1083 -38.23 21.15 34.29
C LYS A 1083 -39.56 20.93 33.52
N GLN A 1084 -39.70 21.48 32.31
CA GLN A 1084 -40.88 21.35 31.44
C GLN A 1084 -40.89 19.99 30.71
N ASN A 1085 -41.01 18.90 31.48
CA ASN A 1085 -40.84 17.52 31.00
C ASN A 1085 -41.70 17.16 29.79
N GLY A 1086 -42.95 17.65 29.70
CA GLY A 1086 -43.84 17.36 28.56
C GLY A 1086 -43.30 17.90 27.22
N LYS A 1087 -42.86 19.18 27.20
CA LYS A 1087 -42.21 19.77 26.03
C LYS A 1087 -40.90 19.04 25.71
N ALA A 1088 -40.09 18.75 26.73
CA ALA A 1088 -38.84 18.04 26.56
C ALA A 1088 -39.04 16.68 25.85
N SER A 1089 -40.00 15.87 26.29
CA SER A 1089 -40.34 14.59 25.65
C SER A 1089 -40.80 14.74 24.19
N SER A 1090 -41.56 15.80 23.87
CA SER A 1090 -42.04 16.06 22.51
C SER A 1090 -40.89 16.34 21.52
N TYR A 1091 -39.98 17.27 21.86
CA TYR A 1091 -38.82 17.56 21.00
C TYR A 1091 -37.87 16.35 20.91
N ILE A 1092 -37.66 15.62 22.00
CA ILE A 1092 -36.85 14.38 21.99
C ILE A 1092 -37.47 13.28 21.11
N ALA A 1093 -38.80 13.17 21.06
CA ALA A 1093 -39.49 12.29 20.12
C ALA A 1093 -39.29 12.73 18.66
N THR A 1094 -39.30 14.04 18.37
CA THR A 1094 -39.00 14.56 17.02
C THR A 1094 -37.55 14.29 16.60
N ALA A 1095 -36.58 14.50 17.49
CA ALA A 1095 -35.17 14.17 17.22
C ALA A 1095 -34.98 12.69 16.85
N LEU A 1096 -35.67 11.79 17.57
CA LEU A 1096 -35.63 10.34 17.33
C LEU A 1096 -36.48 9.89 16.13
N ARG A 1097 -37.43 10.69 15.66
CA ARG A 1097 -38.14 10.46 14.39
C ARG A 1097 -37.25 10.81 13.19
N ILE A 1098 -36.45 11.87 13.30
CA ILE A 1098 -35.47 12.28 12.28
C ILE A 1098 -34.31 11.28 12.22
N ALA A 1099 -33.77 10.89 13.39
CA ALA A 1099 -32.64 9.97 13.47
C ALA A 1099 -32.86 8.90 14.58
N PRO A 1100 -33.47 7.74 14.25
CA PRO A 1100 -33.80 6.70 15.22
C PRO A 1100 -32.62 6.16 16.03
N GLN A 1101 -31.42 6.10 15.43
CA GLN A 1101 -30.19 5.69 16.11
C GLN A 1101 -29.37 6.86 16.71
N TYR A 1102 -29.98 8.05 16.91
CA TYR A 1102 -29.35 9.18 17.62
C TYR A 1102 -29.37 8.94 19.15
N ASN A 1103 -28.38 8.19 19.65
CA ASN A 1103 -28.31 7.76 21.06
C ASN A 1103 -28.37 8.94 22.05
N TYR A 1104 -27.86 10.12 21.68
CA TYR A 1104 -27.91 11.32 22.52
C TYR A 1104 -29.35 11.73 22.88
N ALA A 1105 -30.30 11.64 21.95
CA ALA A 1105 -31.73 11.84 22.26
C ALA A 1105 -32.36 10.59 22.91
N TYR A 1106 -31.87 9.38 22.62
CA TYR A 1106 -32.34 8.16 23.27
C TYR A 1106 -32.09 8.16 24.79
N VAL A 1107 -30.92 8.67 25.23
CA VAL A 1107 -30.61 8.94 26.64
C VAL A 1107 -31.67 9.82 27.28
N MET A 1108 -32.11 10.89 26.60
CA MET A 1108 -33.14 11.77 27.14
C MET A 1108 -34.53 11.11 27.22
N ARG A 1109 -34.86 10.19 26.29
CA ARG A 1109 -36.14 9.47 26.27
C ARG A 1109 -36.22 8.36 27.32
N SER A 1110 -35.14 7.61 27.52
CA SER A 1110 -35.07 6.48 28.46
C SER A 1110 -33.72 6.49 29.18
N PRO A 1111 -33.54 7.34 30.21
CA PRO A 1111 -32.22 7.59 30.79
C PRO A 1111 -31.47 6.34 31.24
N THR A 1112 -32.02 5.53 32.14
CA THR A 1112 -31.33 4.34 32.66
C THR A 1112 -30.87 3.39 31.55
N ASN A 1113 -31.74 3.09 30.58
CA ASN A 1113 -31.42 2.17 29.49
C ASN A 1113 -30.51 2.81 28.44
N GLY A 1114 -30.69 4.09 28.13
CA GLY A 1114 -29.87 4.84 27.18
C GLY A 1114 -28.46 5.08 27.70
N ILE A 1115 -28.31 5.49 28.96
CA ILE A 1115 -27.03 5.64 29.65
C ILE A 1115 -26.32 4.28 29.73
N LYS A 1116 -27.02 3.19 30.09
CA LYS A 1116 -26.44 1.84 30.11
C LYS A 1116 -25.98 1.40 28.72
N LYS A 1117 -26.79 1.61 27.67
CA LYS A 1117 -26.44 1.30 26.26
C LYS A 1117 -25.25 2.13 25.77
N LEU A 1118 -25.18 3.41 26.15
CA LEU A 1118 -24.20 4.37 25.64
C LEU A 1118 -22.83 4.26 26.32
N TYR A 1119 -22.82 3.99 27.63
CA TYR A 1119 -21.63 4.11 28.47
C TYR A 1119 -21.28 2.86 29.30
N GLY A 1120 -22.16 1.87 29.37
CA GLY A 1120 -21.87 0.59 30.02
C GLY A 1120 -21.69 0.63 31.54
N TYR A 1121 -22.34 1.56 32.25
CA TYR A 1121 -22.28 1.65 33.71
C TYR A 1121 -23.08 0.52 34.39
N ASP A 1122 -22.60 0.06 35.54
CA ASP A 1122 -23.17 -1.04 36.32
C ASP A 1122 -24.48 -0.64 37.00
N LYS A 1123 -24.47 0.56 37.62
CA LYS A 1123 -25.60 1.16 38.33
C LYS A 1123 -25.77 2.61 37.87
N ILE A 1124 -27.03 3.03 37.73
CA ILE A 1124 -27.41 4.39 37.32
C ILE A 1124 -28.59 4.79 38.21
N GLN A 1125 -28.41 5.81 39.05
CA GLN A 1125 -29.45 6.31 39.95
C GLN A 1125 -29.79 7.78 39.63
N PRO A 1126 -31.04 8.12 39.28
CA PRO A 1126 -31.45 9.52 39.17
C PRO A 1126 -31.40 10.20 40.53
N LYS A 1127 -30.84 11.41 40.58
CA LYS A 1127 -30.88 12.34 41.72
C LYS A 1127 -31.31 13.72 41.18
N ASN A 1128 -31.85 14.60 42.01
CA ASN A 1128 -32.43 15.86 41.53
C ASN A 1128 -31.37 16.77 40.87
N GLY A 1129 -31.32 16.78 39.53
CA GLY A 1129 -30.38 17.53 38.70
C GLY A 1129 -29.45 16.68 37.81
N PHE A 1130 -29.25 15.40 38.10
CA PHE A 1130 -28.18 14.57 37.52
C PHE A 1130 -28.41 13.05 37.72
N TYR A 1131 -27.48 12.21 37.26
CA TYR A 1131 -27.43 10.79 37.60
C TYR A 1131 -26.13 10.46 38.31
N LEU A 1132 -26.23 9.79 39.46
CA LEU A 1132 -25.12 9.07 40.08
C LEU A 1132 -24.91 7.77 39.29
N VAL A 1133 -23.68 7.48 38.90
CA VAL A 1133 -23.32 6.29 38.11
C VAL A 1133 -22.16 5.55 38.78
N SER A 1134 -22.12 4.22 38.63
CA SER A 1134 -20.98 3.42 39.07
C SER A 1134 -20.42 2.55 37.95
N LYS A 1135 -19.09 2.39 37.91
CA LYS A 1135 -18.37 1.50 36.99
C LYS A 1135 -17.21 0.84 37.74
N ASN A 1136 -17.13 -0.50 37.71
CA ASN A 1136 -16.06 -1.28 38.35
C ASN A 1136 -15.89 -1.00 39.86
N GLY A 1137 -16.98 -0.64 40.56
CA GLY A 1137 -16.96 -0.31 41.99
C GLY A 1137 -16.72 1.17 42.34
N SER A 1138 -16.20 1.97 41.41
CA SER A 1138 -16.08 3.43 41.58
C SER A 1138 -17.37 4.15 41.19
N GLU A 1139 -17.63 5.31 41.81
CA GLU A 1139 -18.79 6.18 41.57
C GLU A 1139 -18.37 7.53 40.94
N GLY A 1140 -19.26 8.09 40.12
CA GLY A 1140 -19.15 9.39 39.45
C GLY A 1140 -20.52 9.99 39.14
N VAL A 1141 -20.58 11.19 38.55
CA VAL A 1141 -21.85 11.89 38.26
C VAL A 1141 -21.89 12.39 36.83
N ILE A 1142 -23.02 12.13 36.14
CA ILE A 1142 -23.32 12.62 34.79
C ILE A 1142 -24.54 13.55 34.77
N ASP A 1143 -24.60 14.47 33.81
CA ASP A 1143 -25.76 15.36 33.60
C ASP A 1143 -26.91 14.72 32.79
N TYR A 1144 -27.99 15.47 32.56
CA TYR A 1144 -29.12 15.01 31.73
C TYR A 1144 -28.77 14.75 30.25
N ALA A 1145 -27.71 15.36 29.71
CA ALA A 1145 -27.18 15.06 28.38
C ALA A 1145 -26.23 13.83 28.38
N GLY A 1146 -26.04 13.20 29.55
CA GLY A 1146 -25.11 12.12 29.77
C GLY A 1146 -23.64 12.55 29.65
N ARG A 1147 -23.29 13.81 29.90
CA ARG A 1147 -21.89 14.26 29.99
C ARG A 1147 -21.37 13.94 31.39
N LEU A 1148 -20.12 13.52 31.52
CA LEU A 1148 -19.48 13.35 32.82
C LEU A 1148 -19.21 14.73 33.46
N VAL A 1149 -19.49 14.84 34.75
CA VAL A 1149 -19.42 16.08 35.53
C VAL A 1149 -18.53 15.89 36.77
N VAL A 1150 -18.65 14.74 37.43
CA VAL A 1150 -17.70 14.28 38.46
C VAL A 1150 -17.10 12.95 37.96
N PRO A 1151 -15.76 12.83 37.86
CA PRO A 1151 -15.11 11.62 37.36
C PRO A 1151 -15.51 10.34 38.10
N ILE A 1152 -15.39 9.18 37.43
CA ILE A 1152 -15.75 7.86 38.01
C ILE A 1152 -14.54 7.27 38.75
N GLU A 1153 -14.02 8.01 39.72
CA GLU A 1153 -12.78 7.70 40.47
C GLU A 1153 -13.00 7.58 41.99
N TYR A 1154 -14.19 7.89 42.50
CA TYR A 1154 -14.47 7.97 43.94
C TYR A 1154 -15.01 6.63 44.46
N SER A 1155 -14.60 6.22 45.67
CA SER A 1155 -15.12 5.01 46.31
C SER A 1155 -16.55 5.18 46.81
N ASN A 1156 -17.01 6.41 47.03
CA ASN A 1156 -18.39 6.76 47.32
C ASN A 1156 -18.71 8.23 46.99
N ILE A 1157 -19.97 8.52 46.67
CA ILE A 1157 -20.49 9.90 46.52
C ILE A 1157 -21.78 10.09 47.32
N GLN A 1158 -21.74 10.99 48.32
CA GLN A 1158 -22.88 11.35 49.15
C GLN A 1158 -23.47 12.72 48.79
N LEU A 1159 -24.79 12.79 48.71
CA LEU A 1159 -25.53 14.03 48.42
C LEU A 1159 -25.95 14.67 49.75
N LYS A 1160 -25.47 15.89 50.03
CA LYS A 1160 -25.75 16.59 51.31
C LYS A 1160 -26.93 17.57 51.20
N GLN A 1161 -27.58 17.88 52.32
CA GLN A 1161 -28.90 18.54 52.34
C GLN A 1161 -28.91 19.97 51.76
N ASN A 1162 -30.09 20.37 51.29
CA ASN A 1162 -30.35 21.50 50.39
C ASN A 1162 -29.73 21.40 48.98
N GLY A 1163 -29.19 20.23 48.60
CA GLY A 1163 -29.36 19.67 47.26
C GLY A 1163 -28.33 20.05 46.19
N TYR A 1164 -27.34 20.89 46.50
CA TYR A 1164 -26.33 21.33 45.52
C TYR A 1164 -24.88 21.15 46.01
N SER A 1165 -24.59 20.06 46.71
CA SER A 1165 -23.20 19.68 47.05
C SER A 1165 -23.04 18.16 47.14
N LEU A 1166 -21.96 17.66 46.51
CA LEU A 1166 -21.55 16.28 46.43
C LEU A 1166 -20.31 16.08 47.31
N LEU A 1167 -20.43 15.29 48.38
CA LEU A 1167 -19.28 14.86 49.16
C LEU A 1167 -18.73 13.57 48.56
N THR A 1168 -17.55 13.64 47.95
CA THR A 1168 -16.90 12.53 47.27
C THR A 1168 -15.75 11.97 48.11
N PHE A 1169 -15.51 10.66 48.03
CA PHE A 1169 -14.56 9.94 48.88
C PHE A 1169 -13.49 9.24 48.03
N SER A 1170 -12.22 9.39 48.40
CA SER A 1170 -11.08 8.81 47.66
C SER A 1170 -9.85 8.76 48.58
N ASP A 1171 -9.11 7.67 48.56
CA ASP A 1171 -7.80 7.55 49.26
C ASP A 1171 -7.86 7.86 50.77
N GLY A 1172 -9.00 7.58 51.41
CA GLY A 1172 -9.28 7.93 52.82
C GLY A 1172 -9.68 9.40 53.05
N GLN A 1173 -9.49 10.28 52.07
CA GLN A 1173 -9.84 11.69 52.14
C GLN A 1173 -11.23 11.98 51.53
N MET A 1174 -11.78 13.12 51.95
CA MET A 1174 -13.05 13.66 51.47
C MET A 1174 -12.81 14.89 50.59
N GLN A 1175 -13.69 15.12 49.62
CA GLN A 1175 -13.69 16.31 48.78
C GLN A 1175 -15.12 16.80 48.58
N LEU A 1176 -15.32 18.12 48.52
CA LEU A 1176 -16.62 18.70 48.24
C LEU A 1176 -16.68 19.21 46.80
N ASN A 1177 -17.65 18.74 46.03
CA ASN A 1177 -17.85 19.08 44.63
C ASN A 1177 -19.24 19.70 44.40
N SER A 1178 -19.33 20.65 43.47
CA SER A 1178 -20.61 21.19 43.01
C SER A 1178 -21.29 20.22 42.00
N PRO A 1179 -22.62 20.34 41.77
CA PRO A 1179 -23.32 19.58 40.73
C PRO A 1179 -22.94 19.94 39.29
N ASP A 1180 -22.07 20.94 39.09
CA ASP A 1180 -21.42 21.26 37.80
C ASP A 1180 -19.90 20.96 37.81
N GLY A 1181 -19.42 20.15 38.77
CA GLY A 1181 -18.08 19.54 38.74
C GLY A 1181 -16.95 20.39 39.31
N ARG A 1182 -17.25 21.50 39.99
CA ARG A 1182 -16.23 22.38 40.61
C ARG A 1182 -15.86 21.87 41.99
N ILE A 1183 -14.56 21.77 42.27
CA ILE A 1183 -14.03 21.43 43.59
C ILE A 1183 -14.20 22.65 44.52
N ILE A 1184 -15.13 22.55 45.47
CA ILE A 1184 -15.40 23.56 46.49
C ILE A 1184 -14.30 23.46 47.56
N GLY A 1185 -13.54 24.54 47.76
CA GLY A 1185 -12.33 24.54 48.60
C GLY A 1185 -11.04 24.12 47.87
N GLY A 1186 -11.11 23.78 46.58
CA GLY A 1186 -9.95 23.57 45.71
C GLY A 1186 -9.07 22.33 45.97
N LYS A 1187 -9.25 21.61 47.07
CA LYS A 1187 -8.46 20.42 47.44
C LYS A 1187 -9.27 19.34 48.16
N LYS A 1188 -8.65 18.19 48.43
CA LYS A 1188 -9.14 17.15 49.35
C LYS A 1188 -8.82 17.53 50.80
N PHE A 1189 -9.56 16.99 51.77
CA PHE A 1189 -9.41 17.19 53.22
C PHE A 1189 -9.60 15.85 53.95
N ASP A 1190 -9.02 15.70 55.14
CA ASP A 1190 -9.09 14.43 55.89
C ASP A 1190 -10.48 14.20 56.51
N SER A 1191 -11.20 15.28 56.84
CA SER A 1191 -12.63 15.24 57.16
C SER A 1191 -13.34 16.53 56.73
N ILE A 1192 -14.64 16.43 56.46
CA ILE A 1192 -15.52 17.54 56.06
C ILE A 1192 -16.88 17.39 56.78
N GLU A 1193 -17.28 18.40 57.56
CA GLU A 1193 -18.51 18.40 58.37
C GLU A 1193 -19.29 19.72 58.22
N PHE A 1194 -20.62 19.67 58.17
CA PHE A 1194 -21.47 20.86 58.01
C PHE A 1194 -21.95 21.37 59.37
N MET A 1195 -21.65 22.64 59.69
CA MET A 1195 -21.93 23.23 61.00
C MET A 1195 -23.29 23.92 61.08
N GLU A 1196 -23.85 24.04 62.29
CA GLU A 1196 -25.12 24.75 62.55
C GLU A 1196 -25.07 26.23 62.15
N CYS A 1197 -23.91 26.88 62.24
CA CYS A 1197 -23.72 28.27 61.78
C CYS A 1197 -23.75 28.42 60.25
N GLY A 1198 -23.74 27.32 59.49
CA GLY A 1198 -23.76 27.33 58.02
C GLY A 1198 -22.38 27.25 57.36
N LEU A 1199 -21.29 27.35 58.14
CA LEU A 1199 -19.93 27.04 57.70
C LEU A 1199 -19.71 25.54 57.48
N ILE A 1200 -18.63 25.18 56.78
CA ILE A 1200 -18.20 23.80 56.57
C ILE A 1200 -16.86 23.60 57.29
N LYS A 1201 -16.83 22.85 58.40
CA LYS A 1201 -15.59 22.46 59.07
C LYS A 1201 -14.80 21.51 58.18
N VAL A 1202 -13.49 21.74 58.08
CA VAL A 1202 -12.55 20.92 57.31
C VAL A 1202 -11.31 20.62 58.13
N GLN A 1203 -10.67 19.48 57.88
CA GLN A 1203 -9.49 19.01 58.60
C GLN A 1203 -8.30 18.77 57.65
N GLU A 1204 -7.10 19.09 58.12
CA GLU A 1204 -5.83 18.79 57.47
C GLU A 1204 -4.80 18.36 58.54
N GLY A 1205 -4.39 17.11 58.51
CA GLY A 1205 -3.62 16.48 59.58
C GLY A 1205 -4.38 16.47 60.91
N LYS A 1206 -3.83 17.16 61.91
CA LYS A 1206 -4.44 17.31 63.25
C LYS A 1206 -5.25 18.60 63.41
N LEU A 1207 -5.25 19.50 62.42
CA LEU A 1207 -5.79 20.85 62.55
C LEU A 1207 -7.08 21.02 61.75
N PHE A 1208 -7.95 21.88 62.26
CA PHE A 1208 -9.25 22.20 61.71
C PHE A 1208 -9.34 23.69 61.35
N GLY A 1209 -10.11 23.97 60.30
CA GLY A 1209 -10.58 25.29 59.89
C GLY A 1209 -12.00 25.20 59.32
N CYS A 1210 -12.51 26.27 58.72
CA CYS A 1210 -13.85 26.27 58.12
C CYS A 1210 -13.93 27.03 56.78
N LEU A 1211 -14.62 26.44 55.81
CA LEU A 1211 -14.94 27.03 54.52
C LEU A 1211 -16.29 27.74 54.52
N ASP A 1212 -16.39 28.80 53.71
CA ASP A 1212 -17.62 29.42 53.24
C ASP A 1212 -18.41 28.43 52.37
N ARG A 1213 -19.68 28.17 52.74
CA ARG A 1213 -20.55 27.21 52.04
C ARG A 1213 -20.95 27.63 50.61
N LYS A 1214 -20.83 28.91 50.24
CA LYS A 1214 -21.15 29.44 48.90
C LYS A 1214 -19.91 29.61 48.04
N THR A 1215 -18.83 30.17 48.59
CA THR A 1215 -17.61 30.49 47.81
C THR A 1215 -16.54 29.41 47.88
N GLY A 1216 -16.62 28.49 48.86
CA GLY A 1216 -15.55 27.53 49.15
C GLY A 1216 -14.27 28.16 49.72
N GLN A 1217 -14.25 29.47 49.99
CA GLN A 1217 -13.08 30.14 50.56
C GLN A 1217 -12.91 29.76 52.03
N LEU A 1218 -11.66 29.57 52.46
CA LEU A 1218 -11.33 29.41 53.88
C LEU A 1218 -11.65 30.72 54.62
N ARG A 1219 -12.57 30.67 55.58
CA ARG A 1219 -12.96 31.81 56.43
C ARG A 1219 -12.34 31.71 57.81
N VAL A 1220 -12.42 30.53 58.41
CA VAL A 1220 -11.73 30.20 59.67
C VAL A 1220 -10.44 29.45 59.28
N PRO A 1221 -9.25 29.97 59.61
CA PRO A 1221 -7.98 29.38 59.19
C PRO A 1221 -7.78 27.98 59.80
N ILE A 1222 -7.05 27.12 59.10
CA ILE A 1222 -6.72 25.76 59.57
C ILE A 1222 -5.59 25.86 60.60
N LYS A 1223 -5.93 26.19 61.86
CA LYS A 1223 -4.98 26.38 62.97
C LYS A 1223 -5.45 25.85 64.33
N TYR A 1224 -6.62 25.20 64.40
CA TYR A 1224 -7.27 24.81 65.64
C TYR A 1224 -7.24 23.29 65.84
N GLU A 1225 -6.89 22.77 67.02
CA GLU A 1225 -7.01 21.33 67.30
C GLU A 1225 -8.46 20.85 67.40
N LYS A 1226 -9.44 21.75 67.63
CA LYS A 1226 -10.85 21.36 67.78
C LYS A 1226 -11.82 22.46 67.35
N ILE A 1227 -12.74 22.13 66.45
CA ILE A 1227 -13.89 22.99 66.09
C ILE A 1227 -15.21 22.25 66.32
N THR A 1228 -16.13 22.89 67.04
CA THR A 1228 -17.45 22.38 67.45
C THR A 1228 -18.56 23.39 67.18
N ASN A 1229 -19.81 22.95 66.99
CA ASN A 1229 -20.96 23.85 67.05
C ASN A 1229 -20.99 24.53 68.43
N GLY A 1230 -21.16 25.85 68.45
CA GLY A 1230 -21.32 26.65 69.65
C GLY A 1230 -22.43 27.68 69.48
N ARG A 1231 -22.63 28.53 70.50
CA ARG A 1231 -23.53 29.68 70.41
C ARG A 1231 -22.91 30.90 71.05
N TRP A 1232 -22.97 32.03 70.35
CA TRP A 1232 -22.61 33.35 70.87
C TRP A 1232 -23.84 34.26 70.84
N SER A 1233 -24.18 34.87 71.98
CA SER A 1233 -25.43 35.65 72.15
C SER A 1233 -26.68 34.93 71.60
N GLY A 1234 -26.78 33.62 71.82
CA GLY A 1234 -27.88 32.76 71.37
C GLY A 1234 -27.82 32.29 69.89
N LYS A 1235 -27.06 32.99 69.03
CA LYS A 1235 -26.89 32.64 67.61
C LYS A 1235 -25.91 31.48 67.44
N PRO A 1236 -26.13 30.53 66.50
CA PRO A 1236 -25.16 29.48 66.19
C PRO A 1236 -23.83 30.04 65.67
N THR A 1237 -22.73 29.52 66.19
CA THR A 1237 -21.35 29.89 65.83
C THR A 1237 -20.47 28.65 65.68
N ALA A 1238 -19.34 28.78 65.00
CA ALA A 1238 -18.24 27.84 65.13
C ALA A 1238 -17.42 28.22 66.36
N CYS A 1239 -17.22 27.28 67.29
CA CYS A 1239 -16.40 27.43 68.49
C CYS A 1239 -15.08 26.67 68.27
N CYS A 1240 -13.98 27.40 68.23
CA CYS A 1240 -12.68 26.96 67.74
C CYS A 1240 -11.62 27.07 68.85
N ARG A 1241 -10.95 25.96 69.17
CA ARG A 1241 -9.97 25.87 70.27
C ARG A 1241 -8.57 25.56 69.72
N TYR A 1242 -7.56 26.21 70.26
CA TYR A 1242 -6.17 26.06 69.80
C TYR A 1242 -5.60 24.71 70.26
N SER A 1243 -5.89 24.30 71.50
CA SER A 1243 -5.57 23.01 72.09
C SER A 1243 -6.82 22.22 72.47
N LEU A 1244 -6.72 20.89 72.47
CA LEU A 1244 -7.72 20.00 73.06
C LEU A 1244 -8.00 20.26 74.56
N SER A 1245 -7.08 20.93 75.27
CA SER A 1245 -7.21 21.31 76.69
C SER A 1245 -8.01 22.59 76.94
N ASP A 1246 -8.32 23.37 75.91
CA ASP A 1246 -8.89 24.71 76.10
C ASP A 1246 -10.33 24.69 76.61
N SER A 1247 -10.65 25.69 77.45
CA SER A 1247 -12.02 25.91 77.92
C SER A 1247 -12.84 26.71 76.90
N ASP A 1248 -14.16 26.69 77.04
CA ASP A 1248 -15.07 27.52 76.22
C ASP A 1248 -14.91 29.04 76.48
N ARG A 1249 -14.11 29.44 77.48
CA ARG A 1249 -13.71 30.84 77.74
C ARG A 1249 -12.44 31.28 77.00
N SER A 1250 -11.73 30.35 76.37
CA SER A 1250 -10.47 30.55 75.66
C SER A 1250 -10.57 29.95 74.26
N ALA A 1251 -11.66 30.26 73.58
CA ALA A 1251 -12.06 29.69 72.29
C ALA A 1251 -12.56 30.79 71.36
N ASP A 1252 -12.11 30.77 70.12
CA ASP A 1252 -12.53 31.73 69.09
C ASP A 1252 -13.93 31.36 68.58
N PHE A 1253 -14.82 32.34 68.56
CA PHE A 1253 -16.19 32.22 68.05
C PHE A 1253 -16.34 32.95 66.71
N TYR A 1254 -16.71 32.18 65.68
CA TYR A 1254 -16.97 32.68 64.33
C TYR A 1254 -18.43 32.52 63.94
N ASP A 1255 -19.00 33.51 63.25
CA ASP A 1255 -20.39 33.48 62.79
C ASP A 1255 -20.57 32.72 61.46
N GLY A 1256 -21.79 32.73 60.91
CA GLY A 1256 -22.12 32.04 59.65
C GLY A 1256 -21.51 32.67 58.38
N SER A 1257 -20.92 33.87 58.46
CA SER A 1257 -20.05 34.42 57.41
C SER A 1257 -18.58 34.01 57.60
N GLY A 1258 -18.25 33.50 58.79
CA GLY A 1258 -16.89 33.26 59.24
C GLY A 1258 -16.16 34.53 59.67
N GLN A 1259 -16.90 35.58 60.03
CA GLN A 1259 -16.36 36.72 60.76
C GLN A 1259 -16.22 36.36 62.24
N CYS A 1260 -15.12 36.75 62.87
CA CYS A 1260 -14.95 36.63 64.31
C CYS A 1260 -15.98 37.50 65.05
N VAL A 1261 -16.65 36.91 66.05
CA VAL A 1261 -17.59 37.61 66.96
C VAL A 1261 -17.15 37.60 68.43
N SER A 1262 -16.15 36.77 68.77
CA SER A 1262 -15.36 36.85 70.00
C SER A 1262 -14.11 35.97 69.83
N CYS A 1263 -12.92 36.56 69.76
CA CYS A 1263 -11.63 35.88 69.63
C CYS A 1263 -10.59 36.70 70.39
N ASP A 1264 -9.57 36.05 70.96
CA ASP A 1264 -8.42 36.69 71.61
C ASP A 1264 -7.22 36.83 70.62
#